data_AF-A0A1Y4KXD8-F1
#
_entry.id   AF-A0A1Y4KXD8-F1
#
_cell.length_a   1.000
_cell.length_b   1.000
_cell.length_c   1.000
_cell.angle_alpha   90.00
_cell.angle_beta   90.00
_cell.angle_gamma   90.00
#
_symmetry.space_group_name_H-M   'P 1'
#
loop_
_entity.id
_entity.type
_entity.pdbx_description
1 polymer ?
#
loop_
_entity_poly.entity_id
_entity_poly.type
_entity_poly.pdbx_seq_one_letter_code
_entity_poly.pdbx_strand_id
1 'polypeptide(L)'
;MKKRKKWSKRVLALAVSASMLFSGQTFVFAMDNAATLAVSEEGMKGYWDFEGSDPMINGGTDNGLKGQLKGNAVSVKNTDTEFGSVLHFDKRNGESARMLIPSAINSGGEDMTISLWLNRSSTLNSSAKTIILQQSGNGRTLLYNQNEQYVTYISAADVPLGNSKGMDKWEHLVLVKSGQSPYTVKLYVNGEQTSQKELSQGAVNAVTDLIIGAHKNTGDTGQFEGDIDELRIYNRAVTEEEVQALFAEHENVVLEQELSGIRKSLKSLIDEAKETYDENQLEDGNAQRIALKEAIEKAENILETAKTKEELQAGFDELNAALKAYNDAAMMLTIDPGEVSRTIGDAIFGINHRYGFNGYGSFDSETMQMKEDFTKLYDEAGFGSLRYPGGTISNLFNWKETIGDKENRVPQIHGFYNNAGQHGLMPNFGLGEVADFVQANDSELVYVYALARGDADDAADLVEYLNAEVGSNPNGGTAWADVRAKNGHEEPFDVRYFEIGNEMYQGGTDGTTAQTYWIDDVPGGALEGYVNGGTATFKKQYAVVEGDWNESQSYSDGSADQVFYMRYARVEKDKNAEGYADFTAVNKGSVHVYVAGEEWNLVDDLSAVSADEKAAWVDYKTGAIHFGDGVHGAIPAKGGQIRVDYSVDRDGFVAISQSMRDTMDQINEYNRENGIEEKEFYAYSSFETENFVTKMHNEGCDTLYDGLTIHPYSGTPSGGSTSESARETFYYDAMKKGDAQAAKVQNYVTLMQKYDSTKVPVISEYGIFRSTDKMVRSQTHALYIARAIMEYVKLGSPYIQKHCLVDWYSDGADSLGPTQQAVIQAVSVGGDTATGEGEFKFFSTPSARVFEMLNSSFGNQVTKASLNAKQMLDNGVAQYSVLTSKDEEGNVYAAIVNLNLESENQMQVRVDGYDLSGKTMEIQQISGATFYTENTLEEPDNVKVERHTEAIEGENAVLTLKPHSFTVVKIVDALNETEEPEGKVSTAILEYALGLAKTADTKGVVASVVEKFNKAMENAQELLDKVADGDTSVTQEMIDESWKELISVMQYLSFKQGDKTDLEKVAAMANGLDLNNYLSDGQDVFLAALEVANKVLENEDAMQDEVDSAWRNLLKAMADLRLKPDKSALEELVNTAKGIDMSGNSEEEVQNMQTALAYAVEVLEDEETTKEEVAKAEEDLRAAMSVVAASEKEENVQNQNQDVQESKVVASVDRNSDTNEQTTDSGSNAKSAKTADMTNIDTMMVILVMAGAILAVGITAKKRQNR
;
A
#
# COMPACT_ATOMS: atom_id res chain seq x y z
N MET A 1 -22.61 52.23 36.45
CA MET A 1 -23.05 50.82 36.51
C MET A 1 -23.66 50.41 35.18
N LYS A 2 -23.15 49.29 34.61
CA LYS A 2 -23.67 48.31 33.63
C LYS A 2 -24.49 48.69 32.36
N LYS A 3 -24.25 47.85 31.33
CA LYS A 3 -24.46 47.89 29.87
C LYS A 3 -25.91 47.68 29.35
N ARG A 4 -26.09 47.99 28.04
CA ARG A 4 -27.27 47.93 27.11
C ARG A 4 -27.23 46.67 26.21
N LYS A 5 -28.34 45.96 25.87
CA LYS A 5 -29.41 46.13 24.81
C LYS A 5 -28.89 45.93 23.36
N LYS A 6 -29.57 45.37 22.33
CA LYS A 6 -30.86 44.66 22.05
C LYS A 6 -30.94 44.37 20.50
N TRP A 7 -31.63 43.27 20.07
CA TRP A 7 -32.51 43.09 18.85
C TRP A 7 -31.96 43.21 17.38
N SER A 8 -32.47 42.58 16.28
CA SER A 8 -33.48 41.53 15.95
C SER A 8 -33.55 41.15 14.43
N LYS A 9 -33.87 39.87 14.11
CA LYS A 9 -34.66 39.21 12.99
C LYS A 9 -34.20 39.08 11.49
N ARG A 10 -34.06 37.78 11.08
CA ARG A 10 -34.50 36.96 9.89
C ARG A 10 -34.13 37.30 8.41
N VAL A 11 -33.53 36.29 7.71
CA VAL A 11 -33.91 35.59 6.44
C VAL A 11 -32.68 35.22 5.54
N LEU A 12 -32.64 33.95 5.11
CA LEU A 12 -31.95 33.29 3.96
C LEU A 12 -30.41 33.16 3.84
N ALA A 13 -30.05 31.96 3.35
CA ALA A 13 -29.00 31.62 2.38
C ALA A 13 -27.57 31.26 2.86
N LEU A 14 -27.23 30.01 2.53
CA LEU A 14 -25.99 29.50 1.92
C LEU A 14 -24.64 29.59 2.65
N ALA A 15 -24.05 28.39 2.74
CA ALA A 15 -22.64 28.05 2.58
C ALA A 15 -21.61 28.76 3.46
N VAL A 16 -21.19 27.98 4.46
CA VAL A 16 -19.83 27.93 4.98
C VAL A 16 -18.86 27.68 3.83
N SER A 17 -17.92 28.61 3.59
CA SER A 17 -16.46 28.36 3.54
C SER A 17 -15.70 29.53 2.93
N ALA A 18 -14.48 29.78 3.46
CA ALA A 18 -13.41 30.63 2.94
C ALA A 18 -13.53 32.16 3.13
N SER A 19 -12.93 32.65 4.22
CA SER A 19 -12.16 33.91 4.21
C SER A 19 -11.23 33.97 5.44
N MET A 20 -10.09 33.27 5.38
CA MET A 20 -8.87 33.69 6.10
C MET A 20 -8.01 34.50 5.14
N LEU A 21 -8.45 35.74 4.87
CA LEU A 21 -7.63 36.80 4.32
C LEU A 21 -8.02 38.08 5.08
N PHE A 22 -7.02 38.92 5.33
CA PHE A 22 -7.05 40.17 6.09
C PHE A 22 -6.94 40.08 7.62
N SER A 23 -5.70 39.87 8.08
CA SER A 23 -5.11 40.82 9.02
C SER A 23 -3.92 41.54 8.39
N GLY A 24 -4.13 42.09 7.19
CA GLY A 24 -3.39 43.25 6.72
C GLY A 24 -3.82 44.44 7.57
N GLN A 25 -3.31 44.54 8.80
CA GLN A 25 -3.13 45.86 9.37
C GLN A 25 -1.94 46.46 8.66
N THR A 26 -2.23 47.27 7.64
CA THR A 26 -1.35 48.33 7.19
C THR A 26 -0.91 49.11 8.43
N PHE A 27 0.30 48.86 8.93
CA PHE A 27 1.03 49.91 9.61
C PHE A 27 1.45 50.89 8.53
N VAL A 28 0.52 51.79 8.18
CA VAL A 28 0.92 53.13 7.77
C VAL A 28 1.61 53.71 8.99
N PHE A 29 2.93 53.55 9.09
CA PHE A 29 3.69 54.54 9.82
C PHE A 29 3.56 55.81 9.00
N ALA A 30 2.57 56.61 9.39
CA ALA A 30 2.66 58.04 9.22
C ALA A 30 4.06 58.43 9.68
N MET A 31 4.85 58.99 8.76
CA MET A 31 5.94 59.88 9.11
C MET A 31 5.34 60.99 9.97
N ASP A 32 5.30 60.77 11.27
CA ASP A 32 5.13 61.81 12.26
C ASP A 32 5.78 61.34 13.56
N ASN A 33 6.98 61.91 13.78
CA ASN A 33 7.87 61.75 14.94
C ASN A 33 8.43 60.34 15.19
N ALA A 34 9.37 59.93 14.32
CA ALA A 34 10.49 59.12 14.78
C ALA A 34 11.23 59.96 15.85
N ALA A 35 11.02 59.66 17.12
CA ALA A 35 12.07 59.93 18.09
C ALA A 35 13.27 59.11 17.58
N THR A 36 14.28 59.78 17.02
CA THR A 36 15.57 59.17 16.70
C THR A 36 16.00 58.34 17.90
N LEU A 37 15.93 57.02 17.79
CA LEU A 37 16.51 56.10 18.75
C LEU A 37 18.02 56.33 18.68
N ALA A 38 18.51 57.23 19.52
CA ALA A 38 19.92 57.53 19.56
C ALA A 38 20.67 56.29 20.08
N VAL A 39 21.71 55.86 19.37
CA VAL A 39 22.60 54.82 19.88
C VAL A 39 23.20 55.29 21.19
N SER A 40 23.01 54.47 22.22
CA SER A 40 23.48 54.79 23.56
C SER A 40 25.01 54.66 23.61
N GLU A 41 25.68 55.76 23.95
CA GLU A 41 27.12 55.74 24.28
C GLU A 41 27.38 55.25 25.71
N GLU A 42 26.32 55.10 26.53
CA GLU A 42 26.45 54.66 27.92
C GLU A 42 27.12 53.29 27.98
N GLY A 43 28.23 53.19 28.70
CA GLY A 43 28.98 51.93 28.83
C GLY A 43 29.73 51.47 27.58
N MET A 44 29.73 52.25 26.48
CA MET A 44 30.49 51.95 25.26
C MET A 44 31.97 52.24 25.49
N LYS A 45 32.77 51.19 25.68
CA LYS A 45 34.21 51.34 25.93
C LYS A 45 35.05 51.22 24.66
N GLY A 46 34.56 50.50 23.65
CA GLY A 46 35.23 50.29 22.37
C GLY A 46 34.32 50.62 21.18
N TYR A 47 34.81 51.35 20.19
CA TYR A 47 34.14 51.58 18.90
C TYR A 47 35.16 51.72 17.77
N TRP A 48 34.96 50.98 16.68
CA TRP A 48 35.74 51.04 15.43
C TRP A 48 34.79 50.99 14.22
N ASP A 49 34.74 52.10 13.49
CA ASP A 49 34.13 52.26 12.15
C ASP A 49 35.16 52.13 11.01
N PHE A 50 36.43 51.91 11.38
CA PHE A 50 37.56 51.78 10.47
C PHE A 50 37.77 52.98 9.52
N GLU A 51 37.27 54.15 9.89
CA GLU A 51 37.35 55.36 9.07
C GLU A 51 38.56 56.26 9.40
N GLY A 52 38.86 57.18 8.47
CA GLY A 52 39.83 58.25 8.68
C GLY A 52 41.31 57.84 8.56
N SER A 53 42.21 58.70 9.06
CA SER A 53 43.67 58.53 8.86
C SER A 53 44.33 57.50 9.78
N ASP A 54 43.66 57.12 10.88
CA ASP A 54 44.10 56.08 11.81
C ASP A 54 42.90 55.16 12.12
N PRO A 55 42.57 54.20 11.25
CA PRO A 55 41.34 53.41 11.31
C PRO A 55 41.30 52.42 12.49
N MET A 56 42.36 52.32 13.28
CA MET A 56 42.43 51.48 14.48
C MET A 56 42.20 52.28 15.78
N ILE A 57 41.97 53.60 15.66
CA ILE A 57 41.66 54.46 16.80
C ILE A 57 40.33 54.02 17.42
N ASN A 58 40.30 53.97 18.76
CA ASN A 58 39.08 53.65 19.48
C ASN A 58 38.24 54.93 19.65
N GLY A 59 37.00 54.91 19.16
CA GLY A 59 36.02 55.97 19.36
C GLY A 59 35.23 55.88 20.69
N GLY A 60 35.43 54.81 21.48
CA GLY A 60 34.76 54.58 22.75
C GLY A 60 35.40 55.29 23.95
N THR A 61 34.78 55.13 25.13
CA THR A 61 35.19 55.84 26.35
C THR A 61 36.51 55.38 26.98
N ASP A 62 37.01 54.18 26.64
CA ASP A 62 38.27 53.66 27.16
C ASP A 62 39.43 53.86 26.17
N ASN A 63 40.12 54.99 26.32
CA ASN A 63 41.30 55.35 25.52
C ASN A 63 42.47 54.34 25.61
N GLY A 64 42.42 53.39 26.55
CA GLY A 64 43.38 52.30 26.71
C GLY A 64 43.17 51.15 25.71
N LEU A 65 41.96 50.98 25.17
CA LEU A 65 41.67 49.96 24.17
C LEU A 65 42.15 50.45 22.80
N LYS A 66 43.11 49.73 22.20
CA LYS A 66 43.62 50.03 20.85
C LYS A 66 43.59 48.79 19.99
N GLY A 67 42.97 48.91 18.81
CA GLY A 67 42.98 47.86 17.80
C GLY A 67 44.38 47.63 17.24
N GLN A 68 44.75 46.37 17.02
CA GLN A 68 46.01 46.00 16.39
C GLN A 68 45.79 44.90 15.37
N LEU A 69 46.14 45.17 14.12
CA LEU A 69 46.19 44.15 13.09
C LEU A 69 47.44 43.27 13.27
N LYS A 70 47.27 41.94 13.16
CA LYS A 70 48.35 40.96 13.20
C LYS A 70 48.17 39.97 12.05
N GLY A 71 49.22 39.77 11.25
CA GLY A 71 49.21 38.93 10.06
C GLY A 71 49.07 39.75 8.77
N ASN A 72 49.34 39.13 7.62
CA ASN A 72 49.36 39.80 6.32
C ASN A 72 48.01 39.76 5.57
N ALA A 73 47.07 38.91 6.00
CA ALA A 73 45.75 38.73 5.39
C ALA A 73 44.63 39.42 6.21
N VAL A 74 44.95 40.56 6.81
CA VAL A 74 44.00 41.45 7.47
C VAL A 74 44.40 42.89 7.19
N SER A 75 43.47 43.70 6.70
CA SER A 75 43.72 45.10 6.35
C SER A 75 42.43 45.91 6.47
N VAL A 76 42.55 47.24 6.39
CA VAL A 76 41.38 48.11 6.21
C VAL A 76 41.26 48.42 4.72
N LYS A 77 40.07 48.21 4.15
CA LYS A 77 39.81 48.31 2.71
C LYS A 77 38.62 49.24 2.48
N ASN A 78 38.76 50.18 1.55
CA ASN A 78 37.67 51.03 1.11
C ASN A 78 36.70 50.24 0.21
N THR A 79 35.40 50.39 0.43
CA THR A 79 34.31 49.73 -0.28
C THR A 79 33.31 50.75 -0.81
N ASP A 80 32.56 50.38 -1.85
CA ASP A 80 31.47 51.20 -2.39
C ASP A 80 30.15 51.02 -1.60
N THR A 81 30.20 50.39 -0.43
CA THR A 81 29.02 50.18 0.43
C THR A 81 28.80 51.38 1.37
N GLU A 82 27.64 51.46 2.02
CA GLU A 82 27.32 52.51 3.00
C GLU A 82 28.35 52.60 4.15
N PHE A 83 29.02 51.49 4.44
CA PHE A 83 30.10 51.37 5.41
C PHE A 83 31.40 52.10 5.04
N GLY A 84 31.64 52.40 3.77
CA GLY A 84 32.91 52.99 3.36
C GLY A 84 34.08 52.02 3.58
N SER A 85 34.95 52.29 4.54
CA SER A 85 36.13 51.50 4.88
C SER A 85 35.81 50.38 5.87
N VAL A 86 36.14 49.14 5.52
CA VAL A 86 35.85 47.96 6.35
C VAL A 86 37.12 47.25 6.80
N LEU A 87 37.04 46.49 7.90
CA LEU A 87 38.07 45.53 8.28
C LEU A 87 37.95 44.27 7.42
N HIS A 88 38.85 44.14 6.45
CA HIS A 88 38.87 43.06 5.47
C HIS A 88 39.81 41.92 5.89
N PHE A 89 39.31 40.69 5.79
CA PHE A 89 40.07 39.46 5.94
C PHE A 89 40.11 38.68 4.61
N ASP A 90 41.28 38.67 3.98
CA ASP A 90 41.55 37.92 2.74
C ASP A 90 41.60 36.41 2.96
N LYS A 91 41.43 35.64 1.88
CA LYS A 91 41.72 34.21 1.84
C LYS A 91 43.16 33.91 2.24
N ARG A 92 43.37 32.90 3.08
CA ARG A 92 44.66 32.64 3.72
C ARG A 92 45.30 31.33 3.26
N ASN A 93 46.62 31.35 3.07
CA ASN A 93 47.46 30.17 2.80
C ASN A 93 48.17 29.66 4.09
N GLY A 94 47.43 29.51 5.19
CA GLY A 94 47.95 28.92 6.44
C GLY A 94 48.56 29.90 7.46
N GLU A 95 48.57 31.21 7.22
CA GLU A 95 48.97 32.24 8.20
C GLU A 95 47.78 32.73 9.03
N SER A 96 47.94 32.92 10.35
CA SER A 96 46.89 33.50 11.20
C SER A 96 46.83 35.02 11.03
N ALA A 97 45.71 35.55 10.51
CA ALA A 97 45.40 36.98 10.47
C ALA A 97 44.26 37.32 11.45
N ARG A 98 44.39 38.42 12.18
CA ARG A 98 43.45 38.82 13.25
C ARG A 98 43.55 40.30 13.58
N MET A 99 42.45 40.86 14.07
CA MET A 99 42.49 42.07 14.89
C MET A 99 42.56 41.67 16.36
N LEU A 100 43.45 42.31 17.11
CA LEU A 100 43.63 42.13 18.55
C LEU A 100 43.28 43.44 19.26
N ILE A 101 42.43 43.37 20.27
CA ILE A 101 42.12 44.48 21.18
C ILE A 101 42.57 44.05 22.58
N PRO A 102 43.73 44.53 23.05
CA PRO A 102 44.29 44.09 24.33
C PRO A 102 43.41 44.47 25.51
N SER A 103 43.34 43.60 26.52
CA SER A 103 42.60 43.82 27.78
C SER A 103 41.13 44.23 27.62
N ALA A 104 40.46 43.75 26.56
CA ALA A 104 39.14 44.22 26.17
C ALA A 104 37.96 43.57 26.92
N ILE A 105 38.08 42.34 27.43
CA ILE A 105 36.87 41.59 27.84
C ILE A 105 37.08 40.66 29.04
N ASN A 106 36.07 40.60 29.92
CA ASN A 106 35.99 39.70 31.07
C ASN A 106 34.65 38.96 31.10
N SER A 107 34.55 37.86 30.33
CA SER A 107 33.31 37.10 30.15
C SER A 107 32.67 36.56 31.44
N GLY A 108 33.45 36.33 32.50
CA GLY A 108 32.99 35.74 33.76
C GLY A 108 32.99 36.69 34.94
N GLY A 109 33.28 37.99 34.73
CA GLY A 109 33.38 38.99 35.80
C GLY A 109 32.42 40.17 35.67
N GLU A 110 31.94 40.47 34.46
CA GLU A 110 31.09 41.65 34.19
C GLU A 110 29.99 41.32 33.15
N ASP A 111 28.98 42.18 33.07
CA ASP A 111 28.05 42.19 31.94
C ASP A 111 28.77 42.77 30.72
N MET A 112 28.44 42.30 29.51
CA MET A 112 29.12 42.74 28.30
C MET A 112 28.23 42.62 27.07
N THR A 113 28.47 43.50 26.10
CA THR A 113 27.90 43.40 24.76
C THR A 113 28.99 43.60 23.72
N ILE A 114 28.98 42.78 22.66
CA ILE A 114 29.74 43.05 21.43
C ILE A 114 28.74 43.18 20.29
N SER A 115 28.76 44.30 19.59
CA SER A 115 28.00 44.56 18.36
C SER A 115 28.97 44.70 17.20
N LEU A 116 28.66 44.15 16.03
CA LEU A 116 29.41 44.37 14.80
C LEU A 116 28.56 44.03 13.59
N TRP A 117 28.86 44.68 12.46
CA TRP A 117 28.40 44.26 11.15
C TRP A 117 29.44 43.34 10.53
N LEU A 118 29.01 42.29 9.84
CA LEU A 118 29.92 41.38 9.15
C LEU A 118 29.35 40.87 7.84
N ASN A 119 30.22 40.58 6.90
CA ASN A 119 29.93 39.88 5.67
C ASN A 119 30.89 38.68 5.54
N ARG A 120 30.33 37.46 5.44
CA ARG A 120 31.10 36.21 5.40
C ARG A 120 31.25 35.77 3.96
N SER A 121 32.48 35.59 3.50
CA SER A 121 32.73 35.22 2.11
C SER A 121 32.20 33.82 1.76
N SER A 122 31.56 33.67 0.60
CA SER A 122 31.11 32.38 0.04
C SER A 122 32.26 31.42 -0.30
N THR A 123 33.50 31.89 -0.29
CA THR A 123 34.71 31.04 -0.38
C THR A 123 34.95 30.18 0.86
N LEU A 124 34.28 30.47 1.98
CA LEU A 124 34.33 29.68 3.20
C LEU A 124 33.57 28.35 3.04
N ASN A 125 34.12 27.27 3.60
CA ASN A 125 33.36 26.04 3.78
C ASN A 125 32.35 26.21 4.92
N SER A 126 31.05 26.21 4.60
CA SER A 126 29.97 26.40 5.58
C SER A 126 29.97 25.36 6.71
N SER A 127 30.50 24.15 6.47
CA SER A 127 30.63 23.08 7.49
C SER A 127 31.82 23.25 8.44
N ALA A 128 32.77 24.12 8.11
CA ALA A 128 33.93 24.40 8.95
C ALA A 128 33.56 25.35 10.10
N LYS A 129 34.23 25.18 11.24
CA LYS A 129 34.08 26.06 12.41
C LYS A 129 34.80 27.39 12.17
N THR A 130 34.09 28.46 11.85
CA THR A 130 34.67 29.78 11.55
C THR A 130 34.61 30.71 12.76
N ILE A 131 35.77 31.03 13.36
CA ILE A 131 35.86 31.85 14.57
C ILE A 131 35.66 33.33 14.25
N ILE A 132 34.68 33.97 14.92
CA ILE A 132 34.39 35.40 14.78
C ILE A 132 34.98 36.17 15.97
N LEU A 133 34.61 35.77 17.20
CA LEU A 133 35.00 36.45 18.44
C LEU A 133 35.66 35.46 19.42
N GLN A 134 36.87 35.79 19.89
CA GLN A 134 37.70 34.90 20.68
C GLN A 134 38.42 35.63 21.83
N GLN A 135 38.45 35.07 23.04
CA GLN A 135 39.30 35.58 24.11
C GLN A 135 40.73 35.00 24.05
N SER A 136 41.73 35.76 24.47
CA SER A 136 43.12 35.26 24.62
C SER A 136 43.36 34.44 25.90
N GLY A 137 44.54 33.83 26.02
CA GLY A 137 44.96 33.09 27.22
C GLY A 137 44.03 31.92 27.59
N ASN A 138 43.59 31.88 28.85
CA ASN A 138 42.60 30.89 29.33
C ASN A 138 41.16 31.20 28.90
N GLY A 139 40.94 32.32 28.19
CA GLY A 139 39.67 32.74 27.62
C GLY A 139 39.05 31.76 26.62
N ARG A 140 37.74 31.86 26.37
CA ARG A 140 37.00 30.95 25.48
C ARG A 140 36.56 31.65 24.18
N THR A 141 36.11 30.85 23.19
CA THR A 141 35.46 31.38 21.99
C THR A 141 34.11 31.97 22.38
N LEU A 142 33.90 33.24 22.07
CA LEU A 142 32.67 33.96 22.38
C LEU A 142 31.61 33.67 21.32
N LEU A 143 32.02 33.67 20.04
CA LEU A 143 31.13 33.41 18.91
C LEU A 143 31.91 32.82 17.73
N TYR A 144 31.35 31.78 17.13
CA TYR A 144 31.78 31.22 15.85
C TYR A 144 30.57 30.81 15.03
N ASN A 145 30.75 30.59 13.73
CA ASN A 145 29.70 30.02 12.87
C ASN A 145 30.13 28.64 12.33
N GLN A 146 29.19 27.71 12.26
CA GLN A 146 29.37 26.39 11.64
C GLN A 146 28.00 25.88 11.17
N ASN A 147 27.92 25.28 9.98
CA ASN A 147 26.67 24.83 9.36
C ASN A 147 25.60 25.94 9.34
N GLU A 148 26.02 27.17 9.01
CA GLU A 148 25.18 28.38 9.03
C GLU A 148 24.61 28.74 10.41
N GLN A 149 25.01 28.04 11.47
CA GLN A 149 24.58 28.28 12.84
C GLN A 149 25.64 29.04 13.63
N TYR A 150 25.24 30.11 14.31
CA TYR A 150 26.08 30.79 15.30
C TYR A 150 26.07 30.01 16.61
N VAL A 151 27.27 29.81 17.15
CA VAL A 151 27.50 28.99 18.34
C VAL A 151 28.44 29.73 19.29
N THR A 152 28.13 29.67 20.58
CA THR A 152 29.02 30.17 21.63
C THR A 152 29.68 29.01 22.38
N TYR A 153 30.91 29.21 22.85
CA TYR A 153 31.64 28.27 23.71
C TYR A 153 31.96 28.88 25.08
N ILE A 154 31.29 29.98 25.49
CA ILE A 154 31.55 30.66 26.76
C ILE A 154 31.42 29.70 27.95
N SER A 155 30.50 28.73 27.88
CA SER A 155 30.25 27.75 28.95
C SER A 155 31.23 26.58 29.00
N ALA A 156 32.24 26.52 28.12
CA ALA A 156 33.04 25.32 27.87
C ALA A 156 32.27 24.17 27.21
N ALA A 157 31.12 24.46 26.61
CA ALA A 157 30.36 23.56 25.75
C ALA A 157 29.84 24.36 24.56
N ASP A 158 29.68 23.72 23.41
CA ASP A 158 29.11 24.36 22.22
C ASP A 158 27.60 24.57 22.44
N VAL A 159 27.15 25.82 22.40
CA VAL A 159 25.75 26.20 22.61
C VAL A 159 25.24 26.98 21.40
N PRO A 160 24.31 26.40 20.60
CA PRO A 160 23.67 27.10 19.50
C PRO A 160 22.90 28.35 19.92
N LEU A 161 23.14 29.46 19.22
CA LEU A 161 22.53 30.77 19.48
C LEU A 161 21.66 31.30 18.33
N GLY A 162 21.63 30.68 17.15
CA GLY A 162 20.78 31.13 16.04
C GLY A 162 21.39 30.84 14.68
N ASN A 163 20.66 31.12 13.61
CA ASN A 163 21.11 30.89 12.23
C ASN A 163 21.55 32.20 11.57
N SER A 164 22.48 32.12 10.63
CA SER A 164 22.85 33.20 9.73
C SER A 164 21.84 33.35 8.58
N LYS A 165 21.82 34.52 7.96
CA LYS A 165 21.08 34.92 6.76
C LYS A 165 21.81 34.57 5.45
N GLY A 166 23.03 34.04 5.52
CA GLY A 166 23.77 33.47 4.38
C GLY A 166 25.22 33.95 4.27
N MET A 167 25.89 33.54 3.18
CA MET A 167 27.21 34.06 2.76
C MET A 167 27.03 35.25 1.81
N ASP A 168 28.08 36.06 1.67
CA ASP A 168 28.16 37.28 0.85
C ASP A 168 27.08 38.33 1.17
N LYS A 169 26.53 38.29 2.39
CA LYS A 169 25.50 39.22 2.89
C LYS A 169 26.00 39.92 4.14
N TRP A 170 25.59 41.18 4.30
CA TRP A 170 25.88 41.94 5.51
C TRP A 170 24.87 41.55 6.60
N GLU A 171 25.40 41.27 7.79
CA GLU A 171 24.61 40.86 8.96
C GLU A 171 25.04 41.70 10.16
N HIS A 172 24.07 42.23 10.89
CA HIS A 172 24.32 42.90 12.17
C HIS A 172 24.22 41.89 13.30
N LEU A 173 25.32 41.63 13.99
CA LEU A 173 25.36 40.73 15.13
C LEU A 173 25.53 41.47 16.43
N VAL A 174 24.67 41.17 17.41
CA VAL A 174 24.82 41.66 18.79
C VAL A 174 24.82 40.50 19.78
N LEU A 175 25.98 40.22 20.37
CA LEU A 175 26.15 39.22 21.43
C LEU A 175 26.08 39.91 22.79
N VAL A 176 25.04 39.61 23.57
CA VAL A 176 24.82 40.18 24.91
C VAL A 176 25.03 39.09 25.96
N LYS A 177 25.84 39.36 26.98
CA LYS A 177 26.01 38.49 28.15
C LYS A 177 25.75 39.27 29.45
N SER A 178 24.85 38.77 30.29
CA SER A 178 24.43 39.40 31.55
C SER A 178 24.47 38.43 32.73
N GLY A 179 24.81 38.90 33.93
CA GLY A 179 24.97 38.08 35.13
C GLY A 179 26.35 37.44 35.26
N GLN A 180 26.60 36.72 36.37
CA GLN A 180 27.92 36.17 36.71
C GLN A 180 27.92 34.64 36.79
N SER A 181 27.05 34.07 37.63
CA SER A 181 26.70 32.64 37.63
C SER A 181 25.43 32.48 38.47
N PRO A 182 24.29 32.03 37.89
CA PRO A 182 24.09 31.85 36.45
C PRO A 182 24.20 33.19 35.67
N TYR A 183 24.49 33.09 34.38
CA TYR A 183 24.55 34.21 33.44
C TYR A 183 23.73 33.87 32.19
N THR A 184 23.21 34.89 31.52
CA THR A 184 22.45 34.75 30.28
C THR A 184 23.29 35.19 29.10
N VAL A 185 23.20 34.47 27.98
CA VAL A 185 23.76 34.86 26.68
C VAL A 185 22.62 35.00 25.67
N LYS A 186 22.55 36.15 25.00
CA LYS A 186 21.61 36.44 23.90
C LYS A 186 22.38 36.75 22.63
N LEU A 187 21.83 36.35 21.50
CA LEU A 187 22.28 36.78 20.18
C LEU A 187 21.14 37.45 19.44
N TYR A 188 21.43 38.62 18.86
CA TYR A 188 20.56 39.29 17.92
C TYR A 188 21.22 39.26 16.53
N VAL A 189 20.41 39.03 15.50
CA VAL A 189 20.83 39.05 14.09
C VAL A 189 19.89 40.01 13.37
N ASN A 190 20.42 41.07 12.75
CA ASN A 190 19.64 42.12 12.07
C ASN A 190 18.55 42.72 12.97
N GLY A 191 18.91 43.10 14.19
CA GLY A 191 18.00 43.67 15.18
C GLY A 191 17.12 42.65 15.92
N GLU A 192 16.90 41.46 15.39
CA GLU A 192 15.99 40.46 15.97
C GLU A 192 16.69 39.49 16.93
N GLN A 193 16.08 39.21 18.09
CA GLN A 193 16.61 38.23 19.04
C GLN A 193 16.44 36.81 18.50
N THR A 194 17.53 36.14 18.16
CA THR A 194 17.50 34.76 17.64
C THR A 194 17.52 33.71 18.74
N SER A 195 18.12 34.01 19.89
CA SER A 195 18.18 33.09 21.04
C SER A 195 18.50 33.79 22.36
N GLN A 196 18.09 33.13 23.45
CA GLN A 196 18.47 33.44 24.82
C GLN A 196 18.79 32.12 25.54
N LYS A 197 19.98 32.01 26.16
CA LYS A 197 20.42 30.82 26.90
C LYS A 197 20.91 31.19 28.29
N GLU A 198 20.42 30.49 29.31
CA GLU A 198 20.94 30.59 30.68
C GLU A 198 22.03 29.53 30.90
N LEU A 199 23.20 29.97 31.36
CA LEU A 199 24.41 29.16 31.52
C LEU A 199 24.99 29.40 32.92
N SER A 200 25.59 28.39 33.53
CA SER A 200 25.99 28.47 34.95
C SER A 200 27.48 28.24 35.21
N GLN A 201 28.24 27.77 34.22
CA GLN A 201 29.65 27.41 34.36
C GLN A 201 30.47 27.91 33.17
N GLY A 202 31.79 27.79 33.25
CA GLY A 202 32.69 27.99 32.13
C GLY A 202 33.02 29.44 31.76
N ALA A 203 32.29 30.47 32.18
CA ALA A 203 32.72 31.83 31.87
C ALA A 203 34.07 32.16 32.53
N VAL A 204 34.98 32.82 31.80
CA VAL A 204 36.33 33.14 32.28
C VAL A 204 36.31 34.49 32.99
N ASN A 205 36.45 34.47 34.32
CA ASN A 205 36.57 35.67 35.14
C ASN A 205 38.02 36.19 35.18
N ALA A 206 38.48 36.69 34.03
CA ALA A 206 39.75 37.38 33.89
C ALA A 206 39.64 38.39 32.74
N VAL A 207 40.26 39.55 32.90
CA VAL A 207 40.43 40.50 31.80
C VAL A 207 41.39 39.88 30.78
N THR A 208 40.91 39.72 29.55
CA THR A 208 41.59 39.06 28.42
C THR A 208 41.55 39.96 27.19
N ASP A 209 42.42 39.70 26.22
CA ASP A 209 42.34 40.36 24.92
C ASP A 209 41.16 39.79 24.12
N LEU A 210 40.51 40.65 23.32
CA LEU A 210 39.57 40.22 22.29
C LEU A 210 40.33 40.01 20.98
N ILE A 211 40.19 38.83 20.40
CA ILE A 211 40.72 38.42 19.11
C ILE A 211 39.53 38.30 18.15
N ILE A 212 39.64 38.94 17.00
CA ILE A 212 38.61 38.94 15.95
C ILE A 212 39.14 38.20 14.73
N GLY A 213 38.34 37.28 14.21
CA GLY A 213 38.58 36.55 12.96
C GLY A 213 39.57 35.38 13.02
N ALA A 214 40.03 35.00 14.22
CA ALA A 214 40.89 33.82 14.39
C ALA A 214 40.80 33.22 15.80
N HIS A 215 41.15 31.94 15.91
CA HIS A 215 41.34 31.29 17.20
C HIS A 215 42.61 31.78 17.92
N LYS A 216 42.67 31.58 19.25
CA LYS A 216 43.84 31.93 20.06
C LYS A 216 45.03 30.99 19.85
N ASN A 217 44.77 29.72 19.50
CA ASN A 217 45.80 28.70 19.31
C ASN A 217 46.36 28.79 17.89
N THR A 218 47.70 28.78 17.77
CA THR A 218 48.39 28.65 16.49
C THR A 218 48.09 27.31 15.83
N GLY A 219 47.71 27.32 14.54
CA GLY A 219 47.43 26.12 13.75
C GLY A 219 45.95 25.77 13.59
N ASP A 220 45.05 26.49 14.26
CA ASP A 220 43.61 26.33 14.07
C ASP A 220 43.17 26.83 12.68
N THR A 221 42.40 26.02 11.96
CA THR A 221 41.91 26.32 10.61
C THR A 221 40.60 27.10 10.60
N GLY A 222 39.98 27.32 11.76
CA GLY A 222 38.72 28.01 11.91
C GLY A 222 38.80 29.53 11.77
N GLN A 223 39.15 30.02 10.59
CA GLN A 223 39.52 31.41 10.38
C GLN A 223 38.45 32.16 9.58
N PHE A 224 38.19 33.42 9.95
CA PHE A 224 37.24 34.27 9.25
C PHE A 224 37.83 34.81 7.93
N GLU A 225 37.01 34.82 6.89
CA GLU A 225 37.26 35.43 5.58
C GLU A 225 36.03 36.26 5.20
N GLY A 226 36.24 37.51 4.81
CA GLY A 226 35.18 38.48 4.59
C GLY A 226 35.44 39.81 5.29
N ASP A 227 34.38 40.59 5.47
CA ASP A 227 34.43 41.96 5.93
C ASP A 227 33.75 42.12 7.30
N ILE A 228 34.26 43.03 8.13
CA ILE A 228 33.66 43.44 9.41
C ILE A 228 33.66 44.95 9.48
N ASP A 229 32.58 45.52 10.02
CA ASP A 229 32.52 46.95 10.31
C ASP A 229 31.73 47.25 11.60
N GLU A 230 31.75 48.50 12.04
CA GLU A 230 30.87 49.06 13.06
C GLU A 230 30.98 48.29 14.40
N LEU A 231 32.21 47.88 14.74
CA LEU A 231 32.53 47.06 15.90
C LEU A 231 32.44 47.89 17.18
N ARG A 232 31.51 47.54 18.06
CA ARG A 232 31.29 48.17 19.37
C ARG A 232 31.41 47.16 20.52
N ILE A 233 31.98 47.63 21.63
CA ILE A 233 32.14 46.85 22.88
C ILE A 233 31.57 47.66 24.05
N TYR A 234 30.62 47.06 24.77
CA TYR A 234 30.02 47.63 25.98
C TYR A 234 30.40 46.84 27.23
N ASN A 235 30.54 47.54 28.36
CA ASN A 235 30.73 46.94 29.69
C ASN A 235 29.41 46.72 30.46
N ARG A 236 28.31 46.61 29.71
CA ARG A 236 26.97 46.32 30.22
C ARG A 236 26.19 45.48 29.20
N ALA A 237 25.09 44.91 29.64
CA ALA A 237 24.10 44.34 28.74
C ALA A 237 23.26 45.48 28.14
N VAL A 238 23.20 45.55 26.81
CA VAL A 238 22.30 46.47 26.10
C VAL A 238 20.87 45.92 26.08
N THR A 239 19.88 46.82 26.02
CA THR A 239 18.47 46.45 25.88
C THR A 239 18.10 46.13 24.43
N GLU A 240 16.93 45.54 24.22
CA GLU A 240 16.42 45.23 22.87
C GLU A 240 16.20 46.50 22.05
N GLU A 241 15.72 47.58 22.67
CA GLU A 241 15.55 48.88 22.02
C GLU A 241 16.89 49.49 21.57
N GLU A 242 17.97 49.26 22.33
CA GLU A 242 19.32 49.69 21.97
C GLU A 242 19.90 48.84 20.84
N VAL A 243 19.58 47.54 20.78
CA VAL A 243 19.93 46.68 19.65
C VAL A 243 19.23 47.16 18.37
N GLN A 244 17.95 47.49 18.46
CA GLN A 244 17.18 48.05 17.34
C GLN A 244 17.78 49.38 16.86
N ALA A 245 18.19 50.25 17.77
CA ALA A 245 18.89 51.49 17.44
C ALA A 245 20.21 51.23 16.68
N LEU A 246 21.00 50.25 17.13
CA LEU A 246 22.27 49.87 16.49
C LEU A 246 22.08 49.27 15.09
N PHE A 247 20.99 48.54 14.86
CA PHE A 247 20.66 48.00 13.54
C PHE A 247 20.20 49.12 12.58
N ALA A 248 19.38 50.04 13.07
CA ALA A 248 18.80 51.13 12.27
C ALA A 248 19.85 52.11 11.70
N GLU A 249 21.08 52.14 12.24
CA GLU A 249 22.16 52.98 11.69
C GLU A 249 22.56 52.59 10.25
N HIS A 250 22.44 51.30 9.89
CA HIS A 250 22.86 50.77 8.58
C HIS A 250 21.86 49.75 7.99
N GLU A 251 20.58 49.85 8.37
CA GLU A 251 19.53 48.92 7.89
C GLU A 251 19.37 48.94 6.36
N ASN A 252 19.70 50.06 5.71
CA ASN A 252 19.63 50.21 4.26
C ASN A 252 20.52 49.20 3.51
N VAL A 253 21.65 48.79 4.09
CA VAL A 253 22.53 47.78 3.47
C VAL A 253 21.80 46.44 3.30
N VAL A 254 21.02 46.03 4.31
CA VAL A 254 20.22 44.81 4.22
C VAL A 254 19.08 44.98 3.22
N LEU A 255 18.43 46.15 3.23
CA LEU A 255 17.34 46.46 2.29
C LEU A 255 17.82 46.44 0.83
N GLU A 256 18.96 47.06 0.51
CA GLU A 256 19.52 47.07 -0.85
C GLU A 256 19.92 45.68 -1.34
N GLN A 257 20.46 44.83 -0.46
CA GLN A 257 20.77 43.44 -0.76
C GLN A 257 19.52 42.64 -1.14
N GLU A 258 18.42 42.82 -0.40
CA GLU A 258 17.13 42.19 -0.72
C GLU A 258 16.56 42.68 -2.06
N LEU A 259 16.54 43.99 -2.30
CA LEU A 259 16.03 44.59 -3.54
C LEU A 259 16.82 44.13 -4.77
N SER A 260 18.15 44.06 -4.67
CA SER A 260 19.01 43.58 -5.75
C SER A 260 18.69 42.13 -6.14
N GLY A 261 18.44 41.27 -5.16
CA GLY A 261 18.02 39.89 -5.38
C GLY A 261 16.72 39.80 -6.18
N ILE A 262 15.69 40.56 -5.80
CA ILE A 262 14.39 40.55 -6.47
C ILE A 262 14.50 41.12 -7.89
N ARG A 263 15.26 42.19 -8.10
CA ARG A 263 15.52 42.74 -9.45
C ARG A 263 16.14 41.71 -10.37
N LYS A 264 17.08 40.92 -9.88
CA LYS A 264 17.70 39.84 -10.67
C LYS A 264 16.68 38.77 -11.06
N SER A 265 15.81 38.36 -10.14
CA SER A 265 14.73 37.41 -10.42
C SER A 265 13.71 37.95 -11.43
N LEU A 266 13.24 39.18 -11.25
CA LEU A 266 12.33 39.85 -12.17
C LEU A 266 12.93 39.98 -13.57
N LYS A 267 14.21 40.33 -13.67
CA LYS A 267 14.90 40.39 -14.96
C LYS A 267 14.92 39.03 -15.66
N SER A 268 15.21 37.95 -14.94
CA SER A 268 15.21 36.60 -15.50
C SER A 268 13.84 36.22 -16.06
N LEU A 269 12.77 36.52 -15.31
CA LEU A 269 11.39 36.25 -15.73
C LEU A 269 10.98 37.07 -16.96
N ILE A 270 11.42 38.34 -17.06
CA ILE A 270 11.22 39.17 -18.26
C ILE A 270 11.87 38.53 -19.48
N ASP A 271 13.11 38.06 -19.33
CA ASP A 271 13.86 37.47 -20.43
C ASP A 271 13.16 36.15 -20.92
N GLU A 272 12.67 35.32 -19.99
CA GLU A 272 11.88 34.10 -20.28
C GLU A 272 10.52 34.42 -20.95
N ALA A 273 9.80 35.39 -20.42
CA ALA A 273 8.48 35.77 -20.95
C ALA A 273 8.57 36.29 -22.39
N LYS A 274 9.65 37.01 -22.72
CA LYS A 274 9.91 37.48 -24.09
C LYS A 274 10.21 36.34 -25.05
N GLU A 275 11.06 35.40 -24.64
CA GLU A 275 11.37 34.21 -25.44
C GLU A 275 10.08 33.44 -25.77
N THR A 276 9.25 33.20 -24.76
CA THR A 276 7.94 32.53 -24.90
C THR A 276 6.98 33.29 -25.82
N TYR A 277 6.90 34.62 -25.68
CA TYR A 277 6.06 35.46 -26.53
C TYR A 277 6.50 35.42 -28.01
N ASP A 278 7.82 35.38 -28.25
CA ASP A 278 8.42 35.38 -29.59
C ASP A 278 8.26 34.03 -30.33
N GLU A 279 8.05 32.92 -29.61
CA GLU A 279 7.73 31.61 -30.22
C GLU A 279 6.39 31.61 -30.99
N ASN A 280 5.51 32.59 -30.74
CA ASN A 280 4.31 32.86 -31.55
C ASN A 280 3.33 31.66 -31.61
N GLN A 281 3.15 30.97 -30.48
CA GLN A 281 2.27 29.79 -30.37
C GLN A 281 0.77 30.13 -30.37
N LEU A 282 0.39 31.35 -29.96
CA LEU A 282 -0.97 31.86 -30.00
C LEU A 282 -1.13 32.95 -31.08
N GLU A 283 -2.31 33.05 -31.70
CA GLU A 283 -2.60 34.08 -32.70
C GLU A 283 -2.53 35.51 -32.13
N ASP A 284 -2.24 36.50 -32.99
CA ASP A 284 -2.06 37.91 -32.59
C ASP A 284 -3.30 38.54 -31.92
N GLY A 285 -4.50 37.99 -32.18
CA GLY A 285 -5.76 38.44 -31.57
C GLY A 285 -6.11 37.76 -30.24
N ASN A 286 -5.31 36.80 -29.78
CA ASN A 286 -5.59 36.05 -28.55
C ASN A 286 -5.40 36.94 -27.30
N ALA A 287 -6.34 36.86 -26.37
CA ALA A 287 -6.36 37.72 -25.18
C ALA A 287 -5.16 37.48 -24.24
N GLN A 288 -4.76 36.23 -24.02
CA GLN A 288 -3.62 35.87 -23.18
C GLN A 288 -2.30 36.32 -23.79
N ARG A 289 -2.19 36.27 -25.13
CA ARG A 289 -1.04 36.84 -25.84
C ARG A 289 -0.91 38.35 -25.64
N ILE A 290 -2.02 39.08 -25.76
CA ILE A 290 -2.03 40.53 -25.52
C ILE A 290 -1.66 40.83 -24.07
N ALA A 291 -2.23 40.10 -23.11
CA ALA A 291 -1.95 40.29 -21.68
C ALA A 291 -0.48 40.02 -21.32
N LEU A 292 0.14 38.96 -21.87
CA LEU A 292 1.56 38.68 -21.66
C LEU A 292 2.45 39.84 -22.15
N LYS A 293 2.15 40.37 -23.34
CA LYS A 293 2.89 41.52 -23.87
C LYS A 293 2.81 42.73 -22.95
N GLU A 294 1.61 43.08 -22.49
CA GLU A 294 1.40 44.21 -21.57
C GLU A 294 2.13 44.01 -20.23
N ALA A 295 2.13 42.78 -19.70
CA ALA A 295 2.82 42.45 -18.46
C ALA A 295 4.34 42.53 -18.61
N ILE A 296 4.91 42.10 -19.75
CA ILE A 296 6.35 42.25 -20.06
C ILE A 296 6.73 43.73 -20.03
N GLU A 297 6.00 44.57 -20.77
CA GLU A 297 6.28 46.02 -20.84
C GLU A 297 6.20 46.69 -19.46
N LYS A 298 5.23 46.27 -18.62
CA LYS A 298 5.08 46.76 -17.25
C LYS A 298 6.21 46.32 -16.33
N ALA A 299 6.60 45.05 -16.40
CA ALA A 299 7.67 44.48 -15.59
C ALA A 299 9.03 45.14 -15.90
N GLU A 300 9.31 45.44 -17.18
CA GLU A 300 10.51 46.19 -17.57
C GLU A 300 10.55 47.59 -16.93
N ASN A 301 9.42 48.30 -16.95
CA ASN A 301 9.32 49.61 -16.30
C ASN A 301 9.47 49.52 -14.78
N ILE A 302 8.89 48.50 -14.14
CA ILE A 302 9.04 48.26 -12.70
C ILE A 302 10.50 47.97 -12.34
N LEU A 303 11.19 47.14 -13.12
CA LEU A 303 12.61 46.80 -12.89
C LEU A 303 13.50 48.05 -12.86
N GLU A 304 13.21 49.05 -13.70
CA GLU A 304 13.96 50.31 -13.77
C GLU A 304 13.56 51.33 -12.70
N THR A 305 12.28 51.38 -12.30
CA THR A 305 11.73 52.51 -11.53
C THR A 305 11.41 52.20 -10.06
N ALA A 306 11.18 50.93 -9.72
CA ALA A 306 10.74 50.53 -8.38
C ALA A 306 11.83 50.74 -7.33
N LYS A 307 11.39 51.24 -6.16
CA LYS A 307 12.28 51.52 -5.01
C LYS A 307 11.97 50.65 -3.80
N THR A 308 10.85 49.95 -3.83
CA THR A 308 10.39 49.11 -2.72
C THR A 308 10.35 47.64 -3.13
N LYS A 309 10.36 46.76 -2.12
CA LYS A 309 10.28 45.31 -2.30
C LYS A 309 8.91 44.92 -2.86
N GLU A 310 7.88 45.59 -2.38
CA GLU A 310 6.49 45.36 -2.74
C GLU A 310 6.23 45.68 -4.22
N GLU A 311 6.79 46.76 -4.75
CA GLU A 311 6.66 47.12 -6.17
C GLU A 311 7.34 46.11 -7.10
N LEU A 312 8.58 45.70 -6.77
CA LEU A 312 9.32 44.72 -7.56
C LEU A 312 8.63 43.34 -7.52
N GLN A 313 8.16 42.92 -6.35
CA GLN A 313 7.44 41.66 -6.20
C GLN A 313 6.11 41.68 -6.95
N ALA A 314 5.35 42.78 -6.88
CA ALA A 314 4.10 42.91 -7.64
C ALA A 314 4.33 42.81 -9.16
N GLY A 315 5.41 43.41 -9.68
CA GLY A 315 5.78 43.28 -11.10
C GLY A 315 6.18 41.86 -11.48
N PHE A 316 6.87 41.15 -10.59
CA PHE A 316 7.20 39.73 -10.75
C PHE A 316 5.93 38.87 -10.80
N ASP A 317 5.04 39.03 -9.82
CA ASP A 317 3.84 38.23 -9.68
C ASP A 317 2.89 38.42 -10.88
N GLU A 318 2.73 39.66 -11.35
CA GLU A 318 1.89 39.99 -12.50
C GLU A 318 2.43 39.42 -13.81
N LEU A 319 3.75 39.57 -14.06
CA LEU A 319 4.38 38.97 -15.24
C LEU A 319 4.28 37.45 -15.21
N ASN A 320 4.54 36.84 -14.05
CA ASN A 320 4.48 35.40 -13.89
C ASN A 320 3.06 34.87 -14.16
N ALA A 321 2.03 35.56 -13.64
CA ALA A 321 0.63 35.21 -13.90
C ALA A 321 0.26 35.32 -15.38
N ALA A 322 0.72 36.37 -16.07
CA ALA A 322 0.45 36.55 -17.50
C ALA A 322 1.18 35.52 -18.37
N LEU A 323 2.44 35.20 -18.03
CA LEU A 323 3.23 34.17 -18.71
C LEU A 323 2.58 32.80 -18.55
N LYS A 324 2.15 32.48 -17.33
CA LYS A 324 1.40 31.26 -17.04
C LYS A 324 0.12 31.17 -17.87
N ALA A 325 -0.70 32.22 -17.87
CA ALA A 325 -1.95 32.23 -18.64
C ALA A 325 -1.73 32.06 -20.15
N TYR A 326 -0.63 32.61 -20.68
CA TYR A 326 -0.22 32.39 -22.07
C TYR A 326 0.13 30.92 -22.35
N ASN A 327 1.00 30.33 -21.52
CA ASN A 327 1.40 28.93 -21.67
C ASN A 327 0.22 27.96 -21.54
N ASP A 328 -0.66 28.22 -20.56
CA ASP A 328 -1.89 27.48 -20.33
C ASP A 328 -2.84 27.55 -21.55
N ALA A 329 -3.01 28.72 -22.16
CA ALA A 329 -3.83 28.88 -23.35
C ALA A 329 -3.18 28.27 -24.61
N ALA A 330 -1.85 28.23 -24.66
CA ALA A 330 -1.08 27.68 -25.78
C ALA A 330 -1.02 26.15 -25.77
N MET A 331 -1.05 25.49 -24.61
CA MET A 331 -0.92 24.04 -24.51
C MET A 331 -2.18 23.32 -25.02
N MET A 332 -2.04 22.56 -26.10
CA MET A 332 -3.15 21.84 -26.74
C MET A 332 -2.83 20.37 -26.96
N LEU A 333 -3.68 19.50 -26.41
CA LEU A 333 -3.79 18.09 -26.72
C LEU A 333 -4.79 17.90 -27.87
N THR A 334 -4.32 17.42 -29.01
CA THR A 334 -5.16 17.00 -30.13
C THR A 334 -5.29 15.48 -30.13
N ILE A 335 -6.53 14.98 -30.13
CA ILE A 335 -6.88 13.56 -30.21
C ILE A 335 -7.45 13.28 -31.60
N ASP A 336 -6.92 12.27 -32.29
CA ASP A 336 -7.43 11.79 -33.57
C ASP A 336 -8.20 10.47 -33.36
N PRO A 337 -9.54 10.51 -33.23
CA PRO A 337 -10.35 9.31 -33.02
C PRO A 337 -10.46 8.43 -34.27
N GLY A 338 -10.04 8.91 -35.45
CA GLY A 338 -10.03 8.15 -36.70
C GLY A 338 -8.82 7.21 -36.82
N GLU A 339 -7.71 7.52 -36.14
CA GLU A 339 -6.51 6.69 -36.11
C GLU A 339 -6.42 5.87 -34.81
N VAL A 340 -7.00 4.67 -34.82
CA VAL A 340 -6.83 3.68 -33.74
C VAL A 340 -5.48 2.97 -33.91
N SER A 341 -4.60 3.12 -32.92
CA SER A 341 -3.26 2.54 -32.91
C SER A 341 -3.25 1.09 -32.44
N ARG A 342 -4.12 0.73 -31.49
CA ARG A 342 -4.35 -0.64 -31.04
C ARG A 342 -5.65 -0.75 -30.24
N THR A 343 -6.20 -1.96 -30.19
CA THR A 343 -7.21 -2.35 -29.19
C THR A 343 -6.51 -3.03 -28.01
N ILE A 344 -6.98 -2.76 -26.80
CA ILE A 344 -6.50 -3.37 -25.56
C ILE A 344 -7.64 -4.18 -24.94
N GLY A 345 -7.30 -5.34 -24.37
CA GLY A 345 -8.27 -6.16 -23.62
C GLY A 345 -8.28 -5.80 -22.14
N ASP A 346 -9.28 -6.30 -21.42
CA ASP A 346 -9.51 -5.95 -20.01
C ASP A 346 -8.35 -6.39 -19.12
N ALA A 347 -7.68 -7.51 -19.45
CA ALA A 347 -6.49 -8.02 -18.76
C ALA A 347 -5.27 -7.08 -18.74
N ILE A 348 -5.28 -5.97 -19.49
CA ILE A 348 -4.05 -5.21 -19.75
C ILE A 348 -3.42 -4.60 -18.49
N PHE A 349 -4.20 -4.15 -17.52
CA PHE A 349 -3.72 -3.51 -16.30
C PHE A 349 -3.78 -4.47 -15.12
N GLY A 350 -2.70 -5.23 -14.93
CA GLY A 350 -2.62 -6.31 -13.96
C GLY A 350 -1.66 -6.08 -12.79
N ILE A 351 -1.65 -7.05 -11.89
CA ILE A 351 -0.86 -7.05 -10.66
C ILE A 351 -0.22 -8.41 -10.35
N ASN A 352 0.99 -8.39 -9.79
CA ASN A 352 1.71 -9.62 -9.41
C ASN A 352 1.41 -10.03 -7.94
N HIS A 353 1.02 -11.29 -7.72
CA HIS A 353 0.75 -11.86 -6.40
C HIS A 353 1.44 -13.22 -6.19
N ARG A 354 1.47 -13.68 -4.93
CA ARG A 354 2.35 -14.75 -4.43
C ARG A 354 1.63 -15.58 -3.37
N TYR A 355 1.93 -16.88 -3.32
CA TYR A 355 1.30 -17.82 -2.38
C TYR A 355 1.82 -17.73 -0.93
N GLY A 356 3.05 -17.26 -0.76
CA GLY A 356 3.75 -17.27 0.53
C GLY A 356 2.98 -16.52 1.63
N PHE A 357 3.10 -17.03 2.86
CA PHE A 357 2.49 -16.45 4.06
C PHE A 357 0.97 -16.22 3.90
N ASN A 358 0.24 -17.22 3.40
CA ASN A 358 -1.19 -17.13 3.07
C ASN A 358 -1.54 -15.87 2.27
N GLY A 359 -0.86 -15.68 1.13
CA GLY A 359 -1.06 -14.46 0.33
C GLY A 359 -0.61 -13.19 1.04
N TYR A 360 0.45 -13.24 1.86
CA TYR A 360 0.85 -12.12 2.72
C TYR A 360 -0.29 -11.64 3.64
N GLY A 361 -0.96 -12.61 4.25
CA GLY A 361 -2.05 -12.40 5.20
C GLY A 361 -3.40 -12.04 4.56
N SER A 362 -3.49 -11.96 3.22
CA SER A 362 -4.74 -11.69 2.49
C SER A 362 -5.70 -12.89 2.48
N PHE A 363 -5.19 -14.11 2.68
CA PHE A 363 -5.94 -15.34 2.68
C PHE A 363 -6.05 -15.92 4.10
N ASP A 364 -7.23 -16.39 4.47
CA ASP A 364 -7.50 -17.08 5.73
C ASP A 364 -7.46 -18.60 5.49
N SER A 365 -6.45 -19.26 6.07
CA SER A 365 -6.26 -20.69 5.82
C SER A 365 -7.18 -21.58 6.67
N GLU A 366 -7.87 -21.06 7.68
CA GLU A 366 -8.83 -21.82 8.49
C GLU A 366 -10.17 -21.93 7.75
N THR A 367 -10.59 -20.85 7.11
CA THR A 367 -11.84 -20.78 6.33
C THR A 367 -11.63 -21.09 4.85
N MET A 368 -10.38 -21.10 4.37
CA MET A 368 -10.01 -21.22 2.96
C MET A 368 -10.64 -20.13 2.08
N GLN A 369 -10.66 -18.89 2.57
CA GLN A 369 -11.28 -17.75 1.90
C GLN A 369 -10.35 -16.53 1.90
N MET A 370 -10.51 -15.69 0.87
CA MET A 370 -9.88 -14.37 0.84
C MET A 370 -10.55 -13.46 1.87
N LYS A 371 -9.75 -12.62 2.54
CA LYS A 371 -10.29 -11.66 3.51
C LYS A 371 -11.10 -10.59 2.80
N GLU A 372 -12.28 -10.31 3.33
CA GLU A 372 -13.25 -9.38 2.74
C GLU A 372 -12.71 -7.95 2.62
N ASP A 373 -12.00 -7.47 3.63
CA ASP A 373 -11.42 -6.12 3.63
C ASP A 373 -10.28 -5.97 2.62
N PHE A 374 -9.51 -7.03 2.37
CA PHE A 374 -8.55 -7.09 1.28
C PHE A 374 -9.23 -7.12 -0.09
N THR A 375 -10.22 -8.01 -0.26
CA THR A 375 -10.96 -8.21 -1.52
C THR A 375 -11.61 -6.91 -1.99
N LYS A 376 -12.24 -6.17 -1.07
CA LYS A 376 -12.80 -4.85 -1.39
C LYS A 376 -11.78 -3.87 -1.98
N LEU A 377 -10.54 -3.84 -1.46
CA LEU A 377 -9.49 -2.95 -1.99
C LEU A 377 -8.98 -3.42 -3.35
N TYR A 378 -9.00 -4.74 -3.59
CA TYR A 378 -8.69 -5.32 -4.89
C TYR A 378 -9.73 -4.89 -5.94
N ASP A 379 -11.02 -5.02 -5.61
CA ASP A 379 -12.15 -4.65 -6.48
C ASP A 379 -12.19 -3.15 -6.75
N GLU A 380 -11.93 -2.32 -5.73
CA GLU A 380 -11.82 -0.87 -5.89
C GLU A 380 -10.72 -0.48 -6.89
N ALA A 381 -9.61 -1.22 -6.94
CA ALA A 381 -8.55 -0.99 -7.91
C ALA A 381 -8.87 -1.58 -9.30
N GLY A 382 -9.75 -2.58 -9.36
CA GLY A 382 -10.29 -3.17 -10.59
C GLY A 382 -9.25 -3.83 -11.48
N PHE A 383 -8.27 -4.56 -10.92
CA PHE A 383 -7.21 -5.17 -11.71
C PHE A 383 -7.78 -6.11 -12.79
N GLY A 384 -7.38 -5.93 -14.04
CA GLY A 384 -7.88 -6.78 -15.13
C GLY A 384 -7.21 -8.16 -15.17
N SER A 385 -6.04 -8.31 -14.56
CA SER A 385 -5.36 -9.59 -14.46
C SER A 385 -4.46 -9.70 -13.24
N LEU A 386 -4.17 -10.94 -12.85
CA LEU A 386 -3.29 -11.25 -11.74
C LEU A 386 -2.26 -12.30 -12.15
N ARG A 387 -0.98 -11.96 -11.98
CA ARG A 387 0.14 -12.88 -12.21
C ARG A 387 0.42 -13.73 -10.97
N TYR A 388 0.54 -15.05 -11.14
CA TYR A 388 0.71 -16.00 -10.03
C TYR A 388 1.43 -17.29 -10.48
N PRO A 389 2.18 -17.99 -9.60
CA PRO A 389 2.52 -17.71 -8.19
C PRO A 389 3.60 -16.65 -7.97
N GLY A 390 4.04 -15.98 -9.03
CA GLY A 390 4.79 -14.72 -8.99
C GLY A 390 6.24 -14.78 -8.50
N GLY A 391 7.14 -14.15 -9.25
CA GLY A 391 8.54 -13.91 -8.85
C GLY A 391 9.36 -15.18 -8.64
N THR A 392 10.46 -15.08 -7.89
CA THR A 392 11.41 -16.18 -7.67
C THR A 392 10.78 -17.47 -7.10
N ILE A 393 9.74 -17.35 -6.26
CA ILE A 393 9.12 -18.51 -5.61
C ILE A 393 8.28 -19.37 -6.58
N SER A 394 8.00 -18.88 -7.80
CA SER A 394 7.25 -19.64 -8.80
C SER A 394 8.09 -20.75 -9.44
N ASN A 395 9.40 -20.58 -9.55
CA ASN A 395 10.27 -21.50 -10.30
C ASN A 395 10.26 -22.94 -9.77
N LEU A 396 9.96 -23.14 -8.48
CA LEU A 396 9.94 -24.45 -7.79
C LEU A 396 8.54 -24.86 -7.30
N PHE A 397 7.51 -24.12 -7.69
CA PHE A 397 6.13 -24.36 -7.29
C PHE A 397 5.55 -25.59 -8.02
N ASN A 398 5.12 -26.61 -7.29
CA ASN A 398 4.45 -27.77 -7.84
C ASN A 398 2.93 -27.65 -7.67
N TRP A 399 2.23 -27.30 -8.75
CA TRP A 399 0.80 -27.00 -8.72
C TRP A 399 -0.05 -28.20 -8.26
N LYS A 400 0.34 -29.43 -8.59
CA LYS A 400 -0.37 -30.67 -8.19
C LYS A 400 -0.40 -30.86 -6.67
N GLU A 401 0.61 -30.35 -5.98
CA GLU A 401 0.71 -30.37 -4.51
C GLU A 401 -0.06 -29.24 -3.83
N THR A 402 -0.73 -28.37 -4.60
CA THR A 402 -1.44 -27.18 -4.11
C THR A 402 -2.95 -27.25 -4.30
N ILE A 403 -3.46 -28.35 -4.84
CA ILE A 403 -4.88 -28.58 -5.10
C ILE A 403 -5.44 -29.65 -4.16
N GLY A 404 -6.77 -29.66 -3.99
CA GLY A 404 -7.44 -30.57 -3.05
C GLY A 404 -7.31 -30.13 -1.59
N ASP A 405 -7.66 -31.05 -0.68
CA ASP A 405 -7.75 -30.78 0.76
C ASP A 405 -6.43 -30.25 1.34
N LYS A 406 -6.51 -29.16 2.11
CA LYS A 406 -5.38 -28.49 2.78
C LYS A 406 -4.46 -29.45 3.53
N GLU A 407 -5.02 -30.42 4.26
CA GLU A 407 -4.27 -31.39 5.08
C GLU A 407 -3.36 -32.32 4.28
N ASN A 408 -3.57 -32.43 2.97
CA ASN A 408 -2.74 -33.24 2.07
C ASN A 408 -1.68 -32.42 1.34
N ARG A 409 -1.66 -31.09 1.49
CA ARG A 409 -0.71 -30.20 0.82
C ARG A 409 0.66 -30.27 1.50
N VAL A 410 1.71 -30.17 0.71
CA VAL A 410 3.09 -30.20 1.18
C VAL A 410 3.75 -28.83 1.02
N PRO A 411 4.68 -28.44 1.92
CA PRO A 411 5.43 -27.19 1.79
C PRO A 411 6.17 -27.11 0.45
N GLN A 412 6.00 -25.97 -0.23
CA GLN A 412 6.65 -25.66 -1.49
C GLN A 412 8.03 -25.05 -1.24
N ILE A 413 8.98 -25.36 -2.12
CA ILE A 413 10.38 -24.97 -1.93
C ILE A 413 10.55 -23.48 -2.24
N HIS A 414 11.14 -22.74 -1.31
CA HIS A 414 11.49 -21.34 -1.54
C HIS A 414 12.55 -21.21 -2.64
N GLY A 415 12.40 -20.27 -3.57
CA GLY A 415 13.35 -20.10 -4.70
C GLY A 415 14.78 -19.70 -4.29
N PHE A 416 14.97 -19.27 -3.05
CA PHE A 416 16.27 -19.02 -2.39
C PHE A 416 16.50 -19.91 -1.17
N TYR A 417 16.23 -21.20 -1.28
CA TYR A 417 16.25 -22.20 -0.20
C TYR A 417 17.58 -22.36 0.57
N ASN A 418 18.69 -21.70 0.21
CA ASN A 418 19.92 -21.70 1.03
C ASN A 418 20.14 -20.37 1.77
N ASN A 419 19.29 -19.36 1.56
CA ASN A 419 19.38 -18.09 2.27
C ASN A 419 18.82 -18.23 3.69
N ALA A 420 19.41 -17.50 4.64
CA ALA A 420 19.01 -17.57 6.04
C ALA A 420 17.52 -17.24 6.23
N GLY A 421 16.81 -18.07 6.99
CA GLY A 421 15.39 -17.91 7.28
C GLY A 421 14.43 -18.41 6.19
N GLN A 422 14.94 -18.81 5.03
CA GLN A 422 14.12 -19.36 3.95
C GLN A 422 13.87 -20.85 4.19
N HIS A 423 12.62 -21.27 4.11
CA HIS A 423 12.18 -22.64 4.36
C HIS A 423 10.97 -22.97 3.46
N GLY A 424 10.54 -24.23 3.46
CA GLY A 424 9.34 -24.64 2.71
C GLY A 424 8.10 -23.85 3.17
N LEU A 425 7.33 -23.33 2.23
CA LEU A 425 6.14 -22.50 2.48
C LEU A 425 4.87 -23.30 2.16
N MET A 426 3.90 -23.32 3.07
CA MET A 426 2.65 -24.03 2.83
C MET A 426 1.81 -23.30 1.76
N PRO A 427 1.35 -23.98 0.69
CA PRO A 427 0.54 -23.37 -0.36
C PRO A 427 -0.95 -23.41 0.00
N ASN A 428 -1.32 -22.84 1.15
CA ASN A 428 -2.74 -22.77 1.56
C ASN A 428 -3.55 -21.89 0.58
N PHE A 429 -2.97 -20.78 0.15
CA PHE A 429 -3.42 -20.07 -1.03
C PHE A 429 -2.76 -20.77 -2.22
N GLY A 430 -3.46 -21.73 -2.83
CA GLY A 430 -2.96 -22.62 -3.89
C GLY A 430 -3.50 -22.23 -5.28
N LEU A 431 -3.43 -23.16 -6.23
CA LEU A 431 -3.90 -22.91 -7.61
C LEU A 431 -5.42 -22.69 -7.69
N GLY A 432 -6.21 -23.50 -6.98
CA GLY A 432 -7.67 -23.36 -6.98
C GLY A 432 -8.10 -22.03 -6.38
N GLU A 433 -7.52 -21.68 -5.22
CA GLU A 433 -7.91 -20.49 -4.47
C GLU A 433 -7.62 -19.19 -5.23
N VAL A 434 -6.47 -19.09 -5.93
CA VAL A 434 -6.19 -17.89 -6.76
C VAL A 434 -7.07 -17.83 -8.00
N ALA A 435 -7.39 -18.97 -8.60
CA ALA A 435 -8.18 -19.02 -9.82
C ALA A 435 -9.65 -18.66 -9.53
N ASP A 436 -10.20 -19.16 -8.43
CA ASP A 436 -11.51 -18.73 -7.91
C ASP A 436 -11.52 -17.24 -7.57
N PHE A 437 -10.44 -16.74 -6.94
CA PHE A 437 -10.34 -15.32 -6.57
C PHE A 437 -10.34 -14.39 -7.78
N VAL A 438 -9.59 -14.70 -8.84
CA VAL A 438 -9.56 -13.82 -10.02
C VAL A 438 -10.89 -13.84 -10.78
N GLN A 439 -11.53 -15.01 -10.91
CA GLN A 439 -12.86 -15.10 -11.54
C GLN A 439 -13.95 -14.38 -10.75
N ALA A 440 -13.91 -14.44 -9.42
CA ALA A 440 -14.88 -13.75 -8.58
C ALA A 440 -14.79 -12.22 -8.66
N ASN A 441 -13.68 -11.67 -9.16
CA ASN A 441 -13.40 -10.24 -9.20
C ASN A 441 -13.10 -9.73 -10.63
N ASP A 442 -13.65 -10.40 -11.66
CA ASP A 442 -13.54 -10.04 -13.07
C ASP A 442 -12.10 -9.83 -13.56
N SER A 443 -11.17 -10.66 -13.07
CA SER A 443 -9.75 -10.64 -13.44
C SER A 443 -9.33 -11.93 -14.16
N GLU A 444 -8.35 -11.82 -15.05
CA GLU A 444 -7.72 -12.99 -15.68
C GLU A 444 -6.48 -13.48 -14.93
N LEU A 445 -6.26 -14.80 -14.91
CA LEU A 445 -5.03 -15.39 -14.39
C LEU A 445 -3.91 -15.34 -15.44
N VAL A 446 -2.75 -14.79 -15.07
CA VAL A 446 -1.48 -14.97 -15.80
C VAL A 446 -0.63 -15.97 -15.03
N TYR A 447 -0.47 -17.18 -15.58
CA TYR A 447 0.17 -18.27 -14.86
C TYR A 447 1.67 -18.39 -15.14
N VAL A 448 2.48 -18.49 -14.09
CA VAL A 448 3.93 -18.70 -14.20
C VAL A 448 4.27 -20.17 -13.96
N TYR A 449 4.60 -20.88 -15.03
CA TYR A 449 4.93 -22.30 -15.01
C TYR A 449 6.35 -22.57 -14.48
N ALA A 450 6.47 -23.52 -13.56
CA ALA A 450 7.69 -23.83 -12.82
C ALA A 450 8.68 -24.70 -13.61
N LEU A 451 9.35 -24.16 -14.63
CA LEU A 451 10.30 -24.92 -15.47
C LEU A 451 11.43 -25.60 -14.66
N ALA A 452 11.83 -25.05 -13.50
CA ALA A 452 12.90 -25.63 -12.71
C ALA A 452 12.51 -26.97 -12.04
N ARG A 453 11.22 -27.24 -11.87
CA ARG A 453 10.70 -28.49 -11.27
C ARG A 453 9.91 -29.33 -12.27
N GLY A 454 9.04 -28.72 -13.06
CA GLY A 454 8.14 -29.36 -14.03
C GLY A 454 8.82 -29.80 -15.34
N ASP A 455 8.05 -30.41 -16.24
CA ASP A 455 8.47 -30.90 -17.56
C ASP A 455 7.29 -30.86 -18.56
N ALA A 456 7.47 -31.40 -19.78
CA ALA A 456 6.45 -31.26 -20.83
C ALA A 456 5.13 -31.99 -20.51
N ASP A 457 5.18 -33.13 -19.81
CA ASP A 457 3.97 -33.87 -19.39
C ASP A 457 3.23 -33.09 -18.28
N ASP A 458 3.97 -32.58 -17.29
CA ASP A 458 3.39 -31.80 -16.19
C ASP A 458 2.76 -30.48 -16.65
N ALA A 459 3.35 -29.85 -17.67
CA ALA A 459 2.81 -28.65 -18.32
C ALA A 459 1.49 -28.92 -19.06
N ALA A 460 1.38 -30.06 -19.75
CA ALA A 460 0.16 -30.47 -20.42
C ALA A 460 -0.97 -30.75 -19.43
N ASP A 461 -0.67 -31.47 -18.35
CA ASP A 461 -1.60 -31.74 -17.25
C ASP A 461 -2.17 -30.43 -16.65
N LEU A 462 -1.32 -29.40 -16.50
CA LEU A 462 -1.73 -28.09 -16.00
C LEU A 462 -2.72 -27.40 -16.97
N VAL A 463 -2.42 -27.39 -18.27
CA VAL A 463 -3.31 -26.79 -19.27
C VAL A 463 -4.65 -27.51 -19.30
N GLU A 464 -4.65 -28.83 -19.17
CA GLU A 464 -5.88 -29.61 -19.04
C GLU A 464 -6.66 -29.24 -17.78
N TYR A 465 -6.00 -29.21 -16.61
CA TYR A 465 -6.62 -28.81 -15.35
C TYR A 465 -7.27 -27.43 -15.44
N LEU A 466 -6.60 -26.47 -16.06
CA LEU A 466 -7.09 -25.09 -16.13
C LEU A 466 -8.20 -24.91 -17.16
N ASN A 467 -8.12 -25.57 -18.32
CA ASN A 467 -8.89 -25.15 -19.48
C ASN A 467 -9.82 -26.22 -20.08
N ALA A 468 -9.66 -27.49 -19.72
CA ALA A 468 -10.45 -28.57 -20.31
C ALA A 468 -11.86 -28.66 -19.70
N GLU A 469 -12.83 -29.01 -20.53
CA GLU A 469 -14.22 -29.25 -20.11
C GLU A 469 -14.35 -30.56 -19.33
N VAL A 470 -15.24 -30.61 -18.34
CA VAL A 470 -15.53 -31.85 -17.60
C VAL A 470 -16.04 -32.93 -18.54
N GLY A 471 -15.52 -34.16 -18.36
CA GLY A 471 -15.77 -35.28 -19.28
C GLY A 471 -14.86 -35.35 -20.50
N SER A 472 -14.00 -34.34 -20.73
CA SER A 472 -12.85 -34.46 -21.65
C SER A 472 -11.61 -35.01 -20.93
N ASN A 473 -10.66 -35.56 -21.69
CA ASN A 473 -9.36 -36.05 -21.18
C ASN A 473 -8.34 -36.05 -22.33
N PRO A 474 -7.89 -34.88 -22.79
CA PRO A 474 -6.98 -34.75 -23.94
C PRO A 474 -5.67 -35.53 -23.73
N ASN A 475 -5.10 -35.56 -22.52
CA ASN A 475 -3.80 -36.21 -22.31
C ASN A 475 -3.89 -37.73 -22.05
N GLY A 476 -5.09 -38.29 -21.91
CA GLY A 476 -5.34 -39.73 -21.79
C GLY A 476 -4.92 -40.37 -20.45
N GLY A 477 -4.46 -39.57 -19.49
CA GLY A 477 -4.10 -39.97 -18.13
C GLY A 477 -5.24 -39.71 -17.14
N THR A 478 -4.90 -39.14 -16.00
CA THR A 478 -5.84 -38.55 -15.03
C THR A 478 -6.61 -37.45 -15.72
N ALA A 479 -7.94 -37.55 -15.73
CA ALA A 479 -8.80 -36.51 -16.28
C ALA A 479 -8.76 -35.30 -15.34
N TRP A 480 -7.94 -34.30 -15.67
CA TRP A 480 -7.67 -33.18 -14.76
C TRP A 480 -8.85 -32.23 -14.64
N ALA A 481 -9.72 -32.16 -15.65
CA ALA A 481 -11.01 -31.46 -15.54
C ALA A 481 -11.91 -32.08 -14.46
N ASP A 482 -11.97 -33.42 -14.37
CA ASP A 482 -12.74 -34.11 -13.32
C ASP A 482 -12.12 -33.88 -11.92
N VAL A 483 -10.79 -33.78 -11.85
CA VAL A 483 -10.08 -33.42 -10.61
C VAL A 483 -10.43 -31.99 -10.20
N ARG A 484 -10.42 -31.03 -11.12
CA ARG A 484 -10.83 -29.64 -10.89
C ARG A 484 -12.28 -29.58 -10.36
N ALA A 485 -13.20 -30.28 -11.02
CA ALA A 485 -14.60 -30.37 -10.59
C ALA A 485 -14.74 -30.97 -9.18
N LYS A 486 -13.98 -32.03 -8.88
CA LYS A 486 -13.96 -32.63 -7.53
C LYS A 486 -13.39 -31.68 -6.48
N ASN A 487 -12.44 -30.83 -6.85
CA ASN A 487 -11.88 -29.80 -5.97
C ASN A 487 -12.83 -28.61 -5.76
N GLY A 488 -14.05 -28.65 -6.34
CA GLY A 488 -15.10 -27.66 -6.11
C GLY A 488 -15.35 -26.72 -7.28
N HIS A 489 -14.63 -26.87 -8.40
CA HIS A 489 -14.72 -25.94 -9.53
C HIS A 489 -14.97 -26.69 -10.85
N GLU A 490 -16.22 -26.73 -11.31
CA GLU A 490 -16.63 -27.52 -12.49
C GLU A 490 -16.21 -26.87 -13.82
N GLU A 491 -16.45 -25.56 -13.96
CA GLU A 491 -16.17 -24.83 -15.20
C GLU A 491 -14.66 -24.67 -15.44
N PRO A 492 -14.20 -24.45 -16.67
CA PRO A 492 -12.81 -24.09 -16.91
C PRO A 492 -12.44 -22.70 -16.36
N PHE A 493 -11.17 -22.51 -16.03
CA PHE A 493 -10.63 -21.22 -15.59
C PHE A 493 -10.29 -20.26 -16.75
N ASP A 494 -10.29 -20.74 -17.99
CA ASP A 494 -10.02 -19.98 -19.22
C ASP A 494 -8.71 -19.19 -19.19
N VAL A 495 -7.67 -19.80 -18.62
CA VAL A 495 -6.33 -19.24 -18.55
C VAL A 495 -5.67 -19.28 -19.93
N ARG A 496 -5.40 -18.12 -20.50
CA ARG A 496 -4.78 -17.97 -21.82
C ARG A 496 -3.33 -17.49 -21.82
N TYR A 497 -2.82 -16.97 -20.70
CA TYR A 497 -1.46 -16.44 -20.62
C TYR A 497 -0.56 -17.28 -19.72
N PHE A 498 0.50 -17.86 -20.29
CA PHE A 498 1.47 -18.70 -19.60
C PHE A 498 2.89 -18.15 -19.75
N GLU A 499 3.57 -17.91 -18.62
CA GLU A 499 5.00 -17.60 -18.57
C GLU A 499 5.78 -18.86 -18.21
N ILE A 500 6.74 -19.28 -19.04
CA ILE A 500 7.50 -20.51 -18.78
C ILE A 500 8.79 -20.16 -18.02
N GLY A 501 8.73 -20.33 -16.70
CA GLY A 501 9.75 -19.95 -15.74
C GLY A 501 9.66 -18.48 -15.31
N ASN A 502 10.58 -18.06 -14.44
CA ASN A 502 10.75 -16.67 -13.99
C ASN A 502 12.23 -16.32 -13.91
N GLU A 503 12.67 -15.29 -14.63
CA GLU A 503 14.05 -14.75 -14.58
C GLU A 503 15.15 -15.82 -14.79
N MET A 504 14.88 -16.83 -15.61
CA MET A 504 15.71 -18.04 -15.76
C MET A 504 17.11 -17.77 -16.34
N TYR A 505 17.39 -16.54 -16.78
CA TYR A 505 18.70 -16.09 -17.25
C TYR A 505 19.65 -15.67 -16.12
N GLN A 506 19.14 -15.49 -14.89
CA GLN A 506 19.94 -14.99 -13.77
C GLN A 506 20.80 -16.12 -13.17
N GLY A 507 22.08 -16.18 -13.57
CA GLY A 507 23.05 -17.09 -12.99
C GLY A 507 23.49 -16.69 -11.57
N GLY A 508 24.26 -17.56 -10.91
CA GLY A 508 24.77 -17.29 -9.56
C GLY A 508 25.10 -18.56 -8.80
N THR A 509 24.95 -18.52 -7.48
CA THR A 509 25.07 -19.72 -6.64
C THR A 509 23.69 -20.36 -6.43
N ASP A 510 23.62 -21.67 -6.65
CA ASP A 510 22.42 -22.51 -6.50
C ASP A 510 21.76 -22.32 -5.13
N GLY A 511 20.45 -22.06 -5.15
CA GLY A 511 19.64 -21.82 -3.95
C GLY A 511 19.90 -20.52 -3.20
N THR A 512 20.81 -19.66 -3.63
CA THR A 512 21.04 -18.35 -2.97
C THR A 512 20.72 -17.16 -3.87
N THR A 513 21.18 -17.19 -5.12
CA THR A 513 21.00 -16.08 -6.07
C THR A 513 20.71 -16.53 -7.49
N ALA A 514 21.09 -17.76 -7.85
CA ALA A 514 20.79 -18.30 -9.18
C ALA A 514 19.29 -18.57 -9.32
N GLN A 515 18.76 -18.26 -10.50
CA GLN A 515 17.45 -18.69 -11.00
C GLN A 515 17.62 -19.67 -12.18
N THR A 516 18.84 -20.08 -12.48
CA THR A 516 19.15 -21.04 -13.55
C THR A 516 18.88 -22.48 -13.13
N TYR A 517 18.99 -22.82 -11.84
CA TYR A 517 18.74 -24.17 -11.33
C TYR A 517 19.51 -25.24 -12.15
N TRP A 518 18.82 -26.28 -12.64
CA TRP A 518 19.45 -27.36 -13.42
C TRP A 518 19.92 -26.94 -14.82
N ILE A 519 19.49 -25.80 -15.37
CA ILE A 519 19.75 -25.47 -16.78
C ILE A 519 21.23 -25.14 -17.04
N ASP A 520 21.96 -24.67 -16.02
CA ASP A 520 23.41 -24.43 -16.10
C ASP A 520 24.22 -25.74 -16.17
N ASP A 521 23.65 -26.84 -15.68
CA ASP A 521 24.28 -28.15 -15.62
C ASP A 521 24.08 -28.98 -16.90
N VAL A 522 23.45 -28.39 -17.93
CA VAL A 522 23.28 -28.98 -19.26
C VAL A 522 24.49 -28.63 -20.15
N PRO A 523 25.04 -29.60 -20.91
CA PRO A 523 26.06 -29.30 -21.92
C PRO A 523 25.58 -28.26 -22.93
N GLY A 524 26.25 -27.11 -22.99
CA GLY A 524 25.83 -25.95 -23.80
C GLY A 524 25.53 -24.70 -22.98
N GLY A 525 25.36 -24.85 -21.66
CA GLY A 525 25.10 -23.77 -20.71
C GLY A 525 23.63 -23.35 -20.63
N ALA A 526 23.31 -22.38 -19.77
CA ALA A 526 21.94 -22.06 -19.41
C ALA A 526 20.98 -21.79 -20.58
N LEU A 527 21.42 -21.09 -21.62
CA LEU A 527 20.55 -20.83 -22.77
C LEU A 527 20.20 -22.12 -23.54
N GLU A 528 21.13 -23.07 -23.64
CA GLU A 528 20.85 -24.37 -24.25
C GLU A 528 19.90 -25.18 -23.38
N GLY A 529 20.19 -25.28 -22.08
CA GLY A 529 19.35 -25.98 -21.12
C GLY A 529 17.93 -25.41 -21.04
N TYR A 530 17.79 -24.08 -21.08
CA TYR A 530 16.47 -23.43 -21.08
C TYR A 530 15.69 -23.70 -22.37
N VAL A 531 16.30 -23.53 -23.55
CA VAL A 531 15.56 -23.62 -24.82
C VAL A 531 15.27 -25.09 -25.18
N ASN A 532 16.30 -25.92 -25.16
CA ASN A 532 16.24 -27.28 -25.70
C ASN A 532 16.20 -28.38 -24.63
N GLY A 533 16.52 -28.06 -23.38
CA GLY A 533 16.68 -29.07 -22.34
C GLY A 533 17.92 -29.93 -22.57
N GLY A 534 17.93 -31.13 -22.00
CA GLY A 534 19.02 -32.10 -22.11
C GLY A 534 19.33 -32.82 -20.80
N THR A 535 20.46 -33.52 -20.76
CA THR A 535 20.90 -34.25 -19.55
C THR A 535 21.68 -33.31 -18.62
N ALA A 536 21.05 -32.89 -17.52
CA ALA A 536 21.71 -32.18 -16.42
C ALA A 536 22.47 -33.18 -15.53
N THR A 537 23.69 -32.86 -15.11
CA THR A 537 24.53 -33.77 -14.30
C THR A 537 25.04 -33.11 -13.03
N PHE A 538 24.77 -33.73 -11.89
CA PHE A 538 25.12 -33.22 -10.56
C PHE A 538 26.16 -34.09 -9.87
N LYS A 539 27.09 -33.45 -9.17
CA LYS A 539 28.17 -34.11 -8.42
C LYS A 539 28.12 -33.76 -6.95
N LYS A 540 27.96 -34.78 -6.10
CA LYS A 540 27.83 -34.69 -4.65
C LYS A 540 26.84 -33.61 -4.21
N GLN A 541 25.73 -33.48 -4.92
CA GLN A 541 24.67 -32.56 -4.56
C GLN A 541 23.99 -33.05 -3.28
N TYR A 542 23.42 -32.13 -2.51
CA TYR A 542 22.68 -32.47 -1.32
C TYR A 542 21.42 -33.28 -1.66
N ALA A 543 21.23 -34.40 -0.97
CA ALA A 543 19.92 -35.04 -0.88
C ALA A 543 19.23 -34.52 0.38
N VAL A 544 17.96 -34.17 0.28
CA VAL A 544 17.24 -33.36 1.30
C VAL A 544 15.89 -34.00 1.64
N VAL A 545 15.29 -33.62 2.75
CA VAL A 545 13.92 -34.06 3.06
C VAL A 545 12.92 -33.44 2.07
N GLU A 546 11.73 -34.04 1.99
CA GLU A 546 10.66 -33.58 1.11
C GLU A 546 10.25 -32.12 1.43
N GLY A 547 10.01 -31.31 0.39
CA GLY A 547 9.52 -29.93 0.52
C GLY A 547 10.53 -28.89 1.04
N ASP A 548 11.74 -29.27 1.46
CA ASP A 548 12.74 -28.33 1.96
C ASP A 548 14.15 -28.63 1.43
N TRP A 549 14.58 -27.80 0.47
CA TRP A 549 15.89 -27.93 -0.16
C TRP A 549 17.04 -27.25 0.58
N ASN A 550 16.87 -26.80 1.83
CA ASN A 550 17.99 -26.27 2.61
C ASN A 550 19.12 -27.30 2.78
N GLU A 551 20.38 -26.86 2.80
CA GLU A 551 21.52 -27.74 3.16
C GLU A 551 21.33 -28.37 4.55
N SER A 552 20.72 -27.66 5.50
CA SER A 552 20.47 -28.20 6.85
C SER A 552 19.59 -29.45 6.84
N GLN A 553 18.75 -29.64 5.81
CA GLN A 553 17.91 -30.82 5.66
C GLN A 553 18.62 -32.00 5.00
N SER A 554 19.90 -31.87 4.67
CA SER A 554 20.70 -32.97 4.12
C SER A 554 21.37 -33.84 5.19
N TYR A 555 21.14 -33.55 6.47
CA TYR A 555 21.78 -34.28 7.57
C TYR A 555 20.82 -35.29 8.18
N SER A 556 21.29 -36.52 8.34
CA SER A 556 20.59 -37.55 9.10
C SER A 556 20.40 -37.13 10.56
N ASP A 557 19.21 -37.37 11.09
CA ASP A 557 18.90 -37.22 12.52
C ASP A 557 19.22 -38.49 13.35
N GLY A 558 19.60 -39.58 12.68
CA GLY A 558 19.92 -40.89 13.26
C GLY A 558 18.71 -41.78 13.59
N SER A 559 17.51 -41.41 13.15
CA SER A 559 16.32 -42.25 13.23
C SER A 559 16.30 -43.32 12.14
N ALA A 560 15.53 -44.39 12.36
CA ALA A 560 15.25 -45.40 11.33
C ALA A 560 14.29 -44.85 10.26
N ASP A 561 14.25 -45.50 9.10
CA ASP A 561 13.31 -45.21 8.00
C ASP A 561 13.43 -43.80 7.41
N GLN A 562 14.62 -43.20 7.45
CA GLN A 562 14.81 -41.89 6.83
C GLN A 562 14.76 -41.97 5.31
N VAL A 563 14.11 -40.98 4.72
CA VAL A 563 14.00 -40.79 3.27
C VAL A 563 14.57 -39.42 2.90
N PHE A 564 15.39 -39.39 1.86
CA PHE A 564 15.95 -38.17 1.28
C PHE A 564 15.70 -38.13 -0.23
N TYR A 565 15.57 -36.95 -0.80
CA TYR A 565 15.20 -36.71 -2.19
C TYR A 565 16.31 -35.96 -2.94
N MET A 566 16.46 -36.29 -4.23
CA MET A 566 17.36 -35.60 -5.14
C MET A 566 16.70 -34.31 -5.65
N ARG A 567 17.33 -33.15 -5.45
CA ARG A 567 16.71 -31.83 -5.70
C ARG A 567 16.09 -31.68 -7.10
N TYR A 568 16.77 -32.07 -8.17
CA TYR A 568 16.26 -31.87 -9.53
C TYR A 568 15.69 -33.14 -10.18
N ALA A 569 15.31 -34.13 -9.38
CA ALA A 569 14.54 -35.27 -9.89
C ALA A 569 13.25 -34.76 -10.56
N ARG A 570 12.86 -35.39 -11.68
CA ARG A 570 11.59 -35.04 -12.34
C ARG A 570 10.43 -35.37 -11.40
N VAL A 571 9.39 -34.54 -11.44
CA VAL A 571 8.11 -34.84 -10.76
C VAL A 571 7.59 -36.18 -11.28
N GLU A 572 7.07 -37.04 -10.39
CA GLU A 572 6.56 -38.35 -10.79
C GLU A 572 5.49 -38.17 -11.88
N LYS A 573 5.69 -38.81 -13.04
CA LYS A 573 4.69 -38.84 -14.10
C LYS A 573 3.40 -39.47 -13.58
N ASP A 574 2.26 -39.01 -14.06
CA ASP A 574 0.97 -39.61 -13.72
C ASP A 574 1.01 -41.14 -13.94
N LYS A 575 0.60 -41.88 -12.90
CA LYS A 575 0.55 -43.35 -12.84
C LYS A 575 -0.38 -43.93 -13.89
N ASN A 576 -1.37 -43.16 -14.32
CA ASN A 576 -2.34 -43.54 -15.34
C ASN A 576 -1.89 -43.16 -16.76
N ALA A 577 -0.87 -42.30 -16.90
CA ALA A 577 -0.42 -41.83 -18.21
C ALA A 577 0.37 -42.91 -18.98
N GLU A 578 0.32 -42.79 -20.30
CA GLU A 578 1.12 -43.65 -21.18
C GLU A 578 2.62 -43.46 -20.90
N GLY A 579 3.37 -44.57 -20.89
CA GLY A 579 4.81 -44.56 -20.62
C GLY A 579 5.20 -44.47 -19.14
N TYR A 580 4.25 -44.42 -18.19
CA TYR A 580 4.56 -44.42 -16.76
C TYR A 580 5.46 -45.60 -16.34
N ALA A 581 5.25 -46.80 -16.91
CA ALA A 581 6.07 -47.97 -16.58
C ALA A 581 7.57 -47.76 -16.84
N ASP A 582 7.91 -47.03 -17.92
CA ASP A 582 9.28 -46.78 -18.34
C ASP A 582 9.85 -45.46 -17.79
N PHE A 583 9.00 -44.57 -17.27
CA PHE A 583 9.40 -43.31 -16.67
C PHE A 583 10.42 -43.50 -15.53
N THR A 584 11.40 -42.61 -15.45
CA THR A 584 12.31 -42.50 -14.31
C THR A 584 12.56 -41.03 -14.00
N ALA A 585 12.46 -40.65 -12.73
CA ALA A 585 12.72 -39.30 -12.27
C ALA A 585 14.21 -38.92 -12.37
N VAL A 586 15.10 -39.91 -12.34
CA VAL A 586 16.56 -39.78 -12.49
C VAL A 586 17.14 -40.92 -13.31
N ASN A 587 18.26 -40.69 -13.98
CA ASN A 587 18.91 -41.69 -14.82
C ASN A 587 19.53 -42.81 -13.98
N LYS A 588 18.99 -44.02 -14.06
CA LYS A 588 19.32 -45.15 -13.16
C LYS A 588 20.82 -45.39 -12.95
N GLY A 589 21.59 -45.42 -14.05
CA GLY A 589 23.03 -45.73 -14.03
C GLY A 589 23.95 -44.60 -13.55
N SER A 590 23.39 -43.46 -13.17
CA SER A 590 24.16 -42.27 -12.75
C SER A 590 24.26 -42.09 -11.24
N VAL A 591 23.46 -42.83 -10.46
CA VAL A 591 23.25 -42.56 -9.03
C VAL A 591 24.34 -43.16 -8.16
N HIS A 592 24.99 -42.33 -7.35
CA HIS A 592 25.92 -42.77 -6.29
C HIS A 592 25.62 -42.01 -4.99
N VAL A 593 25.29 -42.74 -3.92
CA VAL A 593 24.86 -42.16 -2.62
C VAL A 593 26.02 -42.16 -1.63
N TYR A 594 26.25 -41.01 -1.00
CA TYR A 594 27.30 -40.78 -0.02
C TYR A 594 26.71 -40.37 1.33
N VAL A 595 27.07 -41.07 2.40
CA VAL A 595 26.71 -40.73 3.78
C VAL A 595 27.98 -40.35 4.54
N ALA A 596 28.03 -39.13 5.08
CA ALA A 596 29.22 -38.58 5.73
C ALA A 596 30.50 -38.66 4.85
N GLY A 597 30.32 -38.60 3.52
CA GLY A 597 31.40 -38.68 2.54
C GLY A 597 31.82 -40.09 2.12
N GLU A 598 31.27 -41.14 2.73
CA GLU A 598 31.47 -42.54 2.34
C GLU A 598 30.37 -43.01 1.39
N GLU A 599 30.74 -43.63 0.26
CA GLU A 599 29.78 -44.18 -0.70
C GLU A 599 29.11 -45.44 -0.13
N TRP A 600 27.79 -45.51 -0.21
CA TRP A 600 26.99 -46.66 0.23
C TRP A 600 26.53 -47.47 -1.00
N ASN A 601 26.33 -48.78 -0.81
CA ASN A 601 25.90 -49.66 -1.89
C ASN A 601 24.42 -49.41 -2.22
N LEU A 602 24.07 -49.39 -3.51
CA LEU A 602 22.68 -49.37 -3.93
C LEU A 602 22.12 -50.79 -4.04
N VAL A 603 20.92 -50.99 -3.51
CA VAL A 603 20.16 -52.25 -3.60
C VAL A 603 18.76 -52.00 -4.15
N ASP A 604 18.16 -53.02 -4.74
CA ASP A 604 16.79 -52.94 -5.29
C ASP A 604 15.71 -52.97 -4.20
N ASP A 605 16.05 -53.53 -3.03
CA ASP A 605 15.16 -53.66 -1.87
C ASP A 605 16.02 -53.78 -0.60
N LEU A 606 15.70 -53.00 0.43
CA LEU A 606 16.39 -53.05 1.72
C LEU A 606 16.09 -54.36 2.48
N SER A 607 14.95 -55.01 2.25
CA SER A 607 14.54 -56.22 3.00
C SER A 607 15.52 -57.40 2.87
N ALA A 608 16.40 -57.36 1.87
CA ALA A 608 17.40 -58.40 1.59
C ALA A 608 18.76 -58.17 2.26
N VAL A 609 19.00 -57.03 2.91
CA VAL A 609 20.28 -56.66 3.54
C VAL A 609 20.21 -56.68 5.07
N SER A 610 21.35 -56.92 5.74
CA SER A 610 21.40 -56.95 7.22
C SER A 610 21.34 -55.54 7.83
N ALA A 611 20.92 -55.42 9.09
CA ALA A 611 20.80 -54.15 9.83
C ALA A 611 22.09 -53.31 9.93
N ASP A 612 23.26 -53.90 9.69
CA ASP A 612 24.57 -53.25 9.75
C ASP A 612 25.17 -52.97 8.36
N GLU A 613 24.53 -53.44 7.28
CA GLU A 613 25.00 -53.26 5.92
C GLU A 613 24.74 -51.82 5.44
N LYS A 614 25.80 -51.12 5.03
CA LYS A 614 25.72 -49.76 4.46
C LYS A 614 25.14 -49.80 3.05
N ALA A 615 23.82 -49.87 2.97
CA ALA A 615 23.05 -49.91 1.74
C ALA A 615 21.95 -48.85 1.75
N ALA A 616 21.59 -48.38 0.56
CA ALA A 616 20.45 -47.50 0.32
C ALA A 616 19.62 -48.05 -0.85
N TRP A 617 18.30 -47.86 -0.80
CA TRP A 617 17.41 -48.16 -1.91
C TRP A 617 16.96 -46.85 -2.57
N VAL A 618 17.00 -46.79 -3.89
CA VAL A 618 16.56 -45.63 -4.66
C VAL A 618 15.25 -45.95 -5.36
N ASP A 619 14.21 -45.19 -5.05
CA ASP A 619 12.99 -45.18 -5.84
C ASP A 619 13.20 -44.29 -7.08
N TYR A 620 13.42 -44.93 -8.23
CA TYR A 620 13.64 -44.24 -9.48
C TYR A 620 12.38 -43.58 -10.07
N LYS A 621 11.19 -43.77 -9.50
CA LYS A 621 9.97 -43.06 -9.91
C LYS A 621 9.85 -41.68 -9.27
N THR A 622 10.43 -41.50 -8.09
CA THR A 622 10.31 -40.28 -7.29
C THR A 622 11.65 -39.59 -7.04
N GLY A 623 12.77 -40.30 -7.23
CA GLY A 623 14.09 -39.84 -6.83
C GLY A 623 14.36 -39.95 -5.32
N ALA A 624 13.51 -40.66 -4.58
CA ALA A 624 13.66 -40.90 -3.15
C ALA A 624 14.79 -41.91 -2.86
N ILE A 625 15.47 -41.71 -1.75
CA ILE A 625 16.58 -42.52 -1.23
C ILE A 625 16.17 -42.99 0.15
N HIS A 626 15.94 -44.29 0.29
CA HIS A 626 15.54 -44.95 1.52
C HIS A 626 16.75 -45.54 2.24
N PHE A 627 16.76 -45.36 3.55
CA PHE A 627 17.77 -45.90 4.46
C PHE A 627 17.15 -46.88 5.46
N GLY A 628 17.98 -47.54 6.28
CA GLY A 628 17.56 -48.69 7.06
C GLY A 628 16.44 -48.45 8.07
N ASP A 629 15.60 -49.46 8.25
CA ASP A 629 14.40 -49.49 9.12
C ASP A 629 14.70 -49.93 10.57
N GLY A 630 15.98 -50.14 10.90
CA GLY A 630 16.45 -50.70 12.17
C GLY A 630 16.48 -52.23 12.24
N VAL A 631 16.02 -52.92 11.19
CA VAL A 631 16.08 -54.37 10.99
C VAL A 631 16.86 -54.73 9.71
N HIS A 632 16.74 -53.93 8.66
CA HIS A 632 17.31 -54.12 7.34
C HIS A 632 18.00 -52.84 6.87
N GLY A 633 19.29 -52.94 6.53
CA GLY A 633 20.14 -51.80 6.16
C GLY A 633 20.59 -50.97 7.36
N ALA A 634 21.75 -50.33 7.22
CA ALA A 634 22.31 -49.45 8.23
C ALA A 634 21.54 -48.11 8.30
N ILE A 635 21.37 -47.60 9.53
CA ILE A 635 20.86 -46.26 9.77
C ILE A 635 22.02 -45.24 9.62
N PRO A 636 21.88 -44.20 8.78
CA PRO A 636 22.83 -43.10 8.73
C PRO A 636 23.06 -42.51 10.13
N ALA A 637 24.32 -42.34 10.53
CA ALA A 637 24.60 -41.80 11.85
C ALA A 637 24.11 -40.34 11.95
N LYS A 638 23.56 -39.97 13.11
CA LYS A 638 23.14 -38.58 13.39
C LYS A 638 24.25 -37.58 13.06
N GLY A 639 23.93 -36.57 12.26
CA GLY A 639 24.87 -35.57 11.74
C GLY A 639 25.65 -36.01 10.51
N GLY A 640 25.41 -37.22 9.99
CA GLY A 640 25.93 -37.68 8.71
C GLY A 640 25.20 -37.00 7.56
N GLN A 641 25.93 -36.22 6.77
CA GLN A 641 25.36 -35.52 5.60
C GLN A 641 25.16 -36.51 4.44
N ILE A 642 24.01 -36.45 3.79
CA ILE A 642 23.64 -37.23 2.63
C ILE A 642 23.91 -36.41 1.36
N ARG A 643 24.73 -36.96 0.47
CA ARG A 643 25.06 -36.37 -0.82
C ARG A 643 24.93 -37.40 -1.92
N VAL A 644 24.70 -36.96 -3.15
CA VAL A 644 24.41 -37.85 -4.27
C VAL A 644 25.01 -37.31 -5.57
N ASP A 645 25.66 -38.18 -6.35
CA ASP A 645 25.90 -37.97 -7.77
C ASP A 645 24.70 -38.51 -8.54
N TYR A 646 24.19 -37.78 -9.54
CA TYR A 646 23.13 -38.27 -10.43
C TYR A 646 23.04 -37.39 -11.69
N SER A 647 22.32 -37.87 -12.70
CA SER A 647 21.91 -37.07 -13.85
C SER A 647 20.42 -37.23 -14.13
N VAL A 648 19.84 -36.22 -14.77
CA VAL A 648 18.41 -36.14 -15.10
C VAL A 648 18.26 -35.61 -16.51
N ASP A 649 17.42 -36.25 -17.31
CA ASP A 649 17.00 -35.72 -18.60
C ASP A 649 15.83 -34.75 -18.38
N ARG A 650 15.95 -33.53 -18.90
CA ARG A 650 15.01 -32.43 -18.65
C ARG A 650 14.54 -31.82 -19.96
N ASP A 651 13.26 -31.47 -20.02
CA ASP A 651 12.65 -30.78 -21.15
C ASP A 651 12.90 -29.27 -21.05
N GLY A 652 13.25 -28.66 -22.19
CA GLY A 652 13.37 -27.20 -22.31
C GLY A 652 12.06 -26.53 -22.74
N PHE A 653 12.10 -25.21 -22.84
CA PHE A 653 11.03 -24.34 -23.28
C PHE A 653 10.33 -24.83 -24.56
N VAL A 654 11.10 -25.30 -25.56
CA VAL A 654 10.54 -25.77 -26.84
C VAL A 654 9.59 -26.96 -26.64
N ALA A 655 10.02 -27.96 -25.88
CA ALA A 655 9.21 -29.15 -25.61
C ALA A 655 8.00 -28.82 -24.74
N ILE A 656 8.19 -28.00 -23.70
CA ILE A 656 7.12 -27.57 -22.79
C ILE A 656 6.05 -26.76 -23.54
N SER A 657 6.45 -25.74 -24.30
CA SER A 657 5.53 -24.90 -25.06
C SER A 657 4.76 -25.70 -26.12
N GLN A 658 5.44 -26.62 -26.82
CA GLN A 658 4.77 -27.51 -27.77
C GLN A 658 3.70 -28.37 -27.08
N SER A 659 4.03 -28.99 -25.94
CA SER A 659 3.10 -29.85 -25.21
C SER A 659 1.86 -29.09 -24.71
N MET A 660 2.05 -27.87 -24.19
CA MET A 660 0.94 -27.01 -23.78
C MET A 660 0.02 -26.64 -24.96
N ARG A 661 0.61 -26.31 -26.13
CA ARG A 661 -0.15 -25.99 -27.35
C ARG A 661 -0.90 -27.21 -27.88
N ASP A 662 -0.26 -28.37 -27.94
CA ASP A 662 -0.88 -29.63 -28.38
C ASP A 662 -2.06 -30.01 -27.48
N THR A 663 -1.97 -29.74 -26.17
CA THR A 663 -3.09 -29.93 -25.24
C THR A 663 -4.22 -28.96 -25.53
N MET A 664 -3.92 -27.68 -25.74
CA MET A 664 -4.94 -26.69 -26.08
C MET A 664 -5.63 -26.99 -27.42
N ASP A 665 -4.89 -27.45 -28.43
CA ASP A 665 -5.45 -27.86 -29.72
C ASP A 665 -6.46 -29.00 -29.55
N GLN A 666 -6.19 -29.96 -28.65
CA GLN A 666 -7.11 -31.05 -28.34
C GLN A 666 -8.34 -30.58 -27.55
N ILE A 667 -8.17 -29.64 -26.62
CA ILE A 667 -9.30 -28.97 -25.93
C ILE A 667 -10.18 -28.28 -26.97
N ASN A 668 -9.58 -27.54 -27.90
CA ASN A 668 -10.32 -26.83 -28.95
C ASN A 668 -10.97 -27.77 -29.96
N GLU A 669 -10.37 -28.93 -30.25
CA GLU A 669 -11.01 -29.99 -31.02
C GLU A 669 -12.26 -30.51 -30.30
N TYR A 670 -12.15 -30.84 -29.00
CA TYR A 670 -13.29 -31.25 -28.19
C TYR A 670 -14.38 -30.16 -28.15
N ASN A 671 -14.00 -28.91 -27.94
CA ASN A 671 -14.94 -27.79 -27.87
C ASN A 671 -15.69 -27.63 -29.20
N ARG A 672 -14.98 -27.68 -30.33
CA ARG A 672 -15.58 -27.61 -31.66
C ARG A 672 -16.55 -28.76 -31.92
N GLU A 673 -16.22 -29.98 -31.50
CA GLU A 673 -17.09 -31.15 -31.65
C GLU A 673 -18.35 -31.07 -30.78
N ASN A 674 -18.30 -30.33 -29.67
CA ASN A 674 -19.40 -30.16 -28.73
C ASN A 674 -20.12 -28.80 -28.82
N GLY A 675 -19.72 -27.93 -29.75
CA GLY A 675 -20.34 -26.61 -29.96
C GLY A 675 -20.01 -25.58 -28.88
N ILE A 676 -18.85 -25.73 -28.22
CA ILE A 676 -18.27 -24.82 -27.23
C ILE A 676 -17.27 -23.90 -27.94
N GLU A 677 -17.07 -22.69 -27.42
CA GLU A 677 -16.12 -21.72 -27.98
C GLU A 677 -14.67 -22.22 -27.86
N GLU A 678 -13.85 -21.89 -28.86
CA GLU A 678 -12.42 -22.21 -28.85
C GLU A 678 -11.68 -21.23 -27.94
N LYS A 679 -10.67 -21.74 -27.22
CA LYS A 679 -9.89 -21.02 -26.23
C LYS A 679 -8.59 -20.53 -26.83
N GLU A 680 -8.19 -19.34 -26.40
CA GLU A 680 -6.90 -18.75 -26.76
C GLU A 680 -5.77 -19.29 -25.88
N PHE A 681 -4.55 -19.32 -26.42
CA PHE A 681 -3.37 -19.74 -25.69
C PHE A 681 -2.13 -18.98 -26.14
N TYR A 682 -1.39 -18.47 -25.15
CA TYR A 682 -0.14 -17.76 -25.34
C TYR A 682 0.93 -18.23 -24.35
N ALA A 683 2.11 -18.55 -24.88
CA ALA A 683 3.30 -18.94 -24.14
C ALA A 683 4.41 -17.89 -24.29
N TYR A 684 4.87 -17.38 -23.15
CA TYR A 684 5.93 -16.38 -23.06
C TYR A 684 7.19 -16.97 -22.43
N SER A 685 8.33 -16.60 -22.99
CA SER A 685 9.64 -16.99 -22.44
C SER A 685 10.06 -16.07 -21.32
N SER A 686 10.62 -16.64 -20.26
CA SER A 686 11.21 -15.91 -19.13
C SER A 686 12.72 -15.94 -19.07
N PHE A 687 13.36 -16.15 -20.23
CA PHE A 687 14.79 -15.99 -20.42
C PHE A 687 15.09 -14.66 -21.11
N GLU A 688 14.96 -13.56 -20.36
CA GLU A 688 15.00 -12.15 -20.79
C GLU A 688 16.35 -11.73 -21.44
N THR A 689 16.63 -12.21 -22.65
CA THR A 689 17.86 -11.89 -23.37
C THR A 689 17.63 -11.82 -24.88
N GLU A 690 18.41 -10.97 -25.55
CA GLU A 690 18.42 -10.91 -27.03
C GLU A 690 18.86 -12.23 -27.67
N ASN A 691 19.68 -13.01 -26.95
CA ASN A 691 20.20 -14.31 -27.41
C ASN A 691 19.10 -15.37 -27.46
N PHE A 692 18.10 -15.33 -26.56
CA PHE A 692 16.94 -16.21 -26.63
C PHE A 692 16.18 -16.01 -27.95
N VAL A 693 15.81 -14.75 -28.25
CA VAL A 693 15.09 -14.39 -29.48
C VAL A 693 15.87 -14.85 -30.73
N THR A 694 17.17 -14.62 -30.75
CA THR A 694 18.03 -15.01 -31.87
C THR A 694 18.16 -16.54 -32.01
N LYS A 695 18.24 -17.28 -30.90
CA LYS A 695 18.34 -18.74 -30.91
C LYS A 695 17.03 -19.38 -31.40
N MET A 696 15.89 -18.95 -30.87
CA MET A 696 14.57 -19.43 -31.31
C MET A 696 14.38 -19.27 -32.82
N HIS A 697 14.75 -18.11 -33.37
CA HIS A 697 14.70 -17.88 -34.81
C HIS A 697 15.65 -18.79 -35.59
N ASN A 698 16.91 -18.90 -35.17
CA ASN A 698 17.92 -19.71 -35.85
C ASN A 698 17.56 -21.21 -35.87
N GLU A 699 16.82 -21.67 -34.87
CA GLU A 699 16.36 -23.07 -34.74
C GLU A 699 14.96 -23.28 -35.31
N GLY A 700 14.34 -22.26 -35.92
CA GLY A 700 13.04 -22.36 -36.56
C GLY A 700 11.88 -22.56 -35.58
N CYS A 701 12.04 -22.13 -34.33
CA CYS A 701 11.08 -22.28 -33.25
C CYS A 701 10.23 -21.01 -33.02
N ASP A 702 10.16 -20.10 -34.00
CA ASP A 702 9.42 -18.85 -33.85
C ASP A 702 7.93 -19.07 -33.51
N THR A 703 7.30 -20.15 -33.95
CA THR A 703 5.87 -20.39 -33.64
C THR A 703 5.62 -20.90 -32.21
N LEU A 704 6.67 -21.18 -31.43
CA LEU A 704 6.57 -21.76 -30.09
C LEU A 704 6.68 -20.74 -28.96
N TYR A 705 6.75 -19.45 -29.27
CA TYR A 705 6.66 -18.40 -28.26
C TYR A 705 5.94 -17.18 -28.83
N ASP A 706 5.04 -16.59 -28.07
CA ASP A 706 4.22 -15.45 -28.52
C ASP A 706 4.87 -14.11 -28.10
N GLY A 707 5.73 -14.15 -27.08
CA GLY A 707 6.51 -13.00 -26.66
C GLY A 707 7.59 -13.33 -25.63
N LEU A 708 8.27 -12.30 -25.16
CA LEU A 708 9.34 -12.39 -24.15
C LEU A 708 8.88 -11.63 -22.90
N THR A 709 8.92 -12.26 -21.73
CA THR A 709 8.71 -11.55 -20.47
C THR A 709 9.90 -10.63 -20.19
N ILE A 710 9.61 -9.39 -19.82
CA ILE A 710 10.61 -8.37 -19.48
C ILE A 710 10.28 -7.80 -18.11
N HIS A 711 11.29 -7.65 -17.26
CA HIS A 711 11.17 -7.04 -15.92
C HIS A 711 11.84 -5.66 -15.87
N PRO A 712 11.20 -4.59 -16.41
CA PRO A 712 11.82 -3.26 -16.54
C PRO A 712 11.83 -2.47 -15.22
N TYR A 713 12.38 -3.03 -14.15
CA TYR A 713 12.55 -2.29 -12.90
C TYR A 713 13.51 -1.11 -13.06
N SER A 714 13.12 0.06 -12.55
CA SER A 714 14.06 1.18 -12.42
C SER A 714 15.05 0.91 -11.29
N GLY A 715 16.29 1.39 -11.38
CA GLY A 715 17.20 1.29 -10.24
C GLY A 715 16.77 2.25 -9.12
N THR A 716 17.37 2.15 -7.94
CA THR A 716 17.07 3.07 -6.82
C THR A 716 17.27 4.54 -7.24
N PRO A 717 16.26 5.42 -7.07
CA PRO A 717 16.39 6.85 -7.27
C PRO A 717 17.33 7.46 -6.23
N SER A 718 18.04 8.51 -6.63
CA SER A 718 18.81 9.37 -5.73
C SER A 718 17.87 10.26 -4.91
N GLY A 719 18.33 10.72 -3.74
CA GLY A 719 17.47 11.46 -2.80
C GLY A 719 16.71 10.53 -1.85
N GLY A 720 15.54 10.95 -1.38
CA GLY A 720 14.70 10.19 -0.46
C GLY A 720 13.81 11.09 0.40
N SER A 721 13.19 10.52 1.42
CA SER A 721 12.15 11.15 2.24
C SER A 721 12.65 12.13 3.32
N THR A 722 13.97 12.33 3.45
CA THR A 722 14.59 12.97 4.63
C THR A 722 14.56 14.49 4.65
N SER A 723 14.47 15.15 3.51
CA SER A 723 14.37 16.60 3.37
C SER A 723 13.62 16.96 2.09
N GLU A 724 13.16 18.21 1.96
CA GLU A 724 12.46 18.68 0.76
C GLU A 724 13.30 18.52 -0.51
N SER A 725 14.54 19.01 -0.50
CA SER A 725 15.48 18.83 -1.61
C SER A 725 15.77 17.36 -1.94
N ALA A 726 15.83 16.48 -0.92
CA ALA A 726 16.00 15.05 -1.16
C ALA A 726 14.75 14.43 -1.81
N ARG A 727 13.54 14.89 -1.45
CA ARG A 727 12.27 14.41 -2.02
C ARG A 727 12.13 14.86 -3.47
N GLU A 728 12.46 16.10 -3.80
CA GLU A 728 12.49 16.60 -5.17
C GLU A 728 13.49 15.83 -6.03
N THR A 729 14.69 15.58 -5.50
CA THR A 729 15.71 14.76 -6.17
C THR A 729 15.16 13.37 -6.50
N PHE A 730 14.48 12.73 -5.53
CA PHE A 730 13.84 11.42 -5.72
C PHE A 730 12.76 11.47 -6.80
N TYR A 731 11.87 12.46 -6.72
CA TYR A 731 10.78 12.64 -7.67
C TYR A 731 11.30 12.71 -9.11
N TYR A 732 12.23 13.63 -9.39
CA TYR A 732 12.76 13.82 -10.73
C TYR A 732 13.60 12.63 -11.22
N ASP A 733 14.40 12.01 -10.37
CA ASP A 733 15.23 10.87 -10.76
C ASP A 733 14.41 9.60 -10.99
N ALA A 734 13.35 9.37 -10.22
CA ALA A 734 12.41 8.27 -10.45
C ALA A 734 11.78 8.35 -11.85
N MET A 735 11.26 9.54 -12.22
CA MET A 735 10.67 9.80 -13.53
C MET A 735 11.65 9.56 -14.68
N LYS A 736 12.88 10.06 -14.54
CA LYS A 736 13.93 9.89 -15.55
C LYS A 736 14.35 8.43 -15.73
N LYS A 737 14.43 7.68 -14.62
CA LYS A 737 14.76 6.25 -14.66
C LYS A 737 13.63 5.43 -15.27
N GLY A 738 12.36 5.81 -15.06
CA GLY A 738 11.22 5.20 -15.73
C GLY A 738 11.32 5.31 -17.26
N ASP A 739 11.55 6.53 -17.77
CA ASP A 739 11.72 6.77 -19.20
C ASP A 739 12.88 5.96 -19.81
N ALA A 740 13.97 5.82 -19.06
CA ALA A 740 15.10 5.00 -19.47
C ALA A 740 14.76 3.50 -19.58
N GLN A 741 13.83 2.97 -18.78
CA GLN A 741 13.38 1.58 -18.89
C GLN A 741 12.42 1.38 -20.05
N ALA A 742 11.49 2.32 -20.29
CA ALA A 742 10.63 2.28 -21.49
C ALA A 742 11.46 2.24 -22.78
N ALA A 743 12.57 2.99 -22.84
CA ALA A 743 13.49 2.93 -23.97
C ALA A 743 14.17 1.55 -24.14
N LYS A 744 14.41 0.80 -23.06
CA LYS A 744 14.94 -0.58 -23.17
C LYS A 744 13.88 -1.55 -23.67
N VAL A 745 12.63 -1.43 -23.19
CA VAL A 745 11.50 -2.23 -23.70
C VAL A 745 11.33 -2.00 -25.21
N GLN A 746 11.42 -0.75 -25.67
CA GLN A 746 11.38 -0.43 -27.11
C GLN A 746 12.47 -1.14 -27.93
N ASN A 747 13.66 -1.38 -27.36
CA ASN A 747 14.71 -2.13 -28.04
C ASN A 747 14.30 -3.60 -28.22
N TYR A 748 13.67 -4.22 -27.21
CA TYR A 748 13.14 -5.57 -27.33
C TYR A 748 11.99 -5.66 -28.33
N VAL A 749 11.06 -4.69 -28.34
CA VAL A 749 10.03 -4.57 -29.39
C VAL A 749 10.69 -4.58 -30.78
N THR A 750 11.69 -3.72 -30.99
CA THR A 750 12.40 -3.62 -32.27
C THR A 750 13.10 -4.92 -32.65
N LEU A 751 13.72 -5.60 -31.68
CA LEU A 751 14.43 -6.85 -31.89
C LEU A 751 13.47 -7.98 -32.28
N MET A 752 12.34 -8.12 -31.60
CA MET A 752 11.35 -9.17 -31.86
C MET A 752 10.67 -8.93 -33.21
N GLN A 753 10.26 -7.69 -33.50
CA GLN A 753 9.63 -7.29 -34.75
C GLN A 753 10.54 -7.40 -35.98
N LYS A 754 11.86 -7.52 -35.78
CA LYS A 754 12.81 -7.87 -36.85
C LYS A 754 12.52 -9.25 -37.44
N TYR A 755 12.08 -10.21 -36.62
CA TYR A 755 11.82 -11.59 -37.04
C TYR A 755 10.32 -11.86 -37.24
N ASP A 756 9.47 -11.27 -36.40
CA ASP A 756 8.02 -11.36 -36.50
C ASP A 756 7.37 -10.05 -36.05
N SER A 757 6.79 -9.30 -36.98
CA SER A 757 6.20 -7.98 -36.73
C SER A 757 5.02 -7.98 -35.75
N THR A 758 4.44 -9.15 -35.46
CA THR A 758 3.32 -9.27 -34.51
C THR A 758 3.78 -9.40 -33.06
N LYS A 759 5.04 -9.78 -32.83
CA LYS A 759 5.55 -10.05 -31.49
C LYS A 759 5.99 -8.81 -30.75
N VAL A 760 5.72 -8.82 -29.46
CA VAL A 760 6.03 -7.77 -28.50
C VAL A 760 6.42 -8.39 -27.16
N PRO A 761 7.23 -7.69 -26.35
CA PRO A 761 7.48 -8.12 -24.98
C PRO A 761 6.20 -8.00 -24.14
N VAL A 762 6.12 -8.84 -23.11
CA VAL A 762 5.11 -8.72 -22.04
C VAL A 762 5.78 -8.18 -20.78
N ILE A 763 5.14 -7.21 -20.14
CA ILE A 763 5.68 -6.61 -18.92
C ILE A 763 5.11 -7.37 -17.72
N SER A 764 5.85 -8.35 -17.25
CA SER A 764 5.42 -9.27 -16.18
C SER A 764 5.81 -8.81 -14.78
N GLU A 765 6.75 -7.87 -14.65
CA GLU A 765 7.08 -7.19 -13.40
C GLU A 765 7.71 -5.81 -13.64
N TYR A 766 7.22 -4.75 -13.00
CA TYR A 766 7.89 -3.45 -13.02
C TYR A 766 7.68 -2.67 -11.72
N GLY A 767 8.56 -1.69 -11.48
CA GLY A 767 8.59 -0.88 -10.26
C GLY A 767 9.95 -0.22 -10.04
N ILE A 768 10.21 0.23 -8.82
CA ILE A 768 11.48 0.85 -8.39
C ILE A 768 12.33 -0.18 -7.62
N PHE A 769 13.34 -0.74 -8.25
CA PHE A 769 14.19 -1.77 -7.64
C PHE A 769 14.93 -1.29 -6.38
N ARG A 770 14.86 -2.11 -5.32
CA ARG A 770 15.66 -2.02 -4.09
C ARG A 770 15.50 -0.75 -3.23
N SER A 771 14.55 0.12 -3.54
CA SER A 771 14.28 1.28 -2.69
C SER A 771 13.35 0.90 -1.53
N THR A 772 13.84 1.02 -0.29
CA THR A 772 13.02 0.89 0.94
C THR A 772 12.54 2.24 1.48
N ASP A 773 12.88 3.34 0.81
CA ASP A 773 12.42 4.67 1.21
C ASP A 773 10.91 4.81 1.00
N LYS A 774 10.20 5.38 1.97
CA LYS A 774 8.75 5.56 1.94
C LYS A 774 8.22 6.37 0.75
N MET A 775 9.07 7.11 0.02
CA MET A 775 8.68 7.74 -1.24
C MET A 775 8.05 6.76 -2.23
N VAL A 776 8.39 5.46 -2.16
CA VAL A 776 7.77 4.41 -2.99
C VAL A 776 6.33 4.03 -2.59
N ARG A 777 5.75 4.63 -1.54
CA ARG A 777 4.32 4.56 -1.19
C ARG A 777 3.57 5.86 -1.47
N SER A 778 4.24 6.87 -2.00
CA SER A 778 3.68 8.21 -2.12
C SER A 778 3.05 8.49 -3.49
N GLN A 779 2.41 9.65 -3.63
CA GLN A 779 1.94 10.21 -4.90
C GLN A 779 3.04 10.21 -5.99
N THR A 780 4.31 10.40 -5.63
CA THR A 780 5.46 10.28 -6.55
C THR A 780 5.49 8.91 -7.24
N HIS A 781 5.28 7.84 -6.46
CA HIS A 781 5.28 6.49 -7.00
C HIS A 781 4.05 6.25 -7.87
N ALA A 782 2.88 6.77 -7.50
CA ALA A 782 1.68 6.70 -8.32
C ALA A 782 1.91 7.31 -9.71
N LEU A 783 2.50 8.51 -9.80
CA LEU A 783 2.81 9.12 -11.09
C LEU A 783 3.84 8.32 -11.88
N TYR A 784 4.84 7.73 -11.23
CA TYR A 784 5.81 6.85 -11.88
C TYR A 784 5.11 5.63 -12.49
N ILE A 785 4.21 4.99 -11.73
CA ILE A 785 3.42 3.84 -12.17
C ILE A 785 2.51 4.20 -13.34
N ALA A 786 1.78 5.32 -13.25
CA ALA A 786 0.91 5.79 -14.34
C ALA A 786 1.69 5.98 -15.65
N ARG A 787 2.84 6.66 -15.59
CA ARG A 787 3.70 6.87 -16.76
C ARG A 787 4.20 5.55 -17.34
N ALA A 788 4.67 4.63 -16.49
CA ALA A 788 5.16 3.33 -16.93
C ALA A 788 4.07 2.53 -17.66
N ILE A 789 2.87 2.43 -17.07
CA ILE A 789 1.72 1.74 -17.68
C ILE A 789 1.42 2.35 -19.06
N MET A 790 1.27 3.68 -19.12
CA MET A 790 0.90 4.38 -20.35
C MET A 790 1.92 4.15 -21.48
N GLU A 791 3.21 4.12 -21.17
CA GLU A 791 4.25 3.83 -22.16
C GLU A 791 4.23 2.34 -22.58
N TYR A 792 4.03 1.41 -21.65
CA TYR A 792 3.96 -0.02 -22.00
C TYR A 792 2.72 -0.38 -22.81
N VAL A 793 1.60 0.34 -22.63
CA VAL A 793 0.43 0.25 -23.53
C VAL A 793 0.83 0.68 -24.95
N LYS A 794 1.53 1.81 -25.11
CA LYS A 794 1.98 2.27 -26.44
C LYS A 794 2.94 1.30 -27.11
N LEU A 795 3.77 0.62 -26.31
CA LEU A 795 4.77 -0.34 -26.80
C LEU A 795 4.18 -1.71 -27.18
N GLY A 796 2.89 -1.93 -26.97
CA GLY A 796 2.20 -3.10 -27.50
C GLY A 796 1.99 -4.24 -26.49
N SER A 797 2.42 -4.11 -25.22
CA SER A 797 2.28 -5.19 -24.23
C SER A 797 0.81 -5.67 -24.15
N PRO A 798 0.53 -6.98 -24.18
CA PRO A 798 -0.82 -7.53 -24.07
C PRO A 798 -1.35 -7.45 -22.63
N TYR A 799 -0.46 -7.61 -21.65
CA TYR A 799 -0.72 -7.38 -20.23
C TYR A 799 0.47 -6.69 -19.56
N ILE A 800 0.23 -5.99 -18.45
CA ILE A 800 1.23 -5.21 -17.71
C ILE A 800 1.03 -5.49 -16.21
N GLN A 801 2.00 -6.15 -15.58
CA GLN A 801 1.91 -6.64 -14.20
C GLN A 801 2.81 -5.83 -13.28
N LYS A 802 2.22 -5.08 -12.36
CA LYS A 802 2.97 -4.29 -11.40
C LYS A 802 3.46 -5.15 -10.23
N HIS A 803 4.70 -4.93 -9.77
CA HIS A 803 5.22 -5.59 -8.57
C HIS A 803 5.00 -4.72 -7.31
N CYS A 804 4.36 -5.21 -6.24
CA CYS A 804 3.45 -6.36 -6.11
C CYS A 804 2.07 -5.90 -5.61
N LEU A 805 1.11 -6.83 -5.53
CA LEU A 805 -0.25 -6.60 -5.03
C LEU A 805 -0.25 -6.20 -3.55
N VAL A 806 0.25 -7.07 -2.69
CA VAL A 806 0.25 -6.91 -1.24
C VAL A 806 1.58 -7.33 -0.64
N ASP A 807 1.99 -6.60 0.40
CA ASP A 807 3.17 -6.90 1.21
C ASP A 807 3.07 -6.22 2.58
N TRP A 808 3.98 -6.54 3.48
CA TRP A 808 3.98 -6.05 4.86
C TRP A 808 4.25 -4.55 4.94
N TYR A 809 3.46 -3.85 5.76
CA TYR A 809 3.73 -2.46 6.09
C TYR A 809 4.97 -2.35 7.01
N SER A 810 6.14 -2.14 6.40
CA SER A 810 7.42 -2.07 7.11
C SER A 810 8.39 -1.06 6.52
N ASP A 811 9.46 -0.74 7.25
CA ASP A 811 10.60 0.07 6.78
C ASP A 811 11.70 -0.79 6.10
N GLY A 812 11.47 -2.10 5.97
CA GLY A 812 12.45 -3.07 5.48
C GLY A 812 12.13 -3.70 4.12
N ALA A 813 12.99 -4.62 3.72
CA ALA A 813 12.80 -5.52 2.58
C ALA A 813 12.80 -6.96 3.09
N ASP A 814 12.10 -7.85 2.38
CA ASP A 814 12.20 -9.29 2.57
C ASP A 814 13.17 -9.90 1.53
N SER A 815 13.16 -11.24 1.40
CA SER A 815 13.99 -11.93 0.40
C SER A 815 13.54 -11.71 -1.05
N LEU A 816 12.33 -11.20 -1.26
CA LEU A 816 11.70 -10.98 -2.57
C LEU A 816 11.69 -9.51 -2.98
N GLY A 817 11.89 -8.57 -2.06
CA GLY A 817 12.15 -7.18 -2.37
C GLY A 817 11.70 -6.18 -1.31
N PRO A 818 11.73 -4.87 -1.65
CA PRO A 818 11.18 -3.83 -0.78
C PRO A 818 9.66 -3.93 -0.67
N THR A 819 9.18 -4.15 0.55
CA THR A 819 7.76 -4.34 0.88
C THR A 819 6.90 -3.09 0.63
N GLN A 820 7.53 -1.92 0.66
CA GLN A 820 6.87 -0.61 0.56
C GLN A 820 6.24 -0.39 -0.81
N GLN A 821 6.63 -1.13 -1.84
CA GLN A 821 6.09 -0.86 -3.17
C GLN A 821 4.70 -1.41 -3.38
N ALA A 822 4.21 -2.34 -2.54
CA ALA A 822 2.93 -3.00 -2.73
C ALA A 822 1.78 -2.00 -2.86
N VAL A 823 0.85 -2.27 -3.79
CA VAL A 823 -0.30 -1.36 -4.01
C VAL A 823 -1.27 -1.38 -2.84
N ILE A 824 -1.35 -2.51 -2.14
CA ILE A 824 -2.06 -2.69 -0.87
C ILE A 824 -1.02 -3.03 0.19
N GLN A 825 -1.10 -2.40 1.36
CA GLN A 825 -0.19 -2.64 2.49
C GLN A 825 -0.90 -3.44 3.57
N ALA A 826 -0.28 -4.53 4.03
CA ALA A 826 -0.79 -5.38 5.11
C ALA A 826 -0.18 -4.98 6.46
N VAL A 827 -1.03 -4.62 7.42
CA VAL A 827 -0.67 -4.20 8.77
C VAL A 827 -1.08 -5.28 9.76
N SER A 828 -0.12 -5.89 10.46
CA SER A 828 -0.44 -6.82 11.54
C SER A 828 -1.09 -6.09 12.72
N VAL A 829 -2.26 -6.56 13.14
CA VAL A 829 -2.97 -6.13 14.36
C VAL A 829 -3.14 -7.29 15.36
N GLY A 830 -2.26 -8.29 15.26
CA GLY A 830 -2.36 -9.55 15.99
C GLY A 830 -1.98 -10.76 15.14
N GLY A 831 -1.81 -10.58 13.82
CA GLY A 831 -1.36 -11.63 12.90
C GLY A 831 0.15 -11.87 12.93
N ASP A 832 0.53 -13.10 12.59
CA ASP A 832 1.91 -13.58 12.54
C ASP A 832 2.48 -13.48 11.12
N THR A 833 3.44 -12.59 10.89
CA THR A 833 4.08 -12.40 9.58
C THR A 833 4.95 -13.56 9.13
N ALA A 834 5.29 -14.50 10.01
CA ALA A 834 6.05 -15.70 9.63
C ALA A 834 5.17 -16.76 8.95
N THR A 835 3.86 -16.74 9.20
CA THR A 835 2.89 -17.70 8.68
C THR A 835 1.83 -17.04 7.79
N GLY A 836 1.53 -15.77 8.00
CA GLY A 836 0.40 -15.06 7.41
C GLY A 836 -0.92 -15.25 8.16
N GLU A 837 -0.92 -15.97 9.29
CA GLU A 837 -2.13 -16.28 10.05
C GLU A 837 -2.54 -15.15 10.99
N GLY A 838 -3.82 -15.11 11.34
CA GLY A 838 -4.39 -14.17 12.31
C GLY A 838 -4.82 -12.84 11.69
N GLU A 839 -4.97 -11.82 12.55
CA GLU A 839 -5.63 -10.57 12.17
C GLU A 839 -4.66 -9.57 11.51
N PHE A 840 -4.99 -9.18 10.29
CA PHE A 840 -4.34 -8.13 9.50
C PHE A 840 -5.38 -7.11 9.06
N LYS A 841 -4.95 -5.86 8.87
CA LYS A 841 -5.73 -4.80 8.21
C LYS A 841 -5.00 -4.34 6.97
N PHE A 842 -5.76 -3.80 6.02
CA PHE A 842 -5.23 -3.40 4.72
C PHE A 842 -5.57 -1.95 4.39
N PHE A 843 -4.70 -1.31 3.61
CA PHE A 843 -5.00 -0.01 3.00
C PHE A 843 -4.35 0.12 1.63
N SER A 844 -5.00 0.87 0.74
CA SER A 844 -4.53 1.14 -0.62
C SER A 844 -3.55 2.32 -0.65
N THR A 845 -2.42 2.12 -1.32
CA THR A 845 -1.47 3.20 -1.65
C THR A 845 -2.02 4.10 -2.77
N PRO A 846 -1.47 5.31 -2.96
CA PRO A 846 -1.75 6.16 -4.12
C PRO A 846 -1.61 5.43 -5.47
N SER A 847 -0.70 4.46 -5.58
CA SER A 847 -0.53 3.68 -6.81
C SER A 847 -1.75 2.81 -7.13
N ALA A 848 -2.50 2.31 -6.13
CA ALA A 848 -3.76 1.59 -6.35
C ALA A 848 -4.82 2.49 -7.02
N ARG A 849 -4.83 3.78 -6.67
CA ARG A 849 -5.76 4.77 -7.25
C ARG A 849 -5.52 5.01 -8.74
N VAL A 850 -4.30 4.77 -9.24
CA VAL A 850 -4.00 4.81 -10.68
C VAL A 850 -4.71 3.68 -11.42
N PHE A 851 -4.72 2.47 -10.84
CA PHE A 851 -5.44 1.32 -11.40
C PHE A 851 -6.95 1.55 -11.34
N GLU A 852 -7.47 2.02 -10.21
CA GLU A 852 -8.88 2.41 -10.06
C GLU A 852 -9.31 3.35 -11.21
N MET A 853 -8.51 4.38 -11.53
CA MET A 853 -8.82 5.35 -12.58
C MET A 853 -8.71 4.79 -14.01
N LEU A 854 -7.74 3.92 -14.28
CA LEU A 854 -7.52 3.35 -15.61
C LEU A 854 -8.50 2.22 -15.93
N ASN A 855 -8.80 1.34 -14.97
CA ASN A 855 -9.69 0.21 -15.15
C ASN A 855 -11.17 0.62 -15.15
N SER A 856 -11.55 1.64 -14.37
CA SER A 856 -12.96 2.05 -14.31
C SER A 856 -13.40 2.98 -15.44
N SER A 857 -12.48 3.60 -16.19
CA SER A 857 -12.82 4.77 -17.03
C SER A 857 -11.85 5.06 -18.18
N PHE A 858 -11.37 4.03 -18.86
CA PHE A 858 -10.56 4.18 -20.06
C PHE A 858 -11.11 3.32 -21.20
N GLY A 859 -11.29 3.91 -22.39
CA GLY A 859 -11.74 3.18 -23.56
C GLY A 859 -10.71 2.16 -24.06
N ASN A 860 -11.19 1.11 -24.73
CA ASN A 860 -10.38 -0.03 -25.19
C ASN A 860 -9.69 0.21 -26.55
N GLN A 861 -10.04 1.26 -27.29
CA GLN A 861 -9.43 1.58 -28.58
C GLN A 861 -8.45 2.75 -28.42
N VAL A 862 -7.16 2.45 -28.28
CA VAL A 862 -6.10 3.46 -28.08
C VAL A 862 -5.94 4.29 -29.35
N THR A 863 -6.22 5.59 -29.24
CA THR A 863 -6.18 6.54 -30.36
C THR A 863 -4.82 7.22 -30.44
N LYS A 864 -4.51 7.79 -31.59
CA LYS A 864 -3.36 8.67 -31.73
C LYS A 864 -3.68 10.03 -31.14
N ALA A 865 -2.69 10.63 -30.49
CA ALA A 865 -2.78 12.00 -30.01
C ALA A 865 -1.43 12.73 -30.15
N SER A 866 -1.49 14.05 -30.11
CA SER A 866 -0.30 14.90 -30.14
C SER A 866 -0.48 16.14 -29.25
N LEU A 867 0.61 16.52 -28.60
CA LEU A 867 0.75 17.83 -27.96
C LEU A 867 1.41 18.78 -28.96
N ASN A 868 0.90 20.00 -29.08
CA ASN A 868 1.46 21.01 -29.99
C ASN A 868 2.84 21.53 -29.55
N ALA A 869 3.17 21.43 -28.27
CA ALA A 869 4.49 21.73 -27.72
C ALA A 869 4.93 20.66 -26.71
N LYS A 870 6.24 20.42 -26.60
CA LYS A 870 6.82 19.54 -25.57
C LYS A 870 7.40 20.40 -24.45
N GLN A 871 6.70 20.46 -23.32
CA GLN A 871 7.23 21.09 -22.12
C GLN A 871 8.17 20.11 -21.41
N MET A 872 9.40 20.57 -21.16
CA MET A 872 10.46 19.78 -20.51
C MET A 872 10.73 20.36 -19.13
N LEU A 873 10.91 19.48 -18.15
CA LEU A 873 11.43 19.81 -16.83
C LEU A 873 12.96 19.99 -16.91
N ASP A 874 13.56 20.65 -15.91
CA ASP A 874 15.00 20.95 -15.83
C ASP A 874 15.91 19.71 -15.96
N ASN A 875 15.42 18.55 -15.54
CA ASN A 875 16.15 17.28 -15.61
C ASN A 875 16.10 16.59 -16.99
N GLY A 876 15.37 17.18 -17.95
CA GLY A 876 15.14 16.68 -19.30
C GLY A 876 13.98 15.70 -19.44
N VAL A 877 13.12 15.57 -18.43
CA VAL A 877 11.89 14.75 -18.49
C VAL A 877 10.75 15.58 -19.06
N ALA A 878 9.92 14.99 -19.92
CA ALA A 878 8.72 15.66 -20.40
C ALA A 878 7.72 15.85 -19.25
N GLN A 879 7.20 17.06 -19.06
CA GLN A 879 6.26 17.36 -17.97
C GLN A 879 4.96 16.56 -18.10
N TYR A 880 4.46 16.40 -19.33
CA TYR A 880 3.22 15.69 -19.61
C TYR A 880 3.49 14.31 -20.20
N SER A 881 2.75 13.32 -19.73
CA SER A 881 2.58 12.03 -20.41
C SER A 881 1.11 11.85 -20.71
N VAL A 882 0.78 11.43 -21.93
CA VAL A 882 -0.61 11.32 -22.40
C VAL A 882 -0.84 9.96 -23.07
N LEU A 883 -2.00 9.35 -22.79
CA LEU A 883 -2.54 8.18 -23.45
C LEU A 883 -4.02 8.45 -23.71
N THR A 884 -4.48 8.23 -24.94
CA THR A 884 -5.86 8.52 -25.34
C THR A 884 -6.53 7.29 -25.90
N SER A 885 -7.85 7.20 -25.76
CA SER A 885 -8.63 6.12 -26.33
C SER A 885 -10.05 6.56 -26.65
N LYS A 886 -10.81 5.66 -27.25
CA LYS A 886 -12.26 5.76 -27.41
C LYS A 886 -12.92 4.44 -27.05
N ASP A 887 -14.22 4.48 -26.76
CA ASP A 887 -15.07 3.30 -26.61
C ASP A 887 -16.05 3.17 -27.79
N GLU A 888 -16.87 2.12 -27.76
CA GLU A 888 -17.83 1.81 -28.81
C GLU A 888 -19.05 2.75 -28.78
N GLU A 889 -19.35 3.33 -27.62
CA GLU A 889 -20.43 4.28 -27.39
C GLU A 889 -20.14 5.68 -27.97
N GLY A 890 -18.89 5.93 -28.40
CA GLY A 890 -18.47 7.20 -29.00
C GLY A 890 -17.92 8.21 -28.00
N ASN A 891 -17.59 7.77 -26.77
CA ASN A 891 -16.87 8.59 -25.80
C ASN A 891 -15.37 8.58 -26.13
N VAL A 892 -14.70 9.70 -25.82
CA VAL A 892 -13.24 9.85 -26.01
C VAL A 892 -12.57 10.09 -24.67
N TYR A 893 -11.44 9.43 -24.44
CA TYR A 893 -10.71 9.43 -23.18
C TYR A 893 -9.32 10.01 -23.34
N ALA A 894 -8.84 10.70 -22.31
CA ALA A 894 -7.43 11.07 -22.17
C ALA A 894 -6.96 10.86 -20.73
N ALA A 895 -5.96 10.00 -20.56
CA ALA A 895 -5.18 9.84 -19.34
C ALA A 895 -3.93 10.72 -19.42
N ILE A 896 -3.73 11.59 -18.44
CA ILE A 896 -2.72 12.65 -18.44
C ILE A 896 -2.00 12.67 -17.10
N VAL A 897 -0.67 12.55 -17.14
CA VAL A 897 0.20 12.81 -15.99
C VAL A 897 0.73 14.24 -16.12
N ASN A 898 0.59 15.05 -15.06
CA ASN A 898 1.23 16.37 -14.93
C ASN A 898 2.32 16.31 -13.86
N LEU A 899 3.58 16.47 -14.25
CA LEU A 899 4.71 16.39 -13.34
C LEU A 899 5.08 17.71 -12.65
N ASN A 900 4.42 18.84 -12.96
CA ASN A 900 4.69 20.10 -12.29
C ASN A 900 4.46 19.99 -10.78
N LEU A 901 5.43 20.38 -9.95
CA LEU A 901 5.32 20.22 -8.50
C LEU A 901 4.43 21.26 -7.82
N GLU A 902 4.42 22.49 -8.31
CA GLU A 902 4.01 23.67 -7.54
C GLU A 902 2.75 24.35 -8.06
N SER A 903 2.44 24.21 -9.35
CA SER A 903 1.40 25.02 -10.00
C SER A 903 0.42 24.17 -10.81
N GLU A 904 -0.85 24.58 -10.73
CA GLU A 904 -1.89 24.10 -11.63
C GLU A 904 -1.55 24.51 -13.06
N ASN A 905 -1.85 23.65 -14.02
CA ASN A 905 -1.72 23.95 -15.45
C ASN A 905 -3.08 23.84 -16.11
N GLN A 906 -3.35 24.64 -17.14
CA GLN A 906 -4.48 24.39 -18.03
C GLN A 906 -4.00 23.79 -19.35
N MET A 907 -4.85 22.97 -19.94
CA MET A 907 -4.61 22.31 -21.22
C MET A 907 -5.91 22.34 -22.02
N GLN A 908 -5.84 22.76 -23.28
CA GLN A 908 -6.95 22.58 -24.21
C GLN A 908 -6.95 21.14 -24.74
N VAL A 909 -8.12 20.50 -24.77
CA VAL A 909 -8.33 19.18 -25.36
C VAL A 909 -9.24 19.32 -26.58
N ARG A 910 -8.70 18.98 -27.75
CA ARG A 910 -9.41 18.98 -29.04
C ARG A 910 -9.58 17.55 -29.53
N VAL A 911 -10.76 17.24 -30.03
CA VAL A 911 -11.03 16.01 -30.78
C VAL A 911 -11.14 16.37 -32.26
N ASP A 912 -10.20 15.88 -33.09
CA ASP A 912 -10.10 16.30 -34.49
C ASP A 912 -11.37 15.94 -35.27
N GLY A 913 -11.97 16.97 -35.88
CA GLY A 913 -13.19 16.83 -36.68
C GLY A 913 -14.51 17.03 -35.91
N TYR A 914 -14.46 17.31 -34.61
CA TYR A 914 -15.66 17.43 -33.77
C TYR A 914 -15.70 18.75 -32.99
N ASP A 915 -16.88 19.36 -32.91
CA ASP A 915 -17.17 20.48 -32.01
C ASP A 915 -17.64 19.93 -30.67
N LEU A 916 -16.93 20.28 -29.60
CA LEU A 916 -17.25 19.81 -28.25
C LEU A 916 -18.24 20.71 -27.50
N SER A 917 -18.71 21.80 -28.11
CA SER A 917 -19.64 22.74 -27.49
C SER A 917 -20.93 22.03 -27.05
N GLY A 918 -21.30 22.19 -25.77
CA GLY A 918 -22.48 21.56 -25.17
C GLY A 918 -22.30 20.09 -24.76
N LYS A 919 -21.14 19.47 -25.02
CA LYS A 919 -20.80 18.15 -24.50
C LYS A 919 -20.39 18.24 -23.02
N THR A 920 -20.32 17.08 -22.36
CA THR A 920 -19.90 16.96 -20.96
C THR A 920 -18.55 16.25 -20.89
N MET A 921 -17.66 16.76 -20.04
CA MET A 921 -16.47 16.03 -19.62
C MET A 921 -16.61 15.53 -18.18
N GLU A 922 -16.37 14.25 -17.98
CA GLU A 922 -16.22 13.63 -16.66
C GLU A 922 -14.73 13.54 -16.34
N ILE A 923 -14.33 14.07 -15.18
CA ILE A 923 -12.95 14.21 -14.78
C ILE A 923 -12.71 13.38 -13.52
N GLN A 924 -11.62 12.63 -13.55
CA GLN A 924 -11.06 11.91 -12.41
C GLN A 924 -9.65 12.41 -12.18
N GLN A 925 -9.29 12.70 -10.93
CA GLN A 925 -7.96 13.22 -10.62
C GLN A 925 -7.46 12.75 -9.26
N ILE A 926 -6.19 12.38 -9.19
CA ILE A 926 -5.44 12.27 -7.95
C ILE A 926 -4.39 13.39 -7.87
N SER A 927 -4.38 14.10 -6.76
CA SER A 927 -3.36 15.11 -6.44
C SER A 927 -3.33 15.24 -4.91
N GLY A 928 -2.25 14.78 -4.29
CA GLY A 928 -2.06 14.89 -2.85
C GLY A 928 -1.81 16.34 -2.43
N ALA A 929 -1.81 16.62 -1.13
CA ALA A 929 -1.40 17.93 -0.63
C ALA A 929 0.06 18.26 -1.00
N THR A 930 0.88 17.22 -1.18
CA THR A 930 2.25 17.28 -1.70
C THR A 930 2.52 16.08 -2.61
N PHE A 931 3.51 16.20 -3.49
CA PHE A 931 3.97 15.11 -4.35
C PHE A 931 4.51 13.88 -3.58
N TYR A 932 4.75 14.01 -2.27
CA TYR A 932 5.24 12.95 -1.39
C TYR A 932 4.19 12.49 -0.36
N THR A 933 2.92 12.89 -0.53
CA THR A 933 1.83 12.41 0.33
C THR A 933 1.62 10.90 0.11
N GLU A 934 1.46 10.15 1.20
CA GLU A 934 1.15 8.71 1.19
C GLU A 934 -0.18 8.46 1.91
N ASN A 935 -0.82 7.33 1.61
CA ASN A 935 -1.94 6.81 2.39
C ASN A 935 -1.39 5.94 3.53
N THR A 936 -2.08 5.91 4.66
CA THR A 936 -1.77 5.02 5.79
C THR A 936 -3.02 4.32 6.29
N LEU A 937 -2.89 3.40 7.26
CA LEU A 937 -4.06 2.78 7.87
C LEU A 937 -4.96 3.79 8.60
N GLU A 938 -4.37 4.81 9.22
CA GLU A 938 -5.09 5.87 9.93
C GLU A 938 -5.70 6.90 8.98
N GLU A 939 -5.03 7.17 7.86
CA GLU A 939 -5.43 8.14 6.84
C GLU A 939 -5.43 7.47 5.44
N PRO A 940 -6.37 6.55 5.16
CA PRO A 940 -6.36 5.72 3.94
C PRO A 940 -6.67 6.50 2.65
N ASP A 941 -7.20 7.72 2.78
CA ASP A 941 -7.66 8.57 1.67
C ASP A 941 -6.95 9.92 1.60
N ASN A 942 -5.71 10.00 2.11
CA ASN A 942 -4.85 11.20 1.96
C ASN A 942 -4.60 11.56 0.48
N VAL A 943 -4.51 10.53 -0.36
CA VAL A 943 -4.63 10.59 -1.80
C VAL A 943 -5.77 9.65 -2.20
N LYS A 944 -6.81 10.25 -2.77
CA LYS A 944 -8.02 9.58 -3.25
C LYS A 944 -8.39 10.08 -4.64
N VAL A 945 -9.17 9.30 -5.37
CA VAL A 945 -9.71 9.74 -6.66
C VAL A 945 -10.80 10.78 -6.41
N GLU A 946 -10.58 12.00 -6.90
CA GLU A 946 -11.61 13.04 -6.96
C GLU A 946 -12.34 12.95 -8.30
N ARG A 947 -13.67 13.03 -8.26
CA ARG A 947 -14.54 12.86 -9.44
C ARG A 947 -15.49 14.04 -9.55
N HIS A 948 -15.59 14.64 -10.72
CA HIS A 948 -16.57 15.70 -11.02
C HIS A 948 -16.85 15.79 -12.52
N THR A 949 -17.86 16.55 -12.90
CA THR A 949 -18.27 16.76 -14.30
C THR A 949 -18.31 18.23 -14.64
N GLU A 950 -17.93 18.59 -15.86
CA GLU A 950 -17.93 19.95 -16.36
C GLU A 950 -18.58 19.99 -17.75
N ALA A 951 -19.35 21.04 -18.03
CA ALA A 951 -19.89 21.30 -19.37
C ALA A 951 -18.82 21.98 -20.22
N ILE A 952 -18.75 21.62 -21.51
CA ILE A 952 -17.81 22.19 -22.45
C ILE A 952 -18.49 23.37 -23.17
N GLU A 953 -17.97 24.59 -22.97
CA GLU A 953 -18.60 25.82 -23.50
C GLU A 953 -18.16 26.21 -24.92
N GLY A 954 -17.08 25.64 -25.44
CA GLY A 954 -16.54 25.98 -26.77
C GLY A 954 -16.04 24.77 -27.54
N GLU A 955 -15.48 25.01 -28.74
CA GLU A 955 -15.06 23.96 -29.66
C GLU A 955 -14.04 22.97 -29.06
N ASN A 956 -13.21 23.44 -28.11
CA ASN A 956 -12.27 22.63 -27.35
C ASN A 956 -12.65 22.60 -25.87
N ALA A 957 -12.40 21.47 -25.19
CA ALA A 957 -12.50 21.40 -23.74
C ALA A 957 -11.29 22.09 -23.08
N VAL A 958 -11.50 22.76 -21.95
CA VAL A 958 -10.43 23.38 -21.15
C VAL A 958 -10.25 22.57 -19.87
N LEU A 959 -9.17 21.80 -19.78
CA LEU A 959 -8.89 20.95 -18.64
C LEU A 959 -7.92 21.63 -17.66
N THR A 960 -8.26 21.64 -16.38
CA THR A 960 -7.35 22.08 -15.31
C THR A 960 -6.65 20.87 -14.68
N LEU A 961 -5.32 20.83 -14.78
CA LEU A 961 -4.46 19.81 -14.23
C LEU A 961 -3.84 20.31 -12.92
N LYS A 962 -4.16 19.67 -11.80
CA LYS A 962 -3.52 19.98 -10.51
C LYS A 962 -2.01 19.70 -10.55
N PRO A 963 -1.21 20.28 -9.63
CA PRO A 963 0.20 19.92 -9.50
C PRO A 963 0.34 18.42 -9.19
N HIS A 964 1.43 17.81 -9.68
CA HIS A 964 1.87 16.44 -9.42
C HIS A 964 0.71 15.44 -9.47
N SER A 965 -0.07 15.52 -10.56
CA SER A 965 -1.36 14.85 -10.67
C SER A 965 -1.38 13.80 -11.77
N PHE A 966 -2.28 12.84 -11.60
CA PHE A 966 -2.74 11.97 -12.67
C PHE A 966 -4.23 12.24 -12.86
N THR A 967 -4.64 12.47 -14.10
CA THR A 967 -5.99 12.87 -14.49
C THR A 967 -6.49 11.98 -15.61
N VAL A 968 -7.70 11.44 -15.51
CA VAL A 968 -8.41 10.77 -16.60
C VAL A 968 -9.65 11.60 -16.91
N VAL A 969 -9.79 12.03 -18.16
CA VAL A 969 -10.98 12.74 -18.65
C VAL A 969 -11.71 11.87 -19.67
N LYS A 970 -13.02 11.76 -19.51
CA LYS A 970 -13.95 11.16 -20.46
C LYS A 970 -14.82 12.26 -21.05
N ILE A 971 -14.74 12.49 -22.36
CA ILE A 971 -15.62 13.38 -23.10
C ILE A 971 -16.79 12.54 -23.61
N VAL A 972 -17.97 12.77 -23.05
CA VAL A 972 -19.17 11.97 -23.29
C VAL A 972 -19.75 12.28 -24.66
N ASP A 973 -20.13 11.23 -25.41
CA ASP A 973 -20.75 11.33 -26.74
C ASP A 973 -19.95 12.23 -27.70
N ALA A 974 -18.62 12.22 -27.59
CA ALA A 974 -17.72 13.09 -28.33
C ALA A 974 -17.80 12.87 -29.85
N LEU A 975 -18.04 11.63 -30.28
CA LEU A 975 -18.11 11.25 -31.69
C LEU A 975 -19.54 11.30 -32.26
N ASN A 976 -20.54 11.63 -31.44
CA ASN A 976 -21.94 11.74 -31.88
C ASN A 976 -22.19 13.17 -32.39
N GLU A 977 -22.37 13.33 -33.70
CA GLU A 977 -22.70 14.62 -34.34
C GLU A 977 -23.95 15.24 -33.69
N THR A 978 -23.87 16.52 -33.32
CA THR A 978 -25.06 17.33 -33.03
C THR A 978 -25.71 17.70 -34.36
N GLU A 979 -26.74 16.95 -34.77
CA GLU A 979 -27.66 17.43 -35.81
C GLU A 979 -28.36 18.71 -35.29
N GLU A 980 -28.10 19.86 -35.90
CA GLU A 980 -28.95 21.05 -35.71
C GLU A 980 -30.36 20.81 -36.31
N PRO A 981 -31.42 21.34 -35.68
CA PRO A 981 -32.78 20.93 -35.96
C PRO A 981 -33.39 21.71 -37.12
N GLU A 982 -33.56 21.08 -38.28
CA GLU A 982 -34.54 21.53 -39.27
C GLU A 982 -35.54 20.43 -39.64
N GLY A 983 -36.73 20.53 -39.05
CA GLY A 983 -37.96 20.07 -39.68
C GLY A 983 -38.54 18.75 -39.15
N LYS A 984 -39.62 18.89 -38.37
CA LYS A 984 -40.39 17.84 -37.68
C LYS A 984 -39.60 17.11 -36.59
N VAL A 985 -40.09 17.23 -35.35
CA VAL A 985 -39.71 16.32 -34.26
C VAL A 985 -39.94 14.88 -34.70
N SER A 986 -38.88 14.07 -34.61
CA SER A 986 -38.89 12.64 -34.91
C SER A 986 -39.45 11.89 -33.70
N THR A 987 -40.63 11.29 -33.86
CA THR A 987 -41.30 10.51 -32.81
C THR A 987 -40.98 9.02 -32.87
N ALA A 988 -40.25 8.57 -33.90
CA ALA A 988 -40.11 7.15 -34.22
C ALA A 988 -39.48 6.33 -33.09
N ILE A 989 -38.48 6.88 -32.39
CA ILE A 989 -37.80 6.19 -31.28
C ILE A 989 -38.70 6.07 -30.05
N LEU A 990 -39.48 7.11 -29.74
CA LEU A 990 -40.40 7.12 -28.61
C LEU A 990 -41.62 6.23 -28.91
N GLU A 991 -42.12 6.23 -30.15
CA GLU A 991 -43.15 5.30 -30.62
C GLU A 991 -42.70 3.83 -30.52
N TYR A 992 -41.45 3.55 -30.90
CA TYR A 992 -40.87 2.21 -30.79
C TYR A 992 -40.70 1.77 -29.34
N ALA A 993 -40.09 2.61 -28.49
CA ALA A 993 -39.93 2.33 -27.08
C ALA A 993 -41.27 2.16 -26.36
N LEU A 994 -42.26 2.99 -26.68
CA LEU A 994 -43.62 2.84 -26.15
C LEU A 994 -44.29 1.56 -26.66
N GLY A 995 -43.98 1.13 -27.90
CA GLY A 995 -44.39 -0.16 -28.44
C GLY A 995 -43.81 -1.33 -27.66
N LEU A 996 -42.51 -1.30 -27.34
CA LEU A 996 -41.86 -2.31 -26.50
C LEU A 996 -42.40 -2.31 -25.07
N ALA A 997 -42.54 -1.11 -24.46
CA ALA A 997 -43.09 -0.94 -23.12
C ALA A 997 -44.50 -1.53 -23.00
N LYS A 998 -45.36 -1.35 -24.01
CA LYS A 998 -46.71 -1.96 -24.07
C LYS A 998 -46.70 -3.50 -24.04
N THR A 999 -45.57 -4.13 -24.36
CA THR A 999 -45.40 -5.59 -24.33
C THR A 999 -44.66 -6.11 -23.10
N ALA A 1000 -44.17 -5.23 -22.23
CA ALA A 1000 -43.39 -5.61 -21.06
C ALA A 1000 -44.26 -6.27 -19.97
N ASP A 1001 -43.76 -7.37 -19.39
CA ASP A 1001 -44.43 -8.06 -18.29
C ASP A 1001 -44.06 -7.41 -16.94
N THR A 1002 -45.02 -6.73 -16.33
CA THR A 1002 -44.87 -6.10 -15.02
C THR A 1002 -45.24 -7.04 -13.86
N LYS A 1003 -45.57 -8.30 -14.13
CA LYS A 1003 -45.95 -9.26 -13.09
C LYS A 1003 -44.78 -9.55 -12.17
N GLY A 1004 -45.03 -9.41 -10.86
CA GLY A 1004 -44.06 -9.67 -9.80
C GLY A 1004 -42.96 -8.61 -9.67
N VAL A 1005 -43.02 -7.50 -10.42
CA VAL A 1005 -42.08 -6.38 -10.31
C VAL A 1005 -42.42 -5.55 -9.07
N VAL A 1006 -41.39 -4.97 -8.44
CA VAL A 1006 -41.51 -4.03 -7.32
C VAL A 1006 -42.53 -2.91 -7.61
N ALA A 1007 -43.40 -2.61 -6.64
CA ALA A 1007 -44.56 -1.74 -6.84
C ALA A 1007 -44.17 -0.31 -7.27
N SER A 1008 -43.14 0.28 -6.65
CA SER A 1008 -42.66 1.61 -7.02
C SER A 1008 -42.05 1.67 -8.42
N VAL A 1009 -41.47 0.57 -8.91
CA VAL A 1009 -40.97 0.47 -10.28
C VAL A 1009 -42.14 0.40 -11.27
N VAL A 1010 -43.18 -0.39 -10.97
CA VAL A 1010 -44.39 -0.46 -11.81
C VAL A 1010 -45.09 0.89 -11.90
N GLU A 1011 -45.15 1.66 -10.79
CA GLU A 1011 -45.71 3.01 -10.79
C GLU A 1011 -44.91 3.97 -11.69
N LYS A 1012 -43.58 4.00 -11.55
CA LYS A 1012 -42.70 4.80 -12.41
C LYS A 1012 -42.81 4.40 -13.88
N PHE A 1013 -42.90 3.09 -14.15
CA PHE A 1013 -43.01 2.55 -15.50
C PHE A 1013 -44.28 3.01 -16.19
N ASN A 1014 -45.43 2.88 -15.50
CA ASN A 1014 -46.72 3.34 -16.01
C ASN A 1014 -46.73 4.86 -16.24
N LYS A 1015 -46.11 5.63 -15.36
CA LYS A 1015 -46.02 7.09 -15.49
C LYS A 1015 -45.14 7.52 -16.66
N ALA A 1016 -44.00 6.86 -16.87
CA ALA A 1016 -43.14 7.09 -18.03
C ALA A 1016 -43.86 6.74 -19.34
N MET A 1017 -44.65 5.66 -19.36
CA MET A 1017 -45.49 5.31 -20.50
C MET A 1017 -46.59 6.35 -20.76
N GLU A 1018 -47.23 6.89 -19.72
CA GLU A 1018 -48.24 7.93 -19.83
C GLU A 1018 -47.64 9.24 -20.37
N ASN A 1019 -46.51 9.68 -19.82
CA ASN A 1019 -45.75 10.85 -20.30
C ASN A 1019 -45.35 10.71 -21.79
N ALA A 1020 -44.83 9.54 -22.16
CA ALA A 1020 -44.45 9.24 -23.53
C ALA A 1020 -45.65 9.30 -24.48
N GLN A 1021 -46.79 8.72 -24.09
CA GLN A 1021 -48.02 8.78 -24.89
C GLN A 1021 -48.56 10.21 -25.00
N GLU A 1022 -48.55 11.00 -23.92
CA GLU A 1022 -48.99 12.40 -23.96
C GLU A 1022 -48.13 13.27 -24.89
N LEU A 1023 -46.81 13.06 -24.91
CA LEU A 1023 -45.92 13.78 -25.80
C LEU A 1023 -46.16 13.42 -27.26
N LEU A 1024 -46.34 12.14 -27.56
CA LEU A 1024 -46.70 11.68 -28.90
C LEU A 1024 -48.05 12.24 -29.36
N ASP A 1025 -49.04 12.30 -28.47
CA ASP A 1025 -50.36 12.87 -28.76
C ASP A 1025 -50.26 14.38 -29.05
N LYS A 1026 -49.47 15.13 -28.28
CA LYS A 1026 -49.20 16.57 -28.53
C LYS A 1026 -48.53 16.80 -29.88
N VAL A 1027 -47.55 15.96 -30.25
CA VAL A 1027 -46.92 16.05 -31.58
C VAL A 1027 -47.92 15.73 -32.69
N ALA A 1028 -48.77 14.72 -32.51
CA ALA A 1028 -49.82 14.36 -33.47
C ALA A 1028 -50.87 15.47 -33.67
N ASP A 1029 -51.17 16.22 -32.61
CA ASP A 1029 -52.05 17.40 -32.63
C ASP A 1029 -51.38 18.66 -33.22
N GLY A 1030 -50.10 18.58 -33.58
CA GLY A 1030 -49.34 19.67 -34.17
C GLY A 1030 -48.89 20.74 -33.16
N ASP A 1031 -48.76 20.37 -31.88
CA ASP A 1031 -48.26 21.26 -30.84
C ASP A 1031 -46.76 21.56 -31.06
N THR A 1032 -46.46 22.81 -31.44
CA THR A 1032 -45.10 23.27 -31.69
C THR A 1032 -44.29 23.54 -30.41
N SER A 1033 -44.88 23.36 -29.22
CA SER A 1033 -44.16 23.48 -27.94
C SER A 1033 -43.39 22.22 -27.56
N VAL A 1034 -43.64 21.09 -28.22
CA VAL A 1034 -42.86 19.86 -28.03
C VAL A 1034 -41.57 19.95 -28.84
N THR A 1035 -40.42 19.89 -28.15
CA THR A 1035 -39.09 19.90 -28.75
C THR A 1035 -38.57 18.48 -28.96
N GLN A 1036 -37.52 18.29 -29.78
CA GLN A 1036 -36.87 16.99 -29.95
C GLN A 1036 -36.29 16.50 -28.62
N GLU A 1037 -35.70 17.41 -27.84
CA GLU A 1037 -35.21 17.16 -26.49
C GLU A 1037 -36.30 16.59 -25.56
N MET A 1038 -37.53 17.10 -25.61
CA MET A 1038 -38.65 16.54 -24.82
C MET A 1038 -39.01 15.11 -25.25
N ILE A 1039 -38.87 14.78 -26.54
CA ILE A 1039 -39.11 13.43 -27.07
C ILE A 1039 -37.98 12.48 -26.65
N ASP A 1040 -36.73 12.95 -26.75
CA ASP A 1040 -35.54 12.16 -26.41
C ASP A 1040 -35.47 11.89 -24.90
N GLU A 1041 -35.75 12.88 -24.06
CA GLU A 1041 -35.79 12.71 -22.61
C GLU A 1041 -36.92 11.77 -22.18
N SER A 1042 -38.10 11.86 -22.81
CA SER A 1042 -39.18 10.91 -22.54
C SER A 1042 -38.85 9.49 -23.01
N TRP A 1043 -38.07 9.34 -24.08
CA TRP A 1043 -37.58 8.05 -24.55
C TRP A 1043 -36.55 7.46 -23.58
N LYS A 1044 -35.57 8.26 -23.14
CA LYS A 1044 -34.58 7.86 -22.14
C LYS A 1044 -35.24 7.46 -20.82
N GLU A 1045 -36.20 8.26 -20.33
CA GLU A 1045 -36.95 7.95 -19.11
C GLU A 1045 -37.67 6.60 -19.24
N LEU A 1046 -38.34 6.36 -20.37
CA LEU A 1046 -39.07 5.11 -20.60
C LEU A 1046 -38.15 3.89 -20.68
N ILE A 1047 -37.02 3.98 -21.39
CA ILE A 1047 -36.04 2.88 -21.49
C ILE A 1047 -35.35 2.61 -20.15
N SER A 1048 -34.97 3.67 -19.43
CA SER A 1048 -34.34 3.54 -18.11
C SER A 1048 -35.26 2.80 -17.12
N VAL A 1049 -36.54 3.16 -17.08
CA VAL A 1049 -37.48 2.47 -16.19
C VAL A 1049 -37.80 1.04 -16.66
N MET A 1050 -37.74 0.74 -17.96
CA MET A 1050 -37.87 -0.63 -18.47
C MET A 1050 -36.77 -1.56 -17.95
N GLN A 1051 -35.54 -1.08 -17.75
CA GLN A 1051 -34.45 -1.88 -17.18
C GLN A 1051 -34.75 -2.30 -15.73
N TYR A 1052 -35.49 -1.47 -15.00
CA TYR A 1052 -35.87 -1.76 -13.61
C TYR A 1052 -36.97 -2.81 -13.48
N LEU A 1053 -37.62 -3.22 -14.58
CA LEU A 1053 -38.62 -4.31 -14.56
C LEU A 1053 -38.04 -5.69 -14.19
N SER A 1054 -36.71 -5.81 -14.10
CA SER A 1054 -36.01 -6.97 -13.55
C SER A 1054 -36.12 -7.07 -12.01
N PHE A 1055 -36.37 -5.96 -11.30
CA PHE A 1055 -36.50 -5.96 -9.84
C PHE A 1055 -37.82 -6.61 -9.43
N LYS A 1056 -37.75 -7.85 -8.93
CA LYS A 1056 -38.90 -8.61 -8.48
C LYS A 1056 -39.15 -8.43 -6.98
N GLN A 1057 -40.41 -8.37 -6.60
CA GLN A 1057 -40.85 -8.34 -5.21
C GLN A 1057 -40.51 -9.69 -4.53
N GLY A 1058 -39.92 -9.65 -3.33
CA GLY A 1058 -39.59 -10.85 -2.57
C GLY A 1058 -40.82 -11.59 -2.05
N ASP A 1059 -40.77 -12.93 -2.04
CA ASP A 1059 -41.77 -13.79 -1.41
C ASP A 1059 -41.59 -13.80 0.11
N LYS A 1060 -42.53 -13.16 0.80
CA LYS A 1060 -42.52 -12.96 2.25
C LYS A 1060 -43.12 -14.11 3.04
N THR A 1061 -43.64 -15.14 2.38
CA THR A 1061 -44.44 -16.20 3.01
C THR A 1061 -43.73 -16.86 4.20
N ASP A 1062 -42.43 -17.15 4.08
CA ASP A 1062 -41.68 -17.82 5.15
C ASP A 1062 -41.23 -16.85 6.25
N LEU A 1063 -40.93 -15.60 5.90
CA LEU A 1063 -40.69 -14.52 6.87
C LEU A 1063 -41.93 -14.26 7.72
N GLU A 1064 -43.12 -14.26 7.13
CA GLU A 1064 -44.40 -14.10 7.85
C GLU A 1064 -44.61 -15.23 8.87
N LYS A 1065 -44.31 -16.47 8.50
CA LYS A 1065 -44.41 -17.61 9.42
C LYS A 1065 -43.44 -17.47 10.60
N VAL A 1066 -42.18 -17.13 10.32
CA VAL A 1066 -41.16 -16.99 11.38
C VAL A 1066 -41.45 -15.79 12.28
N ALA A 1067 -41.88 -14.65 11.73
CA ALA A 1067 -42.34 -13.50 12.50
C ALA A 1067 -43.55 -13.83 13.37
N ALA A 1068 -44.51 -14.62 12.87
CA ALA A 1068 -45.64 -15.07 13.66
C ALA A 1068 -45.21 -15.99 14.82
N MET A 1069 -44.26 -16.90 14.59
CA MET A 1069 -43.68 -17.74 15.64
C MET A 1069 -42.92 -16.91 16.69
N ALA A 1070 -42.09 -15.97 16.25
CA ALA A 1070 -41.35 -15.05 17.11
C ALA A 1070 -42.28 -14.22 18.02
N ASN A 1071 -43.34 -13.64 17.45
CA ASN A 1071 -44.34 -12.87 18.21
C ASN A 1071 -45.11 -13.73 19.24
N GLY A 1072 -45.09 -15.06 19.11
CA GLY A 1072 -45.72 -15.99 20.04
C GLY A 1072 -44.86 -16.43 21.23
N LEU A 1073 -43.58 -16.04 21.28
CA LEU A 1073 -42.67 -16.41 22.37
C LEU A 1073 -42.94 -15.60 23.63
N ASP A 1074 -43.11 -16.28 24.77
CA ASP A 1074 -43.15 -15.67 26.09
C ASP A 1074 -41.74 -15.56 26.66
N LEU A 1075 -41.13 -14.38 26.51
CA LEU A 1075 -39.76 -14.09 26.90
C LEU A 1075 -39.49 -14.23 28.41
N ASN A 1076 -40.53 -14.29 29.26
CA ASN A 1076 -40.35 -14.51 30.69
C ASN A 1076 -39.78 -15.91 31.02
N ASN A 1077 -39.94 -16.87 30.11
CA ASN A 1077 -39.39 -18.23 30.27
C ASN A 1077 -37.90 -18.30 29.88
N TYR A 1078 -37.33 -17.21 29.38
CA TYR A 1078 -35.96 -17.13 28.89
C TYR A 1078 -35.14 -16.21 29.80
N LEU A 1079 -33.83 -16.43 29.84
CA LEU A 1079 -32.88 -15.52 30.44
C LEU A 1079 -32.90 -14.18 29.70
N SER A 1080 -32.58 -13.10 30.41
CA SER A 1080 -32.54 -11.75 29.84
C SER A 1080 -31.47 -11.60 28.75
N ASP A 1081 -30.41 -12.41 28.81
CA ASP A 1081 -29.36 -12.46 27.79
C ASP A 1081 -29.90 -12.95 26.43
N GLY A 1082 -29.62 -12.20 25.36
CA GLY A 1082 -30.11 -12.46 24.01
C GLY A 1082 -31.51 -11.91 23.67
N GLN A 1083 -32.31 -11.46 24.65
CA GLN A 1083 -33.68 -10.95 24.38
C GLN A 1083 -33.69 -9.65 23.57
N ASP A 1084 -32.77 -8.71 23.84
CA ASP A 1084 -32.68 -7.44 23.10
C ASP A 1084 -32.32 -7.67 21.62
N VAL A 1085 -31.44 -8.64 21.36
CA VAL A 1085 -31.03 -9.03 20.00
C VAL A 1085 -32.20 -9.67 19.25
N PHE A 1086 -32.95 -10.54 19.92
CA PHE A 1086 -34.18 -11.12 19.38
C PHE A 1086 -35.25 -10.08 19.06
N LEU A 1087 -35.52 -9.13 19.98
CA LEU A 1087 -36.50 -8.07 19.77
C LEU A 1087 -36.10 -7.14 18.61
N ALA A 1088 -34.80 -6.82 18.49
CA ALA A 1088 -34.29 -6.03 17.37
C ALA A 1088 -34.44 -6.77 16.02
N ALA A 1089 -34.12 -8.06 15.98
CA ALA A 1089 -34.28 -8.88 14.77
C ALA A 1089 -35.77 -9.01 14.37
N LEU A 1090 -36.68 -9.14 15.35
CA LEU A 1090 -38.12 -9.16 15.12
C LEU A 1090 -38.64 -7.82 14.59
N GLU A 1091 -38.13 -6.70 15.11
CA GLU A 1091 -38.48 -5.37 14.59
C GLU A 1091 -38.04 -5.20 13.13
N VAL A 1092 -36.83 -5.66 12.78
CA VAL A 1092 -36.32 -5.63 11.40
C VAL A 1092 -37.18 -6.51 10.49
N ALA A 1093 -37.51 -7.74 10.92
CA ALA A 1093 -38.38 -8.63 10.17
C ALA A 1093 -39.77 -8.02 9.90
N ASN A 1094 -40.38 -7.39 10.91
CA ASN A 1094 -41.68 -6.73 10.73
C ASN A 1094 -41.59 -5.54 9.75
N LYS A 1095 -40.51 -4.75 9.78
CA LYS A 1095 -40.29 -3.67 8.81
C LYS A 1095 -40.16 -4.18 7.38
N VAL A 1096 -39.45 -5.29 7.17
CA VAL A 1096 -39.33 -5.93 5.86
C VAL A 1096 -40.68 -6.49 5.39
N LEU A 1097 -41.49 -7.06 6.30
CA LEU A 1097 -42.84 -7.50 5.99
C LEU A 1097 -43.75 -6.35 5.55
N GLU A 1098 -43.65 -5.19 6.18
CA GLU A 1098 -44.41 -3.98 5.84
C GLU A 1098 -43.93 -3.28 4.55
N ASN A 1099 -42.67 -3.46 4.13
CA ASN A 1099 -42.12 -2.79 2.95
C ASN A 1099 -42.60 -3.43 1.64
N GLU A 1100 -43.56 -2.84 0.94
CA GLU A 1100 -44.09 -3.36 -0.34
C GLU A 1100 -43.02 -3.50 -1.44
N ASP A 1101 -41.89 -2.79 -1.32
CA ASP A 1101 -40.78 -2.83 -2.27
C ASP A 1101 -39.65 -3.80 -1.86
N ALA A 1102 -39.80 -4.55 -0.76
CA ALA A 1102 -38.77 -5.46 -0.28
C ALA A 1102 -38.40 -6.53 -1.33
N MET A 1103 -37.11 -6.66 -1.60
CA MET A 1103 -36.55 -7.68 -2.50
C MET A 1103 -36.28 -9.00 -1.77
N GLN A 1104 -36.06 -10.09 -2.52
CA GLN A 1104 -35.93 -11.43 -1.93
C GLN A 1104 -34.74 -11.55 -0.97
N ASP A 1105 -33.63 -10.87 -1.26
CA ASP A 1105 -32.43 -10.81 -0.42
C ASP A 1105 -32.69 -10.14 0.95
N GLU A 1106 -33.48 -9.06 0.98
CA GLU A 1106 -33.92 -8.40 2.21
C GLU A 1106 -34.84 -9.30 3.03
N VAL A 1107 -35.76 -10.00 2.36
CA VAL A 1107 -36.68 -10.97 2.98
C VAL A 1107 -35.92 -12.15 3.57
N ASP A 1108 -35.00 -12.74 2.81
CA ASP A 1108 -34.20 -13.88 3.23
C ASP A 1108 -33.27 -13.52 4.39
N SER A 1109 -32.69 -12.31 4.37
CA SER A 1109 -31.81 -11.83 5.43
C SER A 1109 -32.58 -11.56 6.72
N ALA A 1110 -33.75 -10.93 6.64
CA ALA A 1110 -34.63 -10.76 7.78
C ALA A 1110 -35.10 -12.11 8.35
N TRP A 1111 -35.40 -13.07 7.48
CA TRP A 1111 -35.81 -14.42 7.87
C TRP A 1111 -34.69 -15.16 8.60
N ARG A 1112 -33.47 -15.22 8.03
CA ARG A 1112 -32.30 -15.85 8.65
C ARG A 1112 -31.94 -15.20 9.99
N ASN A 1113 -31.93 -13.87 10.05
CA ASN A 1113 -31.54 -13.13 11.25
C ASN A 1113 -32.55 -13.34 12.39
N LEU A 1114 -33.86 -13.31 12.09
CA LEU A 1114 -34.87 -13.59 13.09
C LEU A 1114 -34.81 -15.04 13.56
N LEU A 1115 -34.63 -16.00 12.65
CA LEU A 1115 -34.53 -17.42 13.00
C LEU A 1115 -33.30 -17.70 13.89
N LYS A 1116 -32.16 -17.07 13.58
CA LYS A 1116 -30.94 -17.16 14.40
C LYS A 1116 -31.16 -16.56 15.79
N ALA A 1117 -31.70 -15.35 15.87
CA ALA A 1117 -31.94 -14.70 17.15
C ALA A 1117 -32.97 -15.45 18.02
N MET A 1118 -33.95 -16.13 17.41
CA MET A 1118 -34.83 -17.07 18.11
C MET A 1118 -34.09 -18.28 18.67
N ALA A 1119 -33.14 -18.85 17.90
CA ALA A 1119 -32.35 -20.01 18.32
C ALA A 1119 -31.38 -19.69 19.46
N ASP A 1120 -30.92 -18.44 19.55
CA ASP A 1120 -29.97 -17.99 20.56
C ASP A 1120 -30.62 -17.69 21.93
N LEU A 1121 -31.96 -17.60 22.01
CA LEU A 1121 -32.67 -17.43 23.28
C LEU A 1121 -32.48 -18.64 24.21
N ARG A 1122 -32.07 -18.38 25.47
CA ARG A 1122 -31.80 -19.43 26.48
C ARG A 1122 -32.95 -19.55 27.48
N LEU A 1123 -33.52 -20.74 27.62
CA LEU A 1123 -34.56 -21.00 28.63
C LEU A 1123 -33.99 -20.95 30.05
N LYS A 1124 -34.79 -20.46 31.01
CA LYS A 1124 -34.46 -20.55 32.44
C LYS A 1124 -34.37 -22.02 32.87
N PRO A 1125 -33.30 -22.43 33.59
CA PRO A 1125 -33.12 -23.83 33.99
C PRO A 1125 -34.10 -24.24 35.10
N ASP A 1126 -34.51 -25.51 35.09
CA ASP A 1126 -35.29 -26.11 36.18
C ASP A 1126 -34.40 -26.33 37.41
N LYS A 1127 -34.78 -25.76 38.55
CA LYS A 1127 -34.02 -25.82 39.82
C LYS A 1127 -34.61 -26.78 40.84
N SER A 1128 -35.63 -27.57 40.48
CA SER A 1128 -36.38 -28.42 41.40
C SER A 1128 -35.49 -29.43 42.13
N ALA A 1129 -34.50 -30.01 41.44
CA ALA A 1129 -33.57 -30.98 42.01
C ALA A 1129 -32.57 -30.32 42.99
N LEU A 1130 -32.04 -29.15 42.64
CA LEU A 1130 -31.23 -28.32 43.54
C LEU A 1130 -32.02 -27.90 44.78
N GLU A 1131 -33.30 -27.54 44.64
CA GLU A 1131 -34.19 -27.19 45.76
C GLU A 1131 -34.34 -28.34 46.76
N GLU A 1132 -34.60 -29.54 46.25
CA GLU A 1132 -34.69 -30.76 47.06
C GLU A 1132 -33.36 -31.07 47.76
N LEU A 1133 -32.25 -30.90 47.05
CA LEU A 1133 -30.91 -31.14 47.57
C LEU A 1133 -30.54 -30.15 48.68
N VAL A 1134 -30.82 -28.86 48.49
CA VAL A 1134 -30.63 -27.80 49.51
C VAL A 1134 -31.49 -28.07 50.74
N ASN A 1135 -32.74 -28.48 50.57
CA ASN A 1135 -33.62 -28.83 51.68
C ASN A 1135 -33.10 -30.03 52.47
N THR A 1136 -32.54 -31.03 51.79
CA THR A 1136 -31.90 -32.19 52.42
C THR A 1136 -30.63 -31.77 53.17
N ALA A 1137 -29.76 -30.98 52.54
CA ALA A 1137 -28.53 -30.48 53.12
C ALA A 1137 -28.74 -29.65 54.40
N LYS A 1138 -29.79 -28.82 54.46
CA LYS A 1138 -30.17 -28.04 55.66
C LYS A 1138 -30.53 -28.92 56.87
N GLY A 1139 -30.89 -30.19 56.65
CA GLY A 1139 -31.32 -31.13 57.67
C GLY A 1139 -30.21 -32.04 58.23
N ILE A 1140 -28.98 -31.96 57.72
CA ILE A 1140 -27.87 -32.81 58.17
C ILE A 1140 -27.33 -32.32 59.52
N ASP A 1141 -27.23 -33.23 60.50
CA ASP A 1141 -26.56 -32.98 61.77
C ASP A 1141 -25.04 -33.07 61.57
N MET A 1142 -24.32 -32.04 61.98
CA MET A 1142 -22.87 -31.91 61.79
C MET A 1142 -22.10 -31.89 63.12
N SER A 1143 -22.73 -32.27 64.23
CA SER A 1143 -22.18 -32.14 65.59
C SER A 1143 -20.94 -33.00 65.88
N GLY A 1144 -20.55 -33.91 64.98
CA GLY A 1144 -19.36 -34.76 65.06
C GLY A 1144 -18.28 -34.49 63.99
N ASN A 1145 -18.49 -33.54 63.08
CA ASN A 1145 -17.54 -33.26 61.98
C ASN A 1145 -16.48 -32.22 62.38
N SER A 1146 -15.35 -32.21 61.68
CA SER A 1146 -14.28 -31.23 61.86
C SER A 1146 -14.71 -29.83 61.41
N GLU A 1147 -14.07 -28.78 61.95
CA GLU A 1147 -14.38 -27.38 61.59
C GLU A 1147 -14.25 -27.13 60.06
N GLU A 1148 -13.30 -27.78 59.39
CA GLU A 1148 -13.09 -27.68 57.95
C GLU A 1148 -14.21 -28.32 57.13
N GLU A 1149 -14.68 -29.52 57.52
CA GLU A 1149 -15.80 -30.21 56.85
C GLU A 1149 -17.12 -29.43 57.01
N VAL A 1150 -17.37 -28.86 58.19
CA VAL A 1150 -18.55 -28.01 58.45
C VAL A 1150 -18.52 -26.76 57.60
N GLN A 1151 -17.35 -26.11 57.49
CA GLN A 1151 -17.19 -24.90 56.70
C GLN A 1151 -17.37 -25.17 55.19
N ASN A 1152 -16.85 -26.29 54.68
CA ASN A 1152 -17.03 -26.70 53.28
C ASN A 1152 -18.52 -26.97 52.97
N MET A 1153 -19.23 -27.67 53.85
CA MET A 1153 -20.66 -27.94 53.72
C MET A 1153 -21.50 -26.65 53.76
N GLN A 1154 -21.19 -25.73 54.67
CA GLN A 1154 -21.88 -24.44 54.75
C GLN A 1154 -21.63 -23.57 53.52
N THR A 1155 -20.42 -23.61 52.96
CA THR A 1155 -20.06 -22.86 51.73
C THR A 1155 -20.80 -23.41 50.52
N ALA A 1156 -20.79 -24.73 50.32
CA ALA A 1156 -21.52 -25.37 49.23
C ALA A 1156 -23.04 -25.16 49.34
N LEU A 1157 -23.59 -25.22 50.56
CA LEU A 1157 -25.00 -24.95 50.80
C LEU A 1157 -25.37 -23.48 50.55
N ALA A 1158 -24.51 -22.54 50.94
CA ALA A 1158 -24.74 -21.11 50.68
C ALA A 1158 -24.74 -20.80 49.18
N TYR A 1159 -23.77 -21.34 48.44
CA TYR A 1159 -23.71 -21.22 46.98
C TYR A 1159 -24.93 -21.85 46.31
N ALA A 1160 -25.35 -23.05 46.74
CA ALA A 1160 -26.54 -23.71 46.23
C ALA A 1160 -27.84 -22.93 46.51
N VAL A 1161 -27.96 -22.26 47.65
CA VAL A 1161 -29.10 -21.38 47.97
C VAL A 1161 -29.09 -20.12 47.10
N GLU A 1162 -27.93 -19.51 46.89
CA GLU A 1162 -27.77 -18.33 46.01
C GLU A 1162 -28.17 -18.65 44.56
N VAL A 1163 -27.67 -19.77 44.03
CA VAL A 1163 -28.02 -20.31 42.71
C VAL A 1163 -29.50 -20.68 42.62
N LEU A 1164 -30.17 -21.02 43.71
CA LEU A 1164 -31.63 -21.24 43.73
C LEU A 1164 -32.42 -19.94 43.60
N GLU A 1165 -32.01 -18.89 44.32
CA GLU A 1165 -32.73 -17.63 44.41
C GLU A 1165 -32.55 -16.73 43.17
N ASP A 1166 -31.47 -16.89 42.40
CA ASP A 1166 -31.18 -16.04 41.25
C ASP A 1166 -31.92 -16.47 39.96
N GLU A 1167 -32.96 -15.74 39.56
CA GLU A 1167 -33.76 -16.09 38.36
C GLU A 1167 -32.98 -16.08 37.02
N GLU A 1168 -31.75 -15.56 37.00
CA GLU A 1168 -30.89 -15.50 35.80
C GLU A 1168 -29.76 -16.54 35.79
N THR A 1169 -29.75 -17.46 36.75
CA THR A 1169 -28.79 -18.56 36.83
C THR A 1169 -28.82 -19.45 35.58
N THR A 1170 -27.64 -19.85 35.11
CA THR A 1170 -27.46 -20.78 33.98
C THR A 1170 -27.63 -22.25 34.38
N LYS A 1171 -27.87 -23.13 33.41
CA LYS A 1171 -28.01 -24.57 33.66
C LYS A 1171 -26.72 -25.18 34.25
N GLU A 1172 -25.58 -24.67 33.81
CA GLU A 1172 -24.24 -25.06 34.26
C GLU A 1172 -24.02 -24.69 35.74
N GLU A 1173 -24.48 -23.52 36.17
CA GLU A 1173 -24.40 -23.09 37.58
C GLU A 1173 -25.32 -23.92 38.49
N VAL A 1174 -26.53 -24.27 38.02
CA VAL A 1174 -27.43 -25.20 38.74
C VAL A 1174 -26.77 -26.57 38.90
N ALA A 1175 -26.22 -27.13 37.82
CA ALA A 1175 -25.55 -28.44 37.86
C ALA A 1175 -24.32 -28.43 38.78
N LYS A 1176 -23.52 -27.36 38.73
CA LYS A 1176 -22.35 -27.17 39.59
C LYS A 1176 -22.75 -27.07 41.06
N ALA A 1177 -23.77 -26.28 41.38
CA ALA A 1177 -24.28 -26.17 42.74
C ALA A 1177 -24.80 -27.52 43.26
N GLU A 1178 -25.46 -28.32 42.42
CA GLU A 1178 -25.89 -29.68 42.78
C GLU A 1178 -24.69 -30.60 43.05
N GLU A 1179 -23.68 -30.58 42.17
CA GLU A 1179 -22.48 -31.40 42.30
C GLU A 1179 -21.69 -31.04 43.57
N ASP A 1180 -21.40 -29.74 43.75
CA ASP A 1180 -20.62 -29.24 44.87
C ASP A 1180 -21.34 -29.53 46.20
N LEU A 1181 -22.67 -29.36 46.25
CA LEU A 1181 -23.46 -29.68 47.44
C LEU A 1181 -23.52 -31.20 47.71
N ARG A 1182 -23.70 -32.04 46.68
CA ARG A 1182 -23.66 -33.51 46.83
C ARG A 1182 -22.30 -33.99 47.33
N ALA A 1183 -21.22 -33.44 46.79
CA ALA A 1183 -19.86 -33.76 47.19
C ALA A 1183 -19.65 -33.42 48.67
N ALA A 1184 -20.03 -32.20 49.10
CA ALA A 1184 -19.91 -31.79 50.49
C ALA A 1184 -20.75 -32.65 51.45
N MET A 1185 -21.99 -32.98 51.06
CA MET A 1185 -22.86 -33.90 51.82
C MET A 1185 -22.23 -35.30 51.97
N SER A 1186 -21.57 -35.80 50.93
CA SER A 1186 -20.95 -37.14 50.96
C SER A 1186 -19.76 -37.23 51.90
N VAL A 1187 -18.97 -36.14 52.02
CA VAL A 1187 -17.84 -36.05 52.94
C VAL A 1187 -18.35 -36.07 54.39
N VAL A 1188 -19.35 -35.24 54.70
CA VAL A 1188 -19.97 -35.18 56.04
C VAL A 1188 -20.55 -36.55 56.47
N ALA A 1189 -21.18 -37.29 55.54
CA ALA A 1189 -21.77 -38.60 55.81
C ALA A 1189 -20.73 -39.74 55.98
N ALA A 1190 -19.50 -39.57 55.49
CA ALA A 1190 -18.43 -40.57 55.66
C ALA A 1190 -17.84 -40.52 57.08
N SER A 1191 -17.75 -39.33 57.69
CA SER A 1191 -17.18 -39.13 59.03
C SER A 1191 -18.05 -39.78 60.14
N GLU A 1192 -19.36 -39.93 59.94
CA GLU A 1192 -20.25 -40.69 60.86
C GLU A 1192 -19.91 -42.19 60.94
N LYS A 1193 -19.24 -42.76 59.92
CA LYS A 1193 -18.97 -44.22 59.84
C LYS A 1193 -17.65 -44.64 60.46
N GLU A 1194 -16.69 -43.74 60.69
CA GLU A 1194 -15.38 -44.09 61.28
C GLU A 1194 -15.39 -44.17 62.81
N GLU A 1195 -16.36 -43.58 63.52
CA GLU A 1195 -16.47 -43.71 64.98
C GLU A 1195 -17.07 -45.06 65.44
N ASN A 1196 -17.70 -45.83 64.54
CA ASN A 1196 -18.50 -47.01 64.90
C ASN A 1196 -17.83 -48.39 64.67
N VAL A 1197 -16.53 -48.44 64.34
CA VAL A 1197 -15.81 -49.71 64.04
C VAL A 1197 -15.02 -50.28 65.23
N GLN A 1198 -14.98 -49.62 66.40
CA GLN A 1198 -14.24 -50.12 67.57
C GLN A 1198 -15.01 -51.03 68.54
N ASN A 1199 -16.26 -51.45 68.27
CA ASN A 1199 -16.97 -52.34 69.20
C ASN A 1199 -17.64 -53.58 68.55
N GLN A 1200 -17.03 -54.73 68.89
CA GLN A 1200 -17.64 -56.05 69.11
C GLN A 1200 -17.74 -57.05 67.95
N ASN A 1201 -16.80 -58.00 68.00
CA ASN A 1201 -16.94 -59.39 67.60
C ASN A 1201 -18.14 -60.08 68.31
N GLN A 1202 -19.04 -60.72 67.57
CA GLN A 1202 -19.51 -62.10 67.84
C GLN A 1202 -20.42 -62.67 66.73
N ASP A 1203 -19.92 -63.74 66.11
CA ASP A 1203 -20.55 -64.89 65.43
C ASP A 1203 -21.95 -64.82 64.78
N VAL A 1204 -21.92 -64.90 63.43
CA VAL A 1204 -22.39 -66.03 62.57
C VAL A 1204 -23.86 -66.17 62.12
N GLN A 1205 -23.95 -66.36 60.79
CA GLN A 1205 -24.99 -66.94 59.91
C GLN A 1205 -26.18 -66.04 59.52
N GLU A 1206 -26.56 -65.87 58.24
CA GLU A 1206 -26.35 -66.68 57.02
C GLU A 1206 -26.51 -65.81 55.76
N SER A 1207 -25.73 -66.15 54.71
CA SER A 1207 -26.10 -66.18 53.27
C SER A 1207 -26.49 -64.86 52.57
N LYS A 1208 -25.95 -64.45 51.42
CA LYS A 1208 -25.39 -65.15 50.24
C LYS A 1208 -24.62 -64.12 49.41
N VAL A 1209 -23.48 -64.49 48.85
CA VAL A 1209 -22.67 -63.66 47.94
C VAL A 1209 -22.51 -64.41 46.62
N VAL A 1210 -22.26 -63.60 45.58
CA VAL A 1210 -21.54 -63.87 44.31
C VAL A 1210 -22.16 -64.89 43.33
N ALA A 1211 -21.87 -64.88 42.03
CA ALA A 1211 -21.44 -63.91 41.00
C ALA A 1211 -21.25 -64.71 39.70
N SER A 1212 -20.75 -64.04 38.66
CA SER A 1212 -20.20 -64.50 37.36
C SER A 1212 -21.25 -64.53 36.23
N VAL A 1213 -21.24 -63.56 35.31
CA VAL A 1213 -20.30 -63.36 34.18
C VAL A 1213 -20.16 -64.62 33.32
N ASP A 1214 -20.79 -64.62 32.13
CA ASP A 1214 -20.09 -64.97 30.89
C ASP A 1214 -20.87 -64.54 29.61
N ARG A 1215 -20.15 -63.76 28.78
CA ARG A 1215 -19.93 -63.80 27.31
C ARG A 1215 -21.06 -64.00 26.28
N ASN A 1216 -21.06 -63.03 25.34
CA ASN A 1216 -21.18 -63.10 23.86
C ASN A 1216 -22.33 -63.87 23.18
N SER A 1217 -23.08 -63.19 22.31
CA SER A 1217 -22.85 -63.20 20.84
C SER A 1217 -24.01 -62.54 20.07
N ASP A 1218 -23.66 -61.99 18.91
CA ASP A 1218 -24.43 -61.19 17.96
C ASP A 1218 -25.61 -61.86 17.22
N THR A 1219 -26.42 -60.97 16.60
CA THR A 1219 -27.01 -61.00 15.23
C THR A 1219 -28.54 -61.00 15.04
N ASN A 1220 -28.97 -59.94 14.32
CA ASN A 1220 -29.95 -59.78 13.24
C ASN A 1220 -31.50 -59.92 13.36
N GLU A 1221 -32.14 -58.80 12.93
CA GLU A 1221 -33.21 -58.62 11.91
C GLU A 1221 -34.73 -58.85 12.15
N GLN A 1222 -35.45 -57.71 11.98
CA GLN A 1222 -36.62 -57.40 11.12
C GLN A 1222 -38.12 -57.70 11.45
N THR A 1223 -38.92 -56.61 11.28
CA THR A 1223 -40.31 -56.48 10.68
C THR A 1223 -41.57 -56.88 11.49
N THR A 1224 -42.80 -56.34 11.36
CA THR A 1224 -43.50 -55.07 10.96
C THR A 1224 -45.02 -55.25 11.26
N ASP A 1225 -45.77 -54.12 11.36
CA ASP A 1225 -47.16 -53.87 10.86
C ASP A 1225 -48.41 -53.89 11.79
N SER A 1226 -49.52 -53.34 11.28
CA SER A 1226 -50.37 -52.23 11.78
C SER A 1226 -51.89 -52.53 12.00
N GLY A 1227 -52.68 -51.51 12.39
CA GLY A 1227 -54.16 -51.50 12.22
C GLY A 1227 -54.98 -50.47 13.06
N SER A 1228 -55.93 -49.76 12.43
CA SER A 1228 -56.59 -48.47 12.81
C SER A 1228 -58.07 -48.54 13.30
N ASN A 1229 -58.61 -47.46 13.93
CA ASN A 1229 -59.82 -46.64 13.54
C ASN A 1229 -60.55 -45.81 14.66
N ALA A 1230 -60.82 -44.50 14.37
CA ALA A 1230 -62.00 -43.58 14.54
C ALA A 1230 -62.92 -43.59 15.82
N LYS A 1231 -63.63 -42.52 16.33
CA LYS A 1231 -64.00 -41.12 15.94
C LYS A 1231 -64.72 -40.34 17.13
N SER A 1232 -64.60 -38.99 17.18
CA SER A 1232 -65.60 -37.92 17.56
C SER A 1232 -65.32 -36.87 18.69
N ALA A 1233 -64.88 -35.65 18.28
CA ALA A 1233 -65.28 -34.24 18.60
C ALA A 1233 -65.21 -33.52 20.00
N LYS A 1234 -64.66 -32.26 19.95
CA LYS A 1234 -64.53 -31.08 20.87
C LYS A 1234 -63.37 -31.13 21.92
N THR A 1235 -62.43 -30.20 22.07
CA THR A 1235 -62.11 -28.81 21.59
C THR A 1235 -60.57 -28.67 21.54
N ALA A 1236 -59.97 -28.43 20.36
CA ALA A 1236 -59.42 -27.16 19.85
C ALA A 1236 -58.04 -26.79 20.44
N ASP A 1237 -56.96 -26.52 19.70
CA ASP A 1237 -56.51 -26.59 18.28
C ASP A 1237 -55.02 -26.13 18.36
N MET A 1238 -54.03 -26.47 17.53
CA MET A 1238 -53.90 -27.25 16.30
C MET A 1238 -52.36 -27.38 16.01
N THR A 1239 -51.88 -28.59 15.68
CA THR A 1239 -50.90 -28.98 14.60
C THR A 1239 -49.61 -28.14 14.35
N ASN A 1240 -48.43 -28.65 13.94
CA ASN A 1240 -47.99 -29.86 13.23
C ASN A 1240 -46.45 -29.77 12.99
N ILE A 1241 -45.78 -30.92 12.71
CA ILE A 1241 -44.69 -31.13 11.71
C ILE A 1241 -43.37 -30.31 11.95
N ASP A 1242 -42.15 -30.84 12.07
CA ASP A 1242 -41.46 -31.70 11.11
C ASP A 1242 -40.14 -32.30 11.66
N THR A 1243 -39.63 -33.28 10.91
CA THR A 1243 -38.28 -33.83 11.00
C THR A 1243 -37.34 -33.01 10.08
N MET A 1244 -36.27 -32.38 10.59
CA MET A 1244 -34.96 -32.29 9.91
C MET A 1244 -33.95 -31.52 10.77
N MET A 1245 -32.74 -32.10 10.83
CA MET A 1245 -31.45 -31.48 11.18
C MET A 1245 -31.26 -30.91 12.60
N VAL A 1246 -30.76 -31.79 13.47
CA VAL A 1246 -29.60 -31.45 14.31
C VAL A 1246 -28.37 -31.47 13.41
N ILE A 1247 -27.64 -30.34 13.33
CA ILE A 1247 -26.18 -30.20 13.46
C ILE A 1247 -25.86 -28.69 13.49
N LEU A 1248 -24.98 -28.31 14.45
CA LEU A 1248 -24.35 -27.00 14.71
C LEU A 1248 -25.19 -25.93 15.43
N VAL A 1249 -24.98 -25.79 16.75
CA VAL A 1249 -24.23 -24.65 17.34
C VAL A 1249 -23.57 -25.14 18.65
N MET A 1250 -22.24 -25.29 18.63
CA MET A 1250 -21.40 -25.02 19.80
C MET A 1250 -20.53 -23.82 19.44
N ALA A 1251 -20.73 -22.69 20.12
CA ALA A 1251 -19.71 -22.08 20.98
C ALA A 1251 -20.21 -20.72 21.51
N GLY A 1252 -20.04 -20.51 22.81
CA GLY A 1252 -20.12 -19.17 23.40
C GLY A 1252 -20.22 -19.22 24.92
N ALA A 1253 -19.08 -19.02 25.60
CA ALA A 1253 -18.87 -18.19 26.80
C ALA A 1253 -17.40 -18.41 27.27
N ILE A 1254 -16.65 -17.48 27.87
CA ILE A 1254 -16.97 -16.54 28.97
C ILE A 1254 -15.94 -15.38 28.95
N LEU A 1255 -16.40 -14.19 29.39
CA LEU A 1255 -15.58 -13.06 29.88
C LEU A 1255 -15.97 -12.75 31.34
N ALA A 1256 -15.01 -12.34 32.19
CA ALA A 1256 -15.30 -11.75 33.51
C ALA A 1256 -14.27 -10.67 33.91
N VAL A 1257 -14.74 -9.71 34.70
CA VAL A 1257 -14.25 -8.34 34.95
C VAL A 1257 -13.55 -8.18 36.31
N GLY A 1258 -12.67 -7.16 36.49
CA GLY A 1258 -12.34 -6.64 37.84
C GLY A 1258 -11.36 -5.45 37.93
N ILE A 1259 -11.85 -4.32 38.49
CA ILE A 1259 -11.29 -2.96 38.64
C ILE A 1259 -10.21 -2.80 39.75
N THR A 1260 -9.19 -1.92 39.60
CA THR A 1260 -8.85 -0.82 40.57
C THR A 1260 -7.65 0.06 40.19
N ALA A 1261 -7.69 1.32 40.65
CA ALA A 1261 -6.78 2.42 40.34
C ALA A 1261 -5.66 2.68 41.38
N LYS A 1262 -4.60 3.37 40.91
CA LYS A 1262 -3.87 4.52 41.54
C LYS A 1262 -2.44 4.30 42.12
N LYS A 1263 -1.48 4.87 41.37
CA LYS A 1263 -0.26 5.66 41.71
C LYS A 1263 0.90 5.13 42.58
N ARG A 1264 2.10 5.36 41.99
CA ARG A 1264 3.45 5.69 42.55
C ARG A 1264 4.16 4.51 43.25
N GLN A 1265 5.45 4.22 43.05
CA GLN A 1265 6.62 5.10 42.87
C GLN A 1265 7.85 4.22 42.52
N ASN A 1266 8.83 4.78 41.78
CA ASN A 1266 10.23 4.33 41.59
C ASN A 1266 10.40 2.97 40.87
N ARG A 1267 11.07 2.88 39.71
CA ARG A 1267 12.41 3.37 39.38
C ARG A 1267 12.63 3.28 37.87
#